data_AF-A0A197K9N6-F1
#
_entry.id   AF-A0A197K9N6-F1
#
_cell.length_a   1.000
_cell.length_b   1.000
_cell.length_c   1.000
_cell.angle_alpha   90.00
_cell.angle_beta   90.00
_cell.angle_gamma   90.00
#
_symmetry.space_group_name_H-M   'P 1'
#
loop_
_entity.id
_entity.type
_entity.pdbx_description
1 polymer ?
#
loop_
_entity_poly.entity_id
_entity_poly.type
_entity_poly.pdbx_seq_one_letter_code
_entity_poly.pdbx_strand_id
1 'polypeptide(L)'
;MQFTSTNQHTIQKALPQNLTSVTRPSKRSPLNIVELLHLIFSFLDDYTINCSVVAVCRQWNHLCRDRLYRELWWDTRWPDTNLAYVMSKAPGTRRIRLACSSLRSGWDQIERVLTAAIEHQEQQGQQSWRGQLWAGRKSLPTMYPYQRTTELEICCHYQIPTLASSGRLLFRYPPSLTNLKIDIQQPIIVPLEVIIADCPLLETLDIRGESAYLDGTWVPVNHTSGRPLPLRTLILTNTLLNQVHLEDFLRLTPHLSTLKLISLATSFFDEKGIYSWERLVPCLKDLPLISCHFSVKGLTQIPSQVRDRAVVMTPDSTEWCLYPKEISPLLFQELITMPNIVTSLELFGPYHDGRNHGFCAFHDNMISAGLLHDFLCQSPHLMHLKAIRSPVFIDHLDICNRAQYGDLGDHALGRLTKQCRTPPVLRPVWMCRGLRTLHMEVHSMNFRDSPVNSRIVFGYISAVCPVLEELVLVAKCTESWNADVAGLSHVSLSLKLDGGMCFLTKIPSLNKLSVIGQPREKACQTGECELNRITQQLETEVKPSESELNWIAPSGRTTGNAALRETIVATWDSWLSVEEKLEALRSVSGESLSDEQVAALKERDRLDPLQQIGLLSSVKRMVAEMDREGNRIFPVLQKLSFGPELGMSPEKALRSSTSRSLMPSWPIFSPFGPFGSPLTLSPPEIPELLELIFSFLDDITINRSVVAVCRQWNHLNQHRLYRDLWWDTRWSLAEPVELAVVAIPGASCVRLSGAARVGNWRQIAYFLEALKKYDRDGQLPQRSSCLKSWLRERGGGEGTANQPPLYPHQSITELEIQCAPLIHHEEQWLDDLGLLTVRLPFTLTSLKIDIRQPFTIQMEYIVEDCPLLETLFIRGESKCRLDGTRVPLNYEPGRSLRLRTLVITNAMLDQRCLEDFLGIIPNLSTLQLIGLVRMAFFDCMLTYGWRRLVQVHLQYLDLTSCHFSIKDELTPLDAYTQDRAIDMVPDSTEWCLFPKEIIPQLLQQLTALPNVVTSLELLSPYLLHTEQSHCGFHRESVTANLLHDYLCQSPHLIHLKAIRSPVFFLLLSADRCGCVEALRTLHLEIHGRTLENNTVNSRIVFGYISIVCPVLEDLVIVANCTKSYNAETRHSHSVPLSLHLDGGLCLLTRLRSLKSLTLIDGTTKREKLDRSNISDLNWIVPSGRTPVSASMRRTKVSTWESWLETEESMETLQSMSLDDVNQLAAAAFLKDCDPLQEIGLLSSVKRMVAEMDEEGNNNILPVLHKLPFG
;
A
#
# COMPACT_ATOMS: atom_id res chain seq x y z
N MET A 1 44.08 44.94 -12.31
CA MET A 1 45.08 45.95 -11.91
C MET A 1 44.53 47.33 -12.28
N GLN A 2 44.88 48.38 -11.52
CA GLN A 2 44.50 49.80 -11.73
C GLN A 2 42.98 50.12 -11.51
N PHE A 3 42.55 51.25 -10.92
CA PHE A 3 43.21 52.33 -10.16
C PHE A 3 42.15 53.09 -9.29
N THR A 4 42.49 53.55 -8.06
CA THR A 4 41.96 54.76 -7.32
C THR A 4 40.44 55.03 -7.12
N SER A 5 39.98 55.86 -6.17
CA SER A 5 40.45 56.29 -4.82
C SER A 5 39.34 57.08 -4.08
N THR A 6 39.49 57.23 -2.75
CA THR A 6 39.05 58.38 -1.91
C THR A 6 37.67 59.03 -2.10
N ASN A 7 36.86 59.02 -1.03
CA ASN A 7 36.71 60.24 -0.22
C ASN A 7 36.15 59.95 1.20
N GLN A 8 36.76 60.59 2.20
CA GLN A 8 36.22 60.66 3.56
C GLN A 8 35.43 61.97 3.71
N HIS A 9 34.29 61.94 4.41
CA HIS A 9 33.76 63.15 5.04
C HIS A 9 33.18 62.83 6.42
N THR A 10 33.66 63.57 7.41
CA THR A 10 33.32 63.42 8.82
C THR A 10 32.01 64.14 9.15
N ILE A 11 31.09 63.47 9.87
CA ILE A 11 30.04 64.14 10.65
C ILE A 11 30.14 63.66 12.10
N GLN A 12 30.57 64.55 12.98
CA GLN A 12 30.49 64.35 14.43
C GLN A 12 29.04 64.53 14.89
N LYS A 13 28.57 63.66 15.78
CA LYS A 13 27.43 63.95 16.67
C LYS A 13 27.72 63.47 18.09
N ALA A 14 27.23 64.25 19.05
CA ALA A 14 27.70 64.29 20.43
C ALA A 14 27.56 62.97 21.22
N LEU A 15 28.57 62.70 22.05
CA LEU A 15 28.46 61.77 23.18
C LEU A 15 27.83 62.50 24.39
N PRO A 16 26.87 61.89 25.12
CA PRO A 16 26.51 62.36 26.45
C PRO A 16 27.59 61.94 27.46
N GLN A 17 28.24 62.92 28.08
CA GLN A 17 28.94 62.69 29.34
C GLN A 17 27.88 62.49 30.44
N ASN A 18 27.85 61.32 31.08
CA ASN A 18 27.58 61.12 32.52
C ASN A 18 27.34 59.64 32.83
N LEU A 19 28.23 59.02 33.61
CA LEU A 19 27.93 58.05 34.68
C LEU A 19 29.23 57.60 35.35
N THR A 20 29.78 58.47 36.19
CA THR A 20 30.89 58.17 37.09
C THR A 20 30.41 57.35 38.29
N SER A 21 30.45 56.02 38.19
CA SER A 21 30.48 55.16 39.38
C SER A 21 31.61 54.12 39.25
N VAL A 22 32.76 54.48 39.84
CA VAL A 22 33.95 53.63 39.89
C VAL A 22 33.70 52.47 40.86
N THR A 23 33.15 51.38 40.35
CA THR A 23 33.21 50.08 41.02
C THR A 23 34.52 49.40 40.65
N ARG A 24 35.21 48.84 41.66
CA ARG A 24 36.58 48.29 41.50
C ARG A 24 36.62 47.25 40.37
N PRO A 25 37.63 47.27 39.48
CA PRO A 25 37.77 46.26 38.44
C PRO A 25 38.11 44.92 39.08
N SER A 26 37.10 44.08 39.29
CA SER A 26 37.31 42.64 39.44
C SER A 26 38.07 42.17 38.19
N LYS A 27 39.16 41.39 38.39
CA LYS A 27 40.01 40.89 37.30
C LYS A 27 39.15 40.16 36.27
N ARG A 28 38.75 40.84 35.19
CA ARG A 28 38.06 40.20 34.06
C ARG A 28 39.09 39.32 33.37
N SER A 29 38.81 38.01 33.32
CA SER A 29 39.59 37.10 32.49
C SER A 29 39.64 37.64 31.06
N PRO A 30 40.77 37.54 30.33
CA PRO A 30 40.83 37.94 28.92
C PRO A 30 39.87 37.13 28.02
N LEU A 31 39.42 35.95 28.48
CA LEU A 31 38.35 35.17 27.83
C LEU A 31 36.93 35.74 28.07
N ASN A 32 36.78 36.80 28.87
CA ASN A 32 35.50 37.42 29.19
C ASN A 32 35.18 38.63 28.29
N ILE A 33 35.86 38.73 27.15
CA ILE A 33 35.60 39.67 26.06
C ILE A 33 34.65 38.96 25.09
N VAL A 34 33.36 39.30 25.17
CA VAL A 34 32.28 38.71 24.37
C VAL A 34 32.55 38.85 22.87
N GLU A 35 33.18 39.95 22.49
CA GLU A 35 33.57 40.33 21.14
C GLU A 35 34.64 39.37 20.56
N LEU A 36 35.60 38.91 21.38
CA LEU A 36 36.58 37.90 20.95
C LEU A 36 35.92 36.53 20.73
N LEU A 37 34.97 36.14 21.59
CA LEU A 37 34.22 34.90 21.41
C LEU A 37 33.34 34.95 20.16
N HIS A 38 32.65 36.07 19.89
CA HIS A 38 31.93 36.25 18.62
C HIS A 38 32.85 36.15 17.40
N LEU A 39 34.03 36.76 17.45
CA LEU A 39 35.01 36.68 16.36
C LEU A 39 35.55 35.26 16.18
N ILE A 40 35.98 34.58 17.26
CA ILE A 40 36.42 33.18 17.22
C ILE A 40 35.32 32.29 16.61
N PHE A 41 34.09 32.41 17.12
CA PHE A 41 32.99 31.61 16.62
C PHE A 41 32.70 31.92 15.15
N SER A 42 32.89 33.16 14.67
CA SER A 42 32.64 33.52 13.26
C SER A 42 33.50 32.75 12.24
N PHE A 43 34.64 32.18 12.67
CA PHE A 43 35.48 31.28 11.88
C PHE A 43 35.12 29.78 12.04
N LEU A 44 34.18 29.45 12.92
CA LEU A 44 33.69 28.08 13.11
C LEU A 44 32.42 27.86 12.26
N ASP A 45 32.34 26.67 11.67
CA ASP A 45 31.14 26.21 10.98
C ASP A 45 29.98 25.92 11.93
N ASP A 46 28.77 25.88 11.39
CA ASP A 46 27.54 25.68 12.17
C ASP A 46 27.54 24.30 12.88
N TYR A 47 28.25 23.30 12.33
CA TYR A 47 28.41 21.98 12.95
C TYR A 47 29.24 22.07 14.25
N THR A 48 30.44 22.64 14.18
CA THR A 48 31.33 22.83 15.33
C THR A 48 30.68 23.70 16.39
N ILE A 49 29.92 24.71 15.97
CA ILE A 49 29.13 25.54 16.89
C ILE A 49 28.09 24.72 17.64
N ASN A 50 27.23 23.99 16.90
CA ASN A 50 26.14 23.23 17.48
C ASN A 50 26.62 22.05 18.35
N CYS A 51 27.66 21.34 17.93
CA CYS A 51 28.14 20.13 18.61
C CYS A 51 29.16 20.39 19.72
N SER A 52 30.08 21.34 19.51
CA SER A 52 31.19 21.60 20.45
C SER A 52 30.99 22.88 21.25
N VAL A 53 30.79 24.02 20.59
CA VAL A 53 30.81 25.35 21.25
C VAL A 53 29.65 25.51 22.24
N VAL A 54 28.44 25.09 21.85
CA VAL A 54 27.23 25.15 22.71
C VAL A 54 27.37 24.32 23.98
N ALA A 55 28.13 23.21 23.92
CA ALA A 55 28.30 22.31 25.05
C ALA A 55 29.28 22.85 26.12
N VAL A 56 30.19 23.77 25.76
CA VAL A 56 31.25 24.26 26.68
C VAL A 56 30.67 24.96 27.90
N CYS A 57 29.81 25.97 27.73
CA CYS A 57 29.16 26.66 28.84
C CYS A 57 27.92 27.46 28.42
N ARG A 58 27.12 27.88 29.41
CA ARG A 58 25.91 28.70 29.20
C ARG A 58 26.19 30.04 28.51
N GLN A 59 27.37 30.65 28.73
CA GLN A 59 27.76 31.90 28.08
C GLN A 59 28.06 31.69 26.60
N TRP A 60 28.81 30.64 26.24
CA TRP A 60 29.13 30.32 24.84
C TRP A 60 27.86 29.96 24.06
N ASN A 61 26.99 29.13 24.62
CA ASN A 61 25.64 28.89 24.11
C ASN A 61 24.89 30.22 23.88
N HIS A 62 24.92 31.16 24.83
CA HIS A 62 24.27 32.46 24.68
C HIS A 62 24.82 33.29 23.51
N LEU A 63 26.13 33.40 23.37
CA LEU A 63 26.79 34.15 22.29
C LEU A 63 26.57 33.51 20.90
N CYS A 64 26.40 32.20 20.86
CA CYS A 64 26.06 31.48 19.64
C CYS A 64 24.57 31.52 19.27
N ARG A 65 23.66 32.07 20.10
CA ARG A 65 22.19 31.93 19.89
C ARG A 65 21.73 32.33 18.50
N ASP A 66 22.20 33.46 17.98
CA ASP A 66 21.86 33.97 16.65
C ASP A 66 22.46 33.15 15.49
N ARG A 67 23.37 32.22 15.81
CA ARG A 67 24.06 31.35 14.85
C ARG A 67 23.81 29.86 15.08
N LEU A 68 23.00 29.47 16.06
CA LEU A 68 22.59 28.08 16.21
C LEU A 68 21.68 27.73 15.05
N TYR A 69 22.10 26.81 14.18
CA TYR A 69 21.24 26.30 13.13
C TYR A 69 20.15 25.42 13.77
N ARG A 70 19.05 26.05 14.19
CA ARG A 70 17.89 25.37 14.76
C ARG A 70 17.07 24.78 13.62
N GLU A 71 17.14 23.46 13.51
CA GLU A 71 16.37 22.64 12.59
C GLU A 71 15.25 21.93 13.38
N LEU A 72 14.00 22.24 13.05
CA LEU A 72 12.82 21.57 13.58
C LEU A 72 12.39 20.48 12.60
N TRP A 73 12.04 19.32 13.13
CA TRP A 73 11.62 18.16 12.38
C TRP A 73 10.27 17.74 12.95
N TRP A 74 9.28 17.58 12.08
CA TRP A 74 8.01 16.94 12.39
C TRP A 74 7.75 15.85 11.35
N ASP A 75 7.36 14.68 11.82
CA ASP A 75 6.82 13.61 10.98
C ASP A 75 5.49 13.20 11.60
N THR A 76 4.42 13.16 10.82
CA THR A 76 3.07 12.88 11.33
C THR A 76 2.90 11.42 11.80
N ARG A 77 3.91 10.56 11.59
CA ARG A 77 4.01 9.22 12.20
C ARG A 77 4.46 9.26 13.66
N TRP A 78 5.02 10.37 14.12
CA TRP A 78 5.45 10.52 15.50
C TRP A 78 4.25 10.73 16.44
N PRO A 79 4.27 10.20 17.67
CA PRO A 79 3.17 10.38 18.63
C PRO A 79 2.87 11.86 18.90
N ASP A 80 1.61 12.21 19.18
CA ASP A 80 1.19 13.60 19.46
C ASP A 80 1.92 14.24 20.66
N THR A 81 2.49 13.44 21.57
CA THR A 81 3.38 13.94 22.63
C THR A 81 4.62 14.64 22.07
N ASN A 82 5.14 14.19 20.92
CA ASN A 82 6.21 14.85 20.19
C ASN A 82 5.72 16.13 19.48
N LEU A 83 4.45 16.22 19.08
CA LEU A 83 3.89 17.44 18.47
C LEU A 83 3.92 18.61 19.45
N ALA A 84 3.49 18.40 20.69
CA ALA A 84 3.55 19.43 21.73
C ALA A 84 5.00 19.90 22.00
N TYR A 85 5.96 18.95 22.01
CA TYR A 85 7.38 19.30 22.08
C TYR A 85 7.83 20.12 20.86
N VAL A 86 7.48 19.70 19.65
CA VAL A 86 7.83 20.39 18.39
C VAL A 86 7.23 21.79 18.31
N MET A 87 5.96 21.97 18.66
CA MET A 87 5.31 23.29 18.77
C MET A 87 6.03 24.19 19.79
N SER A 88 6.52 23.65 20.91
CA SER A 88 7.32 24.40 21.88
C SER A 88 8.70 24.83 21.37
N LYS A 89 9.19 24.22 20.26
CA LYS A 89 10.49 24.50 19.64
C LYS A 89 10.40 25.30 18.34
N ALA A 90 9.27 25.30 17.65
CA ALA A 90 9.05 26.11 16.44
C ALA A 90 9.39 27.61 16.62
N PRO A 91 9.07 28.26 17.77
CA PRO A 91 9.60 29.55 18.16
C PRO A 91 11.13 29.70 18.05
N GLY A 92 11.59 30.44 17.05
CA GLY A 92 13.02 30.72 16.82
C GLY A 92 13.77 29.63 16.06
N THR A 93 13.07 28.76 15.34
CA THR A 93 13.67 27.80 14.40
C THR A 93 14.01 28.50 13.08
N ARG A 94 15.18 28.17 12.51
CA ARG A 94 15.60 28.67 11.19
C ARG A 94 15.10 27.79 10.04
N ARG A 95 15.18 26.46 10.20
CA ARG A 95 14.68 25.48 9.23
C ARG A 95 13.60 24.59 9.83
N ILE A 96 12.44 24.51 9.18
CA ILE A 96 11.38 23.58 9.51
C ILE A 96 11.32 22.51 8.43
N ARG A 97 11.37 21.23 8.81
CA ARG A 97 11.03 20.09 7.92
C ARG A 97 9.78 19.39 8.44
N LEU A 98 8.82 19.16 7.55
CA LEU A 98 7.53 18.57 7.83
C LEU A 98 7.32 17.37 6.89
N ALA A 99 7.23 16.17 7.43
CA ALA A 99 6.86 14.97 6.69
C ALA A 99 5.41 14.58 7.02
N CYS A 100 4.54 14.52 6.01
CA CYS A 100 3.15 14.12 6.12
C CYS A 100 2.94 12.71 5.55
N SER A 101 2.53 11.81 6.44
CA SER A 101 2.24 10.40 6.18
C SER A 101 0.74 10.05 6.34
N SER A 102 -0.13 11.03 6.57
CA SER A 102 -1.55 10.77 6.84
C SER A 102 -2.45 11.78 6.12
N LEU A 103 -3.61 11.30 5.68
CA LEU A 103 -4.45 12.01 4.71
C LEU A 103 -4.99 13.35 5.25
N ARG A 104 -5.39 13.42 6.53
CA ARG A 104 -6.08 14.59 7.09
C ARG A 104 -5.45 15.13 8.37
N SER A 105 -5.32 14.30 9.42
CA SER A 105 -4.77 14.73 10.71
C SER A 105 -3.34 15.30 10.61
N GLY A 106 -2.53 14.76 9.70
CA GLY A 106 -1.16 15.22 9.47
C GLY A 106 -1.07 16.66 8.95
N TRP A 107 -2.03 17.09 8.12
CA TRP A 107 -2.10 18.46 7.63
C TRP A 107 -2.52 19.44 8.73
N ASP A 108 -3.49 19.07 9.56
CA ASP A 108 -3.90 19.88 10.72
C ASP A 108 -2.75 20.02 11.74
N GLN A 109 -1.88 19.01 11.87
CA GLN A 109 -0.65 19.09 12.67
C GLN A 109 0.39 20.03 12.04
N ILE A 110 0.60 19.93 10.72
CA ILE A 110 1.50 20.80 9.93
C ILE A 110 1.07 22.27 10.04
N GLU A 111 -0.21 22.57 9.85
CA GLU A 111 -0.79 23.91 9.99
C GLU A 111 -0.57 24.45 11.40
N ARG A 112 -0.76 23.65 12.45
CA ARG A 112 -0.49 24.05 13.84
C ARG A 112 0.98 24.38 14.09
N VAL A 113 1.92 23.62 13.54
CA VAL A 113 3.37 23.89 13.66
C VAL A 113 3.76 25.18 12.91
N LEU A 114 3.23 25.38 11.69
CA LEU A 114 3.49 26.59 10.90
C LEU A 114 2.86 27.84 11.51
N THR A 115 1.60 27.75 11.97
CA THR A 115 0.89 28.83 12.67
C THR A 115 1.64 29.25 13.92
N ALA A 116 2.10 28.30 14.75
CA ALA A 116 2.90 28.60 15.93
C ALA A 116 4.23 29.31 15.60
N ALA A 117 4.86 29.00 14.46
CA ALA A 117 6.06 29.71 14.00
C ALA A 117 5.75 31.16 13.54
N ILE A 118 4.63 31.35 12.83
CA ILE A 118 4.19 32.64 12.28
C ILE A 118 3.71 33.59 13.37
N GLU A 119 2.79 33.14 14.23
CA GLU A 119 2.28 33.94 15.37
C GLU A 119 3.43 34.43 16.24
N HIS A 120 4.44 33.58 16.48
CA HIS A 120 5.61 33.95 17.27
C HIS A 120 6.46 35.03 16.58
N GLN A 121 6.64 34.94 15.27
CA GLN A 121 7.36 35.93 14.46
C GLN A 121 6.61 37.28 14.41
N GLU A 122 5.29 37.27 14.30
CA GLU A 122 4.46 38.49 14.37
C GLU A 122 4.48 39.12 15.77
N GLN A 123 4.30 38.33 16.83
CA GLN A 123 4.38 38.80 18.21
C GLN A 123 5.74 39.45 18.51
N GLN A 124 6.84 38.92 17.98
CA GLN A 124 8.16 39.55 18.11
C GLN A 124 8.31 40.85 17.34
N GLY A 125 7.77 40.93 16.12
CA GLY A 125 7.72 42.20 15.38
C GLY A 125 7.06 43.30 16.22
N GLN A 126 5.93 42.97 16.85
CA GLN A 126 5.21 43.89 17.75
C GLN A 126 5.96 44.17 19.06
N GLN A 127 6.55 43.16 19.71
CA GLN A 127 7.27 43.33 20.98
C GLN A 127 8.60 44.08 20.82
N SER A 128 9.34 43.85 19.73
CA SER A 128 10.58 44.60 19.42
C SER A 128 10.28 46.08 19.23
N TRP A 129 9.24 46.39 18.45
CA TRP A 129 8.80 47.77 18.21
C TRP A 129 8.27 48.46 19.48
N ARG A 130 7.49 47.77 20.31
CA ARG A 130 7.05 48.29 21.63
C ARG A 130 8.19 48.41 22.63
N GLY A 131 9.16 47.49 22.63
CA GLY A 131 10.31 47.50 23.53
C GLY A 131 11.21 48.73 23.34
N GLN A 132 11.39 49.17 22.09
CA GLN A 132 12.13 50.41 21.78
C GLN A 132 11.42 51.68 22.27
N LEU A 133 10.08 51.65 22.38
CA LEU A 133 9.27 52.77 22.88
C LEU A 133 9.16 52.84 24.41
N TRP A 134 9.53 51.77 25.14
CA TRP A 134 9.32 51.64 26.59
C TRP A 134 10.62 51.43 27.40
N ALA A 135 11.72 52.05 26.97
CA ALA A 135 13.08 51.88 27.50
C ALA A 135 13.33 52.32 28.98
N GLY A 136 12.29 52.47 29.80
CA GLY A 136 12.36 52.94 31.19
C GLY A 136 12.24 51.86 32.28
N ARG A 137 11.84 50.63 31.96
CA ARG A 137 11.74 49.53 32.96
C ARG A 137 12.66 48.37 32.62
N LYS A 138 13.40 47.90 33.62
CA LYS A 138 14.25 46.71 33.57
C LYS A 138 13.40 45.44 33.54
N SER A 139 12.73 45.14 32.43
CA SER A 139 12.32 43.77 32.16
C SER A 139 13.58 42.91 32.06
N LEU A 140 13.54 41.72 32.66
CA LEU A 140 14.55 40.69 32.39
C LEU A 140 14.49 40.39 30.90
N PRO A 141 15.59 40.49 30.14
CA PRO A 141 15.56 40.21 28.70
C PRO A 141 15.07 38.78 28.49
N THR A 142 14.05 38.63 27.65
CA THR A 142 13.55 37.33 27.19
C THR A 142 14.74 36.54 26.67
N MET A 143 14.92 35.32 27.16
CA MET A 143 16.25 34.71 27.26
C MET A 143 16.86 34.27 25.91
N TYR A 144 16.22 34.56 24.77
CA TYR A 144 16.69 34.22 23.45
C TYR A 144 16.48 35.42 22.52
N PRO A 145 17.50 35.92 21.81
CA PRO A 145 17.25 36.49 20.49
C PRO A 145 16.84 35.31 19.58
N TYR A 146 15.78 35.48 18.81
CA TYR A 146 15.15 34.39 18.06
C TYR A 146 15.38 34.60 16.56
N GLN A 147 15.86 33.56 15.89
CA GLN A 147 15.97 33.54 14.43
C GLN A 147 14.58 33.51 13.79
N ARG A 148 14.45 34.09 12.60
CA ARG A 148 13.25 33.94 11.76
C ARG A 148 13.36 32.63 10.98
N THR A 149 12.21 32.03 10.65
CA THR A 149 12.18 30.84 9.78
C THR A 149 12.56 31.26 8.36
N THR A 150 13.68 30.75 7.84
CA THR A 150 14.17 31.04 6.47
C THR A 150 14.03 29.85 5.54
N GLU A 151 13.95 28.63 6.07
CA GLU A 151 13.95 27.39 5.29
C GLU A 151 12.72 26.55 5.70
N LEU A 152 11.88 26.16 4.73
CA LEU A 152 10.76 25.25 4.92
C LEU A 152 10.81 24.12 3.89
N GLU A 153 10.67 22.88 4.37
CA GLU A 153 10.66 21.67 3.55
C GLU A 153 9.45 20.83 3.95
N ILE A 154 8.55 20.59 3.00
CA ILE A 154 7.31 19.84 3.16
C ILE A 154 7.40 18.60 2.27
N CYS A 155 7.30 17.40 2.84
CA CYS A 155 7.31 16.12 2.13
C CYS A 155 6.01 15.37 2.43
N CYS A 156 5.16 15.13 1.44
CA CYS A 156 3.83 14.57 1.63
C CYS A 156 3.62 13.32 0.76
N HIS A 157 3.47 12.17 1.42
CA HIS A 157 3.44 10.86 0.77
C HIS A 157 2.02 10.34 0.45
N TYR A 158 0.98 11.05 0.88
CA TYR A 158 -0.40 10.54 0.88
C TYR A 158 -1.38 11.55 0.26
N GLN A 159 -2.53 11.03 -0.18
CA GLN A 159 -3.56 11.81 -0.87
C GLN A 159 -4.14 12.91 0.01
N ILE A 160 -3.93 14.15 -0.42
CA ILE A 160 -4.56 15.31 0.18
C ILE A 160 -6.05 15.25 -0.21
N PRO A 161 -7.00 15.20 0.75
CA PRO A 161 -8.42 15.05 0.43
C PRO A 161 -8.96 16.27 -0.31
N THR A 162 -8.87 16.26 -1.65
CA THR A 162 -9.43 17.22 -2.62
C THR A 162 -9.67 18.64 -2.06
N LEU A 163 -8.59 19.35 -1.71
CA LEU A 163 -8.64 20.78 -1.38
C LEU A 163 -9.01 21.67 -2.60
N ALA A 164 -9.15 21.08 -3.78
CA ALA A 164 -9.57 21.74 -5.02
C ALA A 164 -10.89 22.52 -4.90
N SER A 165 -11.77 22.17 -3.96
CA SER A 165 -13.07 22.85 -3.78
C SER A 165 -13.01 24.20 -3.07
N SER A 166 -11.92 24.55 -2.37
CA SER A 166 -11.86 25.76 -1.53
C SER A 166 -10.93 26.86 -2.04
N GLY A 167 -10.09 26.58 -3.05
CA GLY A 167 -9.18 27.55 -3.67
C GLY A 167 -8.15 28.18 -2.72
N ARG A 168 -8.00 27.66 -1.50
CA ARG A 168 -7.11 28.19 -0.47
C ARG A 168 -6.20 27.10 0.06
N LEU A 169 -4.89 27.35 0.01
CA LEU A 169 -3.98 26.70 0.94
C LEU A 169 -4.43 27.04 2.37
N LEU A 170 -4.50 26.03 3.23
CA LEU A 170 -5.06 26.14 4.58
C LEU A 170 -4.24 27.08 5.49
N PHE A 171 -2.94 27.19 5.25
CA PHE A 171 -2.01 27.94 6.09
C PHE A 171 -1.27 29.04 5.32
N ARG A 172 -0.90 30.09 6.05
CA ARG A 172 0.04 31.11 5.57
C ARG A 172 1.47 30.58 5.62
N TYR A 173 2.36 31.16 4.81
CA TYR A 173 3.80 30.92 4.92
C TYR A 173 4.51 32.01 5.76
N PRO A 174 5.60 31.70 6.47
CA PRO A 174 6.40 32.71 7.15
C PRO A 174 7.03 33.71 6.15
N PRO A 175 6.82 35.04 6.29
CA PRO A 175 7.28 36.04 5.32
C PRO A 175 8.80 36.28 5.30
N SER A 176 9.54 35.49 6.06
CA SER A 176 10.99 35.42 6.08
C SER A 176 11.57 34.23 5.34
N LEU A 177 10.73 33.34 4.76
CA LEU A 177 11.22 32.23 3.97
C LEU A 177 12.04 32.73 2.78
N THR A 178 13.27 32.25 2.70
CA THR A 178 14.16 32.39 1.54
C THR A 178 14.25 31.08 0.77
N ASN A 179 13.98 29.92 1.39
CA ASN A 179 13.97 28.63 0.71
C ASN A 179 12.68 27.85 1.05
N LEU A 180 11.92 27.47 0.04
CA LEU A 180 10.74 26.62 0.15
C LEU A 180 10.91 25.37 -0.72
N LYS A 181 10.76 24.20 -0.10
CA LYS A 181 10.72 22.90 -0.77
C LYS A 181 9.40 22.20 -0.48
N ILE A 182 8.78 21.67 -1.51
CA ILE A 182 7.49 20.99 -1.48
C ILE A 182 7.63 19.73 -2.34
N ASP A 183 7.65 18.54 -1.74
CA ASP A 183 7.64 17.26 -2.45
C ASP A 183 6.35 16.50 -2.11
N ILE A 184 5.51 16.26 -3.11
CA ILE A 184 4.15 15.75 -2.95
C ILE A 184 3.95 14.58 -3.89
N GLN A 185 3.76 13.39 -3.34
CA GLN A 185 3.62 12.15 -4.10
C GLN A 185 2.23 11.95 -4.69
N GLN A 186 1.38 12.97 -4.77
CA GLN A 186 0.01 12.87 -5.28
C GLN A 186 -0.41 14.15 -6.02
N PRO A 187 -1.46 14.11 -6.86
CA PRO A 187 -1.99 15.31 -7.49
C PRO A 187 -2.48 16.33 -6.46
N ILE A 188 -2.03 17.58 -6.60
CA ILE A 188 -2.43 18.72 -5.76
C ILE A 188 -2.46 19.98 -6.63
N ILE A 189 -3.33 20.92 -6.30
CA ILE A 189 -3.24 22.31 -6.79
C ILE A 189 -2.31 23.10 -5.86
N VAL A 190 -1.23 23.67 -6.40
CA VAL A 190 -0.32 24.58 -5.68
C VAL A 190 -0.53 26.00 -6.20
N PRO A 191 -1.32 26.86 -5.52
CA PRO A 191 -1.53 28.24 -5.95
C PRO A 191 -0.27 29.06 -5.69
N LEU A 192 0.57 29.18 -6.72
CA LEU A 192 1.88 29.82 -6.61
C LEU A 192 1.78 31.31 -6.23
N GLU A 193 0.68 31.97 -6.61
CA GLU A 193 0.39 33.35 -6.23
C GLU A 193 0.39 33.56 -4.71
N VAL A 194 -0.13 32.60 -3.94
CA VAL A 194 -0.21 32.67 -2.48
C VAL A 194 1.19 32.50 -1.87
N ILE A 195 1.97 31.54 -2.38
CA ILE A 195 3.35 31.30 -1.95
C ILE A 195 4.21 32.56 -2.16
N ILE A 196 4.10 33.21 -3.33
CA ILE A 196 4.90 34.40 -3.67
C ILE A 196 4.40 35.64 -2.92
N ALA A 197 3.08 35.76 -2.67
CA ALA A 197 2.53 36.85 -1.85
C ALA A 197 2.95 36.74 -0.37
N ASP A 198 2.92 35.53 0.20
CA ASP A 198 3.31 35.30 1.59
C ASP A 198 4.84 35.31 1.77
N CYS A 199 5.63 34.89 0.76
CA CYS A 199 7.10 34.78 0.82
C CYS A 199 7.82 35.81 -0.07
N PRO A 200 7.75 37.13 0.21
CA PRO A 200 8.37 38.16 -0.63
C PRO A 200 9.91 38.16 -0.62
N LEU A 201 10.53 37.28 0.17
CA LEU A 201 11.99 37.09 0.29
C LEU A 201 12.48 35.76 -0.32
N LEU A 202 11.62 35.04 -1.05
CA LEU A 202 11.92 33.70 -1.56
C LEU A 202 13.03 33.71 -2.63
N GLU A 203 14.18 33.10 -2.31
CA GLU A 203 15.34 32.91 -3.21
C GLU A 203 15.34 31.52 -3.88
N THR A 204 14.82 30.48 -3.21
CA THR A 204 14.71 29.11 -3.76
C THR A 204 13.29 28.58 -3.64
N LEU A 205 12.76 28.09 -4.75
CA LEU A 205 11.51 27.32 -4.81
C LEU A 205 11.76 25.98 -5.50
N ASP A 206 11.47 24.88 -4.81
CA ASP A 206 11.63 23.50 -5.30
C ASP A 206 10.30 22.75 -5.08
N ILE A 207 9.48 22.63 -6.14
CA ILE A 207 8.19 21.92 -6.12
C ILE A 207 8.33 20.62 -6.90
N ARG A 208 7.99 19.50 -6.28
CA ARG A 208 8.01 18.15 -6.85
C ARG A 208 6.64 17.51 -6.64
N GLY A 209 6.07 16.94 -7.69
CA GLY A 209 4.71 16.38 -7.69
C GLY A 209 4.65 15.00 -8.35
N GLU A 210 3.65 14.17 -8.03
CA GLU A 210 3.21 13.10 -8.94
C GLU A 210 2.30 13.65 -10.06
N SER A 211 1.59 14.75 -9.80
CA SER A 211 0.98 15.64 -10.81
C SER A 211 0.59 16.97 -10.13
N ALA A 212 1.57 17.77 -9.72
CA ALA A 212 1.28 19.04 -9.03
C ALA A 212 0.85 20.12 -10.06
N TYR A 213 -0.41 20.55 -9.98
CA TYR A 213 -1.00 21.57 -10.85
C TYR A 213 -0.72 22.98 -10.30
N LEU A 214 0.05 23.77 -11.05
CA LEU A 214 0.47 25.12 -10.70
C LEU A 214 -0.54 26.14 -11.24
N ASP A 215 -1.70 26.19 -10.61
CA ASP A 215 -2.85 26.99 -11.05
C ASP A 215 -2.72 28.49 -10.74
N GLY A 216 -3.60 29.26 -11.37
CA GLY A 216 -3.76 30.69 -11.15
C GLY A 216 -2.66 31.54 -11.79
N THR A 217 -2.80 32.86 -11.66
CA THR A 217 -1.78 33.82 -12.11
C THR A 217 -0.60 33.79 -11.15
N TRP A 218 0.55 33.24 -11.55
CA TRP A 218 1.74 33.11 -10.69
C TRP A 218 2.26 34.43 -10.10
N VAL A 219 1.80 35.57 -10.65
CA VAL A 219 2.08 36.93 -10.20
C VAL A 219 0.94 37.40 -9.29
N PRO A 220 1.19 37.71 -8.01
CA PRO A 220 0.14 38.24 -7.12
C PRO A 220 -0.44 39.55 -7.65
N VAL A 221 -1.76 39.72 -7.60
CA VAL A 221 -2.46 40.95 -8.05
C VAL A 221 -1.93 42.23 -7.37
N ASN A 222 -1.44 42.10 -6.13
CA ASN A 222 -0.87 43.20 -5.35
C ASN A 222 0.63 43.46 -5.64
N HIS A 223 1.26 42.71 -6.53
CA HIS A 223 2.67 42.89 -6.86
C HIS A 223 2.83 44.15 -7.73
N THR A 224 3.28 45.24 -7.10
CA THR A 224 3.55 46.50 -7.80
C THR A 224 4.58 46.26 -8.91
N SER A 225 4.21 46.63 -10.13
CA SER A 225 4.80 46.21 -11.42
C SER A 225 6.23 46.70 -11.73
N GLY A 226 7.03 47.01 -10.71
CA GLY A 226 8.40 47.52 -10.84
C GLY A 226 9.42 46.97 -9.84
N ARG A 227 9.06 45.99 -8.98
CA ARG A 227 10.04 45.34 -8.08
C ARG A 227 10.29 43.89 -8.52
N PRO A 228 11.51 43.50 -8.91
CA PRO A 228 11.81 42.10 -9.23
C PRO A 228 11.73 41.22 -7.97
N LEU A 229 11.34 39.97 -8.17
CA LEU A 229 11.38 38.92 -7.15
C LEU A 229 12.83 38.50 -6.89
N PRO A 230 13.21 38.17 -5.64
CA PRO A 230 14.57 37.77 -5.29
C PRO A 230 14.92 36.32 -5.69
N LEU A 231 14.05 35.63 -6.43
CA LEU A 231 14.19 34.22 -6.77
C LEU A 231 15.46 33.98 -7.63
N ARG A 232 16.28 33.04 -7.16
CA ARG A 232 17.54 32.57 -7.79
C ARG A 232 17.42 31.15 -8.31
N THR A 233 16.62 30.31 -7.66
CA THR A 233 16.43 28.90 -8.02
C THR A 233 14.95 28.56 -8.14
N LEU A 234 14.55 28.04 -9.29
CA LEU A 234 13.23 27.48 -9.56
C LEU A 234 13.38 26.05 -10.07
N ILE A 235 12.89 25.08 -9.29
CA ILE A 235 12.87 23.66 -9.65
C ILE A 235 11.41 23.20 -9.61
N LEU A 236 10.90 22.74 -10.75
CA LEU A 236 9.54 22.23 -10.90
C LEU A 236 9.64 20.81 -11.48
N THR A 237 9.27 19.80 -10.70
CA THR A 237 9.38 18.38 -11.06
C THR A 237 8.00 17.74 -11.17
N ASN A 238 7.67 17.25 -12.36
CA ASN A 238 6.43 16.55 -12.70
C ASN A 238 5.18 17.35 -12.26
N THR A 239 5.24 18.62 -12.66
CA THR A 239 4.18 19.63 -12.49
C THR A 239 3.40 19.82 -13.79
N LEU A 240 2.11 20.10 -13.67
CA LEU A 240 1.26 20.62 -14.73
C LEU A 240 1.25 22.16 -14.62
N LEU A 241 1.57 22.89 -15.68
CA LEU A 241 1.61 24.37 -15.63
C LEU A 241 1.14 25.02 -16.94
N ASN A 242 0.63 26.24 -16.85
CA ASN A 242 0.38 27.08 -18.01
C ASN A 242 1.68 27.80 -18.43
N GLN A 243 2.14 27.58 -19.66
CA GLN A 243 3.36 28.18 -20.18
C GLN A 243 3.35 29.72 -20.14
N VAL A 244 2.19 30.37 -20.35
CA VAL A 244 2.08 31.84 -20.32
C VAL A 244 2.43 32.38 -18.93
N HIS A 245 1.93 31.74 -17.88
CA HIS A 245 2.18 32.17 -16.50
C HIS A 245 3.64 31.96 -16.09
N LEU A 246 4.29 30.90 -16.59
CA LEU A 246 5.73 30.71 -16.47
C LEU A 246 6.52 31.81 -17.20
N GLU A 247 6.19 32.12 -18.46
CA GLU A 247 6.85 33.18 -19.24
C GLU A 247 6.74 34.55 -18.55
N ASP A 248 5.56 34.89 -18.01
CA ASP A 248 5.33 36.14 -17.28
C ASP A 248 6.08 36.18 -15.94
N PHE A 249 6.16 35.05 -15.22
CA PHE A 249 6.90 34.92 -13.96
C PHE A 249 8.43 35.00 -14.16
N LEU A 250 8.95 34.44 -15.26
CA LEU A 250 10.38 34.54 -15.61
C LEU A 250 10.81 36.00 -15.83
N ARG A 251 9.95 36.85 -16.42
CA ARG A 251 10.24 38.30 -16.57
C ARG A 251 10.34 39.05 -15.23
N LEU A 252 9.75 38.52 -14.16
CA LEU A 252 9.81 39.09 -12.82
C LEU A 252 10.95 38.53 -11.96
N THR A 253 11.70 37.54 -12.47
CA THR A 253 12.79 36.86 -11.76
C THR A 253 14.16 37.04 -12.45
N PRO A 254 14.64 38.28 -12.70
CA PRO A 254 15.89 38.55 -13.42
C PRO A 254 17.16 38.10 -12.67
N HIS A 255 17.03 37.56 -11.46
CA HIS A 255 18.12 37.00 -10.67
C HIS A 255 18.16 35.46 -10.70
N LEU A 256 17.31 34.83 -11.51
CA LEU A 256 17.21 33.38 -11.64
C LEU A 256 18.48 32.81 -12.29
N SER A 257 19.30 32.12 -11.49
CA SER A 257 20.52 31.44 -11.90
C SER A 257 20.33 29.94 -12.10
N THR A 258 19.24 29.37 -11.61
CA THR A 258 18.94 27.94 -11.74
C THR A 258 17.48 27.74 -12.12
N LEU A 259 17.23 27.14 -13.28
CA LEU A 259 15.88 26.78 -13.74
C LEU A 259 15.85 25.31 -14.18
N LYS A 260 15.13 24.46 -13.43
CA LYS A 260 15.01 23.04 -13.75
C LYS A 260 13.52 22.68 -13.86
N LEU A 261 13.04 22.53 -15.10
CA LEU A 261 11.68 22.09 -15.41
C LEU A 261 11.74 20.62 -15.83
N ILE A 262 11.41 19.74 -14.90
CA ILE A 262 11.69 18.30 -15.02
C ILE A 262 10.38 17.55 -15.22
N SER A 263 10.29 16.69 -16.22
CA SER A 263 9.13 15.82 -16.49
C SER A 263 7.81 16.61 -16.52
N LEU A 264 7.80 17.83 -17.07
CA LEU A 264 6.59 18.65 -17.16
C LEU A 264 5.47 17.84 -17.80
N ALA A 265 4.34 17.71 -17.10
CA ALA A 265 3.21 16.98 -17.65
C ALA A 265 2.54 17.84 -18.73
N THR A 266 2.23 17.23 -19.87
CA THR A 266 1.40 17.84 -20.91
C THR A 266 -0.05 17.84 -20.45
N SER A 267 -0.68 19.01 -20.41
CA SER A 267 -2.04 19.17 -19.88
C SER A 267 -3.10 18.47 -20.74
N PHE A 268 -4.13 17.93 -20.11
CA PHE A 268 -5.37 17.47 -20.76
C PHE A 268 -6.19 18.60 -21.44
N PHE A 269 -5.80 19.87 -21.25
CA PHE A 269 -6.66 21.04 -21.51
C PHE A 269 -6.45 21.77 -22.84
N ASP A 270 -5.56 21.31 -23.73
CA ASP A 270 -5.38 21.92 -25.06
C ASP A 270 -5.07 20.82 -26.10
N GLU A 271 -5.88 20.76 -27.17
CA GLU A 271 -5.79 19.75 -28.24
C GLU A 271 -4.43 19.74 -28.97
N LYS A 272 -3.61 20.78 -28.77
CA LYS A 272 -2.26 20.89 -29.33
C LYS A 272 -1.13 20.47 -28.39
N GLY A 273 -1.41 20.25 -27.09
CA GLY A 273 -0.62 19.48 -26.11
C GLY A 273 0.86 19.81 -25.85
N ILE A 274 1.52 20.67 -26.63
CA ILE A 274 2.99 20.77 -26.69
C ILE A 274 3.46 22.14 -26.22
N TYR A 275 4.36 22.16 -25.24
CA TYR A 275 5.09 23.36 -24.80
C TYR A 275 5.88 23.98 -25.97
N SER A 276 5.63 25.25 -26.27
CA SER A 276 6.25 25.98 -27.37
C SER A 276 7.63 26.51 -26.98
N TRP A 277 8.66 25.69 -27.21
CA TRP A 277 10.06 26.05 -26.91
C TRP A 277 10.54 27.31 -27.63
N GLU A 278 9.98 27.61 -28.81
CA GLU A 278 10.29 28.83 -29.56
C GLU A 278 9.90 30.12 -28.84
N ARG A 279 8.86 30.07 -27.99
CA ARG A 279 8.45 31.19 -27.14
C ARG A 279 9.22 31.26 -25.82
N LEU A 280 9.48 30.10 -25.21
CA LEU A 280 10.15 30.05 -23.91
C LEU A 280 11.64 30.43 -24.01
N VAL A 281 12.37 29.93 -25.02
CA VAL A 281 13.82 30.18 -25.17
C VAL A 281 14.19 31.67 -25.19
N PRO A 282 13.48 32.57 -25.91
CA PRO A 282 13.68 34.02 -25.79
C PRO A 282 13.64 34.54 -24.35
N CYS A 283 12.66 34.13 -23.53
CA CYS A 283 12.55 34.56 -22.13
C CYS A 283 13.70 34.07 -21.24
N LEU A 284 14.41 33.03 -21.66
CA LEU A 284 15.52 32.44 -20.89
C LEU A 284 16.88 33.04 -21.24
N LYS A 285 17.04 33.62 -22.44
CA LYS A 285 18.31 34.24 -22.88
C LYS A 285 18.71 35.47 -22.05
N ASP A 286 17.72 36.14 -21.47
CA ASP A 286 17.94 37.34 -20.65
C ASP A 286 18.22 37.01 -19.17
N LEU A 287 18.20 35.72 -18.79
CA LEU A 287 18.42 35.27 -17.41
C LEU A 287 19.87 34.80 -17.20
N PRO A 288 20.48 35.06 -16.02
CA PRO A 288 21.87 34.68 -15.71
C PRO A 288 21.98 33.20 -15.29
N LEU A 289 21.46 32.29 -16.12
CA LEU A 289 21.37 30.87 -15.84
C LEU A 289 22.76 30.20 -15.83
N ILE A 290 23.11 29.60 -14.70
CA ILE A 290 24.31 28.77 -14.47
C ILE A 290 23.97 27.30 -14.70
N SER A 291 22.75 26.89 -14.35
CA SER A 291 22.23 25.53 -14.58
C SER A 291 20.80 25.60 -15.11
N CYS A 292 20.55 24.89 -16.20
CA CYS A 292 19.26 24.87 -16.86
C CYS A 292 18.87 23.44 -17.29
N HIS A 293 17.61 23.05 -17.08
CA HIS A 293 17.10 21.75 -17.51
C HIS A 293 15.64 21.82 -17.96
N PHE A 294 15.32 21.06 -19.01
CA PHE A 294 13.98 20.90 -19.56
C PHE A 294 13.70 19.45 -19.92
N SER A 295 12.66 18.85 -19.34
CA SER A 295 12.09 17.57 -19.77
C SER A 295 10.57 17.57 -19.65
N VAL A 296 9.90 16.78 -20.50
CA VAL A 296 8.42 16.73 -20.62
C VAL A 296 7.95 15.27 -20.54
N LYS A 297 6.98 14.98 -19.66
CA LYS A 297 6.42 13.63 -19.47
C LYS A 297 5.81 13.15 -20.79
N GLY A 298 6.14 11.92 -21.19
CA GLY A 298 5.58 11.26 -22.38
C GLY A 298 6.31 11.51 -23.71
N LEU A 299 7.17 12.53 -23.82
CA LEU A 299 8.02 12.69 -25.00
C LEU A 299 9.24 11.76 -24.90
N THR A 300 9.31 10.75 -25.77
CA THR A 300 10.45 9.81 -25.85
C THR A 300 11.71 10.45 -26.41
N GLN A 301 11.59 11.57 -27.11
CA GLN A 301 12.71 12.40 -27.54
C GLN A 301 12.36 13.87 -27.36
N ILE A 302 13.16 14.59 -26.58
CA ILE A 302 13.27 16.05 -26.73
C ILE A 302 13.70 16.32 -28.18
N PRO A 303 13.02 17.20 -28.94
CA PRO A 303 13.49 17.59 -30.28
C PRO A 303 14.94 18.05 -30.21
N SER A 304 15.83 17.51 -31.06
CA SER A 304 17.28 17.77 -30.98
C SER A 304 17.63 19.25 -30.83
N GLN A 305 16.94 20.12 -31.57
CA GLN A 305 17.08 21.58 -31.48
C GLN A 305 16.94 22.18 -30.07
N VAL A 306 16.15 21.56 -29.19
CA VAL A 306 15.95 22.01 -27.80
C VAL A 306 17.09 21.50 -26.90
N ARG A 307 17.57 20.27 -27.14
CA ARG A 307 18.78 19.72 -26.49
C ARG A 307 20.01 20.57 -26.83
N ASP A 308 20.22 20.83 -28.12
CA ASP A 308 21.32 21.67 -28.63
C ASP A 308 21.27 23.07 -27.99
N ARG A 309 20.07 23.66 -27.88
CA ARG A 309 19.86 24.96 -27.21
C ARG A 309 20.16 24.91 -25.71
N ALA A 310 19.80 23.84 -25.00
CA ALA A 310 20.11 23.70 -23.57
C ALA A 310 21.63 23.64 -23.32
N VAL A 311 22.35 22.82 -24.10
CA VAL A 311 23.83 22.75 -24.06
C VAL A 311 24.45 24.11 -24.38
N VAL A 312 23.92 24.84 -25.38
CA VAL A 312 24.40 26.18 -25.77
C VAL A 312 24.06 27.26 -24.72
N MET A 313 22.99 27.09 -23.94
CA MET A 313 22.58 28.06 -22.92
C MET A 313 23.39 27.97 -21.63
N THR A 314 23.79 26.77 -21.21
CA THR A 314 24.63 26.56 -20.01
C THR A 314 25.79 25.61 -20.31
N PRO A 315 26.74 25.98 -21.20
CA PRO A 315 27.82 25.10 -21.64
C PRO A 315 28.81 24.75 -20.52
N ASP A 316 28.95 25.62 -19.53
CA ASP A 316 29.80 25.43 -18.35
C ASP A 316 29.07 24.72 -17.19
N SER A 317 27.85 24.20 -17.40
CA SER A 317 27.08 23.56 -16.32
C SER A 317 27.74 22.25 -15.90
N THR A 318 28.26 22.22 -14.66
CA THR A 318 28.78 21.00 -14.03
C THR A 318 27.68 20.12 -13.43
N GLU A 319 26.45 20.65 -13.35
CA GLU A 319 25.25 19.94 -12.92
C GLU A 319 24.35 19.61 -14.11
N TRP A 320 24.09 18.32 -14.30
CA TRP A 320 23.15 17.82 -15.29
C TRP A 320 21.99 17.13 -14.59
N CYS A 321 20.78 17.51 -14.97
CA CYS A 321 19.56 16.79 -14.63
C CYS A 321 19.07 16.12 -15.91
N LEU A 322 18.51 14.90 -15.83
CA LEU A 322 17.93 14.21 -16.98
C LEU A 322 16.70 13.40 -16.56
N TYR A 323 15.75 13.22 -17.48
CA TYR A 323 14.70 12.21 -17.32
C TYR A 323 15.19 10.85 -17.87
N PRO A 324 14.97 9.70 -17.22
CA PRO A 324 15.49 8.42 -17.68
C PRO A 324 15.11 8.00 -19.11
N LYS A 325 13.96 8.45 -19.64
CA LYS A 325 13.61 8.18 -21.05
C LYS A 325 14.36 9.05 -22.06
N GLU A 326 15.04 10.11 -21.63
CA GLU A 326 15.89 10.97 -22.47
C GLU A 326 17.33 10.43 -22.55
N ILE A 327 17.69 9.52 -21.63
CA ILE A 327 18.94 8.78 -21.66
C ILE A 327 18.99 7.97 -22.94
N SER A 328 19.93 8.35 -23.79
CA SER A 328 20.22 7.71 -25.07
C SER A 328 21.73 7.47 -25.16
N PRO A 329 22.20 6.45 -25.91
CA PRO A 329 23.63 6.18 -26.05
C PRO A 329 24.40 7.42 -26.54
N LEU A 330 23.80 8.18 -27.47
CA LEU A 330 24.36 9.44 -27.98
C LEU A 330 24.50 10.50 -26.88
N LEU A 331 23.50 10.68 -26.01
CA LEU A 331 23.56 11.66 -24.93
C LEU A 331 24.65 11.32 -23.89
N PHE A 332 24.83 10.05 -23.55
CA PHE A 332 25.96 9.68 -22.68
C PHE A 332 27.31 9.77 -23.41
N GLN A 333 27.38 9.50 -24.71
CA GLN A 333 28.58 9.76 -25.50
C GLN A 333 28.93 11.27 -25.51
N GLU A 334 27.93 12.16 -25.63
CA GLU A 334 28.09 13.61 -25.47
C GLU A 334 28.61 13.95 -24.06
N LEU A 335 27.95 13.47 -23.00
CA LEU A 335 28.37 13.74 -21.61
C LEU A 335 29.74 13.14 -21.23
N ILE A 336 30.16 12.04 -21.86
CA ILE A 336 31.50 11.43 -21.68
C ILE A 336 32.56 12.19 -22.48
N THR A 337 32.21 12.76 -23.64
CA THR A 337 33.14 13.56 -24.46
C THR A 337 33.26 15.01 -23.99
N MET A 338 32.32 15.51 -23.18
CA MET A 338 32.47 16.79 -22.47
C MET A 338 33.65 16.71 -21.48
N PRO A 339 34.67 17.58 -21.59
CA PRO A 339 35.94 17.41 -20.89
C PRO A 339 35.83 17.72 -19.39
N ASN A 340 35.55 16.70 -18.59
CA ASN A 340 35.61 16.68 -17.12
C ASN A 340 34.64 17.65 -16.40
N ILE A 341 33.57 18.09 -17.09
CA ILE A 341 32.60 19.05 -16.57
C ILE A 341 31.53 18.38 -15.70
N VAL A 342 31.05 17.18 -16.05
CA VAL A 342 29.92 16.52 -15.37
C VAL A 342 30.33 15.99 -13.99
N THR A 343 30.32 16.86 -12.98
CA THR A 343 30.57 16.50 -11.58
C THR A 343 29.31 16.07 -10.86
N SER A 344 28.14 16.50 -11.32
CA SER A 344 26.84 16.16 -10.72
C SER A 344 25.86 15.70 -11.79
N LEU A 345 25.27 14.50 -11.61
CA LEU A 345 24.21 13.96 -12.45
C LEU A 345 22.99 13.58 -11.58
N GLU A 346 21.82 14.13 -11.89
CA GLU A 346 20.55 13.84 -11.20
C GLU A 346 19.53 13.28 -12.20
N LEU A 347 19.13 12.01 -12.02
CA LEU A 347 18.19 11.30 -12.88
C LEU A 347 16.82 11.24 -12.21
N PHE A 348 15.89 12.00 -12.76
CA PHE A 348 14.52 12.11 -12.27
C PHE A 348 13.60 11.14 -13.01
N GLY A 349 13.51 9.90 -12.54
CA GLY A 349 12.47 8.99 -13.01
C GLY A 349 11.06 9.49 -12.74
N PRO A 350 10.07 9.03 -13.54
CA PRO A 350 8.68 9.28 -13.21
C PRO A 350 8.40 8.78 -11.79
N TYR A 351 7.49 9.46 -11.08
CA TYR A 351 6.75 8.76 -10.05
C TYR A 351 6.03 7.59 -10.75
N HIS A 352 6.13 6.38 -10.21
CA HIS A 352 5.41 5.24 -10.76
C HIS A 352 3.94 5.45 -10.44
N ASP A 353 3.20 5.96 -11.43
CA ASP A 353 1.76 6.09 -11.34
C ASP A 353 1.20 4.68 -11.08
N GLY A 354 0.86 4.42 -9.81
CA GLY A 354 0.82 3.07 -9.24
C GLY A 354 -0.36 2.21 -9.71
N ARG A 355 -0.97 2.59 -10.82
CA ARG A 355 -2.20 2.03 -11.36
C ARG A 355 -1.93 1.25 -12.66
N ASN A 356 -1.52 1.86 -13.80
CA ASN A 356 -1.51 1.09 -15.07
C ASN A 356 -0.33 1.33 -16.03
N HIS A 357 0.86 1.63 -15.51
CA HIS A 357 2.06 1.55 -16.34
C HIS A 357 2.56 0.10 -16.46
N GLY A 358 1.81 -0.69 -17.24
CA GLY A 358 2.16 -2.05 -17.63
C GLY A 358 3.43 -2.15 -18.48
N PHE A 359 3.82 -3.41 -18.75
CA PHE A 359 4.94 -3.94 -19.55
C PHE A 359 5.96 -2.94 -20.15
N CYS A 360 5.52 -2.00 -20.99
CA CYS A 360 6.36 -1.04 -21.70
C CYS A 360 7.29 -0.19 -20.82
N ALA A 361 6.88 0.19 -19.60
CA ALA A 361 7.69 1.06 -18.74
C ALA A 361 9.00 0.41 -18.25
N PHE A 362 9.02 -0.93 -18.13
CA PHE A 362 10.19 -1.66 -17.64
C PHE A 362 11.27 -1.85 -18.70
N HIS A 363 10.89 -2.04 -19.97
CA HIS A 363 11.87 -2.25 -21.04
C HIS A 363 12.71 -0.98 -21.31
N ASP A 364 12.07 0.20 -21.36
CA ASP A 364 12.76 1.49 -21.41
C ASP A 364 13.71 1.69 -20.20
N ASN A 365 13.27 1.25 -19.02
CA ASN A 365 14.03 1.31 -17.79
C ASN A 365 15.24 0.35 -17.79
N MET A 366 15.15 -0.83 -18.42
CA MET A 366 16.30 -1.74 -18.58
C MET A 366 17.39 -1.13 -19.45
N ILE A 367 17.03 -0.50 -20.57
CA ILE A 367 17.99 0.14 -21.48
C ILE A 367 18.68 1.31 -20.77
N SER A 368 17.92 2.20 -20.12
CA SER A 368 18.49 3.34 -19.40
C SER A 368 19.35 2.92 -18.19
N ALA A 369 19.04 1.81 -17.50
CA ALA A 369 19.85 1.24 -16.44
C ALA A 369 21.21 0.69 -16.91
N GLY A 370 21.24 0.03 -18.07
CA GLY A 370 22.49 -0.42 -18.71
C GLY A 370 23.35 0.77 -19.11
N LEU A 371 22.76 1.74 -19.80
CA LEU A 371 23.43 2.97 -20.20
C LEU A 371 23.96 3.78 -19.00
N LEU A 372 23.23 3.85 -17.88
CA LEU A 372 23.71 4.50 -16.66
C LEU A 372 24.92 3.77 -16.07
N HIS A 373 24.87 2.43 -16.02
CA HIS A 373 26.01 1.64 -15.57
C HIS A 373 27.24 1.88 -16.45
N ASP A 374 27.08 1.89 -17.78
CA ASP A 374 28.17 2.19 -18.72
C ASP A 374 28.74 3.59 -18.57
N PHE A 375 27.90 4.59 -18.27
CA PHE A 375 28.33 5.95 -17.95
C PHE A 375 29.16 5.99 -16.65
N LEU A 376 28.69 5.35 -15.58
CA LEU A 376 29.44 5.27 -14.30
C LEU A 376 30.76 4.51 -14.44
N CYS A 377 30.81 3.53 -15.34
CA CYS A 377 32.03 2.84 -15.79
C CYS A 377 32.97 3.70 -16.66
N GLN A 378 32.57 4.90 -17.07
CA GLN A 378 33.35 5.81 -17.92
C GLN A 378 33.59 7.21 -17.33
N SER A 379 32.93 7.58 -16.23
CA SER A 379 32.96 8.94 -15.66
C SER A 379 33.74 9.05 -14.33
N PRO A 380 35.09 9.10 -14.35
CA PRO A 380 35.90 9.19 -13.13
C PRO A 380 35.74 10.51 -12.38
N HIS A 381 35.26 11.57 -13.05
CA HIS A 381 35.07 12.92 -12.50
C HIS A 381 33.72 13.14 -11.82
N LEU A 382 32.80 12.16 -11.87
CA LEU A 382 31.49 12.28 -11.23
C LEU A 382 31.64 12.27 -9.71
N MET A 383 31.23 13.36 -9.07
CA MET A 383 31.26 13.56 -7.61
C MET A 383 29.88 13.38 -6.97
N HIS A 384 28.78 13.59 -7.70
CA HIS A 384 27.42 13.44 -7.18
C HIS A 384 26.53 12.72 -8.20
N LEU A 385 25.94 11.58 -7.80
CA LEU A 385 24.91 10.86 -8.55
C LEU A 385 23.62 10.84 -7.74
N LYS A 386 22.52 11.29 -8.36
CA LYS A 386 21.17 11.29 -7.79
C LYS A 386 20.17 10.63 -8.71
N ALA A 387 20.22 9.31 -8.74
CA ALA A 387 19.41 8.39 -9.52
C ALA A 387 18.38 7.62 -8.66
N ILE A 388 17.71 8.29 -7.71
CA ILE A 388 16.70 7.70 -6.80
C ILE A 388 15.50 7.05 -7.52
N ARG A 389 15.37 7.23 -8.83
CA ARG A 389 14.31 6.64 -9.68
C ARG A 389 14.81 6.16 -11.04
N SER A 390 16.10 5.86 -11.17
CA SER A 390 16.65 5.19 -12.34
C SER A 390 17.20 3.84 -11.86
N PRO A 391 16.74 2.71 -12.43
CA PRO A 391 17.12 1.41 -11.93
C PRO A 391 18.62 1.16 -12.01
N VAL A 392 19.21 0.69 -10.92
CA VAL A 392 20.50 0.00 -10.92
C VAL A 392 20.24 -1.46 -10.57
N PHE A 393 20.40 -2.35 -11.54
CA PHE A 393 20.21 -3.78 -11.31
C PHE A 393 21.36 -4.35 -10.46
N ILE A 394 21.04 -5.17 -9.45
CA ILE A 394 22.03 -5.92 -8.64
C ILE A 394 22.96 -6.71 -9.53
N ASP A 395 22.43 -7.29 -10.60
CA ASP A 395 23.17 -8.00 -11.63
C ASP A 395 24.36 -7.15 -12.13
N HIS A 396 24.20 -5.84 -12.34
CA HIS A 396 25.28 -4.93 -12.76
C HIS A 396 26.34 -4.67 -11.66
N LEU A 397 26.04 -4.97 -10.40
CA LEU A 397 26.95 -4.87 -9.26
C LEU A 397 27.58 -6.24 -8.91
N ASP A 398 26.96 -7.33 -9.34
CA ASP A 398 27.36 -8.70 -9.05
C ASP A 398 28.43 -9.22 -10.02
N ILE A 399 29.65 -8.73 -9.85
CA ILE A 399 30.83 -9.11 -10.67
C ILE A 399 31.12 -10.62 -10.58
N CYS A 400 30.68 -11.30 -9.52
CA CYS A 400 30.97 -12.73 -9.29
C CYS A 400 29.78 -13.66 -9.55
N ASN A 401 28.64 -13.13 -10.01
CA ASN A 401 27.40 -13.88 -10.26
C ASN A 401 26.94 -14.71 -9.03
N ARG A 402 26.95 -14.10 -7.85
CA ARG A 402 26.56 -14.69 -6.55
C ARG A 402 25.10 -14.47 -6.15
N ALA A 403 24.36 -13.57 -6.79
CA ALA A 403 22.93 -13.33 -6.52
C ALA A 403 22.09 -14.62 -6.65
N GLN A 404 22.54 -15.56 -7.49
CA GLN A 404 21.96 -16.89 -7.66
C GLN A 404 22.08 -17.81 -6.42
N TYR A 405 22.89 -17.48 -5.41
CA TYR A 405 23.06 -18.29 -4.19
C TYR A 405 21.80 -18.28 -3.29
N GLY A 406 20.87 -17.36 -3.52
CA GLY A 406 19.58 -17.33 -2.83
C GLY A 406 19.69 -16.99 -1.34
N ASP A 407 18.92 -17.69 -0.51
CA ASP A 407 19.11 -17.72 0.93
C ASP A 407 19.86 -19.01 1.31
N LEU A 408 20.87 -18.92 2.18
CA LEU A 408 21.84 -19.99 2.46
C LEU A 408 21.29 -21.12 3.35
N GLY A 409 19.99 -21.14 3.63
CA GLY A 409 19.30 -22.21 4.35
C GLY A 409 19.24 -23.54 3.58
N ASP A 410 18.67 -24.57 4.22
CA ASP A 410 18.73 -25.98 3.81
C ASP A 410 18.22 -26.31 2.40
N HIS A 411 17.53 -25.38 1.73
CA HIS A 411 17.04 -25.54 0.36
C HIS A 411 18.00 -25.07 -0.75
N ALA A 412 19.11 -24.37 -0.42
CA ALA A 412 20.00 -23.76 -1.40
C ALA A 412 20.63 -24.77 -2.39
N LEU A 413 21.19 -25.87 -1.85
CA LEU A 413 21.88 -26.91 -2.63
C LEU A 413 20.96 -27.59 -3.67
N GLY A 414 19.65 -27.65 -3.42
CA GLY A 414 18.69 -28.29 -4.33
C GLY A 414 18.39 -27.47 -5.60
N ARG A 415 18.47 -26.14 -5.54
CA ARG A 415 18.05 -25.26 -6.65
C ARG A 415 19.13 -25.03 -7.70
N LEU A 416 20.39 -24.90 -7.27
CA LEU A 416 21.52 -24.55 -8.14
C LEU A 416 21.79 -25.58 -9.25
N THR A 417 21.37 -26.83 -9.08
CA THR A 417 21.51 -27.88 -10.11
C THR A 417 20.61 -27.69 -11.34
N LYS A 418 19.65 -26.75 -11.32
CA LYS A 418 18.63 -26.62 -12.39
C LYS A 418 18.58 -25.27 -13.13
N GLN A 419 19.13 -24.17 -12.59
CA GLN A 419 18.84 -22.81 -13.10
C GLN A 419 20.02 -22.04 -13.71
N CYS A 420 21.28 -22.43 -13.51
CA CYS A 420 22.43 -21.72 -14.08
C CYS A 420 22.73 -22.21 -15.51
N ARG A 421 22.36 -21.42 -16.53
CA ARG A 421 22.69 -21.68 -17.96
C ARG A 421 23.23 -20.47 -18.74
N THR A 422 23.23 -19.27 -18.15
CA THR A 422 23.83 -18.08 -18.76
C THR A 422 25.30 -17.98 -18.35
N PRO A 423 26.27 -18.02 -19.28
CA PRO A 423 27.68 -17.86 -18.94
C PRO A 423 27.95 -16.47 -18.33
N PRO A 424 28.93 -16.34 -17.42
CA PRO A 424 29.23 -15.06 -16.78
C PRO A 424 29.75 -14.04 -17.80
N VAL A 425 28.96 -13.01 -18.06
CA VAL A 425 29.40 -11.84 -18.83
C VAL A 425 30.30 -10.99 -17.92
N LEU A 426 31.50 -10.63 -18.38
CA LEU A 426 32.35 -9.69 -17.66
C LEU A 426 31.64 -8.33 -17.59
N ARG A 427 31.25 -7.92 -16.38
CA ARG A 427 30.60 -6.64 -16.14
C ARG A 427 31.65 -5.58 -15.81
N PRO A 428 31.60 -4.38 -16.41
CA PRO A 428 32.54 -3.32 -16.07
C PRO A 428 32.30 -2.81 -14.63
N VAL A 429 33.31 -2.13 -14.08
CA VAL A 429 33.28 -1.60 -12.70
C VAL A 429 33.30 -0.09 -12.76
N TRP A 430 32.48 0.58 -11.94
CA TRP A 430 32.40 2.04 -11.97
C TRP A 430 33.77 2.70 -11.73
N MET A 431 34.06 3.72 -12.55
CA MET A 431 35.29 4.51 -12.47
C MET A 431 35.14 5.77 -11.61
N CYS A 432 33.91 6.13 -11.20
CA CYS A 432 33.59 7.28 -10.33
C CYS A 432 34.09 7.13 -8.87
N ARG A 433 35.39 6.87 -8.69
CA ARG A 433 36.03 6.70 -7.36
C ARG A 433 35.98 7.95 -6.49
N GLY A 434 35.76 9.13 -7.09
CA GLY A 434 35.59 10.42 -6.42
C GLY A 434 34.17 10.73 -5.95
N LEU A 435 33.23 9.79 -6.06
CA LEU A 435 31.82 10.00 -5.74
C LEU A 435 31.61 10.29 -4.24
N ARG A 436 31.10 11.48 -3.94
CA ARG A 436 30.73 12.01 -2.62
C ARG A 436 29.25 11.82 -2.30
N THR A 437 28.37 11.90 -3.30
CA THR A 437 26.92 11.65 -3.11
C THR A 437 26.47 10.53 -4.03
N LEU A 438 25.85 9.49 -3.47
CA LEU A 438 25.28 8.36 -4.20
C LEU A 438 23.86 8.15 -3.69
N HIS A 439 22.91 8.46 -4.56
CA HIS A 439 21.48 8.37 -4.34
C HIS A 439 20.97 7.48 -5.48
N MET A 440 20.53 6.25 -5.21
CA MET A 440 20.20 5.29 -6.28
C MET A 440 19.06 4.34 -5.91
N GLU A 441 18.30 3.91 -6.92
CA GLU A 441 17.33 2.83 -6.81
C GLU A 441 17.96 1.49 -7.21
N VAL A 442 17.82 0.47 -6.37
CA VAL A 442 18.37 -0.87 -6.56
C VAL A 442 17.24 -1.84 -6.88
N HIS A 443 17.39 -2.54 -8.00
CA HIS A 443 16.45 -3.53 -8.49
C HIS A 443 17.13 -4.90 -8.64
N SER A 444 16.35 -5.97 -8.54
CA SER A 444 16.74 -7.31 -8.97
C SER A 444 15.50 -8.04 -9.42
N MET A 445 15.65 -8.85 -10.47
CA MET A 445 14.59 -9.72 -10.95
C MET A 445 14.31 -10.89 -9.99
N ASN A 446 15.19 -11.15 -9.02
CA ASN A 446 15.08 -12.25 -8.07
C ASN A 446 15.22 -11.78 -6.61
N PHE A 447 14.75 -10.57 -6.29
CA PHE A 447 14.69 -10.11 -4.90
C PHE A 447 13.59 -10.87 -4.13
N ARG A 448 13.97 -11.99 -3.55
CA ARG A 448 13.55 -12.32 -2.18
C ARG A 448 14.45 -11.52 -1.23
N ASP A 449 14.12 -11.43 0.06
CA ASP A 449 14.93 -10.74 1.09
C ASP A 449 16.26 -11.48 1.39
N SER A 450 17.06 -11.75 0.35
CA SER A 450 18.33 -12.46 0.40
C SER A 450 19.42 -11.58 1.01
N PRO A 451 20.08 -12.04 2.08
CA PRO A 451 21.29 -11.40 2.58
C PRO A 451 22.40 -11.29 1.53
N VAL A 452 22.49 -12.23 0.57
CA VAL A 452 23.50 -12.23 -0.50
C VAL A 452 23.38 -10.99 -1.38
N ASN A 453 22.17 -10.66 -1.84
CA ASN A 453 21.89 -9.46 -2.64
C ASN A 453 22.32 -8.17 -1.92
N SER A 454 22.15 -8.15 -0.60
CA SER A 454 22.54 -7.02 0.25
C SER A 454 24.06 -6.95 0.42
N ARG A 455 24.72 -8.10 0.62
CA ARG A 455 26.19 -8.23 0.64
C ARG A 455 26.81 -7.79 -0.68
N ILE A 456 26.12 -8.01 -1.81
CA ILE A 456 26.55 -7.53 -3.13
C ILE A 456 26.54 -6.00 -3.17
N VAL A 457 25.39 -5.39 -2.88
CA VAL A 457 25.19 -3.93 -2.97
C VAL A 457 26.13 -3.17 -2.01
N PHE A 458 26.12 -3.51 -0.72
CA PHE A 458 26.97 -2.83 0.28
C PHE A 458 28.46 -3.10 0.05
N GLY A 459 28.82 -4.32 -0.36
CA GLY A 459 30.19 -4.69 -0.70
C GLY A 459 30.73 -3.87 -1.87
N TYR A 460 29.98 -3.81 -2.97
CA TYR A 460 30.33 -3.05 -4.17
C TYR A 460 30.50 -1.56 -3.85
N ILE A 461 29.52 -0.92 -3.23
CA ILE A 461 29.56 0.51 -2.91
C ILE A 461 30.76 0.84 -2.00
N SER A 462 31.03 0.02 -0.97
CA SER A 462 32.18 0.24 -0.07
C SER A 462 33.54 0.12 -0.77
N ALA A 463 33.65 -0.75 -1.78
CA ALA A 463 34.89 -0.99 -2.51
C ALA A 463 35.09 -0.01 -3.69
N VAL A 464 34.00 0.50 -4.26
CA VAL A 464 34.01 1.34 -5.46
C VAL A 464 33.90 2.84 -5.14
N CYS A 465 33.17 3.23 -4.10
CA CYS A 465 32.97 4.63 -3.69
C CYS A 465 33.56 4.92 -2.30
N PRO A 466 34.89 4.87 -2.12
CA PRO A 466 35.53 4.96 -0.78
C PRO A 466 35.50 6.35 -0.14
N VAL A 467 35.24 7.41 -0.92
CA VAL A 467 35.16 8.81 -0.45
C VAL A 467 33.71 9.31 -0.33
N LEU A 468 32.75 8.38 -0.29
CA LEU A 468 31.34 8.71 -0.23
C LEU A 468 31.00 9.43 1.09
N GLU A 469 30.33 10.57 0.98
CA GLU A 469 29.90 11.43 2.08
C GLU A 469 28.42 11.21 2.39
N GLU A 470 27.59 10.99 1.36
CA GLU A 470 26.15 10.77 1.46
C GLU A 470 25.69 9.58 0.62
N LEU A 471 25.10 8.57 1.27
CA LEU A 471 24.50 7.39 0.64
C LEU A 471 22.99 7.35 0.88
N VAL A 472 22.20 7.25 -0.19
CA VAL A 472 20.77 6.97 -0.17
C VAL A 472 20.50 5.79 -1.11
N LEU A 473 20.04 4.68 -0.55
CA LEU A 473 19.63 3.49 -1.30
C LEU A 473 18.12 3.34 -1.19
N VAL A 474 17.45 3.12 -2.32
CA VAL A 474 16.04 2.74 -2.38
C VAL A 474 15.97 1.33 -2.95
N ALA A 475 15.33 0.38 -2.27
CA ALA A 475 15.18 -0.99 -2.78
C ALA A 475 13.77 -1.17 -3.38
N LYS A 476 13.66 -1.67 -4.62
CA LYS A 476 12.39 -2.00 -5.27
C LYS A 476 12.41 -3.36 -5.97
N CYS A 477 11.25 -4.02 -5.98
CA CYS A 477 11.01 -5.22 -6.76
C CYS A 477 10.73 -4.90 -8.23
N THR A 478 11.01 -5.85 -9.13
CA THR A 478 10.55 -5.80 -10.53
C THR A 478 9.48 -6.84 -10.84
N GLU A 479 9.21 -7.81 -9.96
CA GLU A 479 8.32 -8.97 -10.20
C GLU A 479 6.80 -8.68 -10.08
N SER A 480 6.33 -7.46 -10.30
CA SER A 480 4.88 -7.14 -10.18
C SER A 480 4.02 -7.62 -11.37
N TRP A 481 4.43 -8.67 -12.07
CA TRP A 481 4.08 -8.93 -13.48
C TRP A 481 3.10 -10.10 -13.70
N ASN A 482 2.76 -10.87 -12.67
CA ASN A 482 1.65 -11.84 -12.68
C ASN A 482 0.76 -11.57 -11.47
N ALA A 483 -0.48 -11.14 -11.68
CA ALA A 483 -1.27 -10.45 -10.65
C ALA A 483 -1.75 -11.30 -9.45
N ASP A 484 -1.78 -12.64 -9.55
CA ASP A 484 -2.42 -13.50 -8.54
C ASP A 484 -1.49 -14.54 -7.87
N VAL A 485 -0.18 -14.46 -8.05
CA VAL A 485 0.68 -15.20 -7.11
C VAL A 485 0.67 -14.40 -5.81
N ALA A 486 -0.33 -14.70 -4.96
CA ALA A 486 -0.72 -13.96 -3.75
C ALA A 486 0.29 -14.06 -2.59
N GLY A 487 1.58 -13.95 -2.90
CA GLY A 487 2.73 -14.08 -2.01
C GLY A 487 3.89 -13.19 -2.45
N LEU A 488 3.59 -11.95 -2.85
CA LEU A 488 4.61 -10.94 -3.18
C LEU A 488 5.52 -10.69 -1.96
N SER A 489 6.67 -11.36 -1.93
CA SER A 489 7.73 -11.06 -0.97
C SER A 489 8.20 -9.63 -1.16
N HIS A 490 8.33 -8.89 -0.07
CA HIS A 490 8.89 -7.56 -0.13
C HIS A 490 10.36 -7.62 -0.51
N VAL A 491 10.83 -6.46 -0.97
CA VAL A 491 12.18 -6.27 -1.44
C VAL A 491 12.83 -5.23 -0.55
N SER A 492 13.46 -5.72 0.50
CA SER A 492 14.36 -4.93 1.32
C SER A 492 15.79 -5.33 1.04
N LEU A 493 16.70 -4.35 1.11
CA LEU A 493 18.07 -4.68 1.47
C LEU A 493 18.04 -5.18 2.93
N SER A 494 18.60 -6.36 3.18
CA SER A 494 18.76 -6.92 4.51
C SER A 494 19.70 -6.03 5.31
N LEU A 495 19.15 -5.42 6.36
CA LEU A 495 19.88 -4.59 7.33
C LEU A 495 20.52 -5.42 8.45
N LYS A 496 20.33 -6.74 8.44
CA LYS A 496 20.96 -7.70 9.36
C LYS A 496 22.46 -7.75 9.15
N LEU A 497 23.20 -8.27 10.14
CA LEU A 497 24.67 -8.34 10.06
C LEU A 497 25.15 -9.17 8.88
N ASP A 498 24.51 -10.30 8.62
CA ASP A 498 24.80 -11.20 7.49
C ASP A 498 24.47 -10.58 6.13
N GLY A 499 23.58 -9.57 6.10
CA GLY A 499 23.31 -8.71 4.94
C GLY A 499 24.48 -7.82 4.52
N GLY A 500 25.54 -7.72 5.34
CA GLY A 500 26.80 -7.08 4.94
C GLY A 500 26.82 -5.56 4.99
N MET A 501 25.83 -4.91 5.62
CA MET A 501 25.84 -3.44 5.80
C MET A 501 27.09 -2.95 6.56
N CYS A 502 27.72 -3.81 7.35
CA CYS A 502 29.03 -3.60 7.97
C CYS A 502 30.14 -3.19 6.99
N PHE A 503 30.06 -3.56 5.70
CA PHE A 503 31.04 -3.15 4.69
C PHE A 503 31.11 -1.62 4.51
N LEU A 504 30.01 -0.91 4.73
CA LEU A 504 29.96 0.55 4.62
C LEU A 504 30.88 1.26 5.63
N THR A 505 31.33 0.58 6.70
CA THR A 505 32.31 1.12 7.66
C THR A 505 33.67 1.43 7.02
N LYS A 506 33.98 0.84 5.87
CA LYS A 506 35.16 1.14 5.03
C LYS A 506 35.10 2.52 4.36
N ILE A 507 33.98 3.23 4.46
CA ILE A 507 33.79 4.58 3.93
C ILE A 507 33.94 5.58 5.10
N PRO A 508 35.17 6.06 5.41
CA PRO A 508 35.42 6.89 6.59
C PRO A 508 34.78 8.29 6.49
N SER A 509 34.43 8.73 5.28
CA SER A 509 33.80 10.01 4.97
C SER A 509 32.27 10.00 5.12
N LEU A 510 31.63 8.83 5.32
CA LEU A 510 30.18 8.70 5.26
C LEU A 510 29.51 9.47 6.41
N ASN A 511 28.95 10.64 6.10
CA ASN A 511 28.28 11.54 7.03
C ASN A 511 26.76 11.32 7.07
N LYS A 512 26.18 10.78 5.99
CA LYS A 512 24.75 10.46 5.89
C LYS A 512 24.53 9.10 5.23
N LEU A 513 23.73 8.26 5.87
CA LEU A 513 23.25 6.98 5.36
C LEU A 513 21.73 6.92 5.43
N SER A 514 21.09 6.55 4.32
CA SER A 514 19.66 6.29 4.24
C SER A 514 19.44 5.00 3.46
N VAL A 515 18.75 4.02 4.05
CA VAL A 515 18.30 2.82 3.32
C VAL A 515 16.78 2.77 3.39
N ILE A 516 16.14 2.93 2.25
CA ILE A 516 14.70 3.08 2.09
C ILE A 516 14.16 1.81 1.44
N GLY A 517 13.54 0.93 2.22
CA GLY A 517 12.67 -0.10 1.66
C GLY A 517 11.43 0.54 1.05
N GLN A 518 10.90 -0.02 -0.04
CA GLN A 518 9.66 0.47 -0.63
C GLN A 518 8.51 0.38 0.40
N PRO A 519 7.81 1.48 0.73
CA PRO A 519 6.64 1.41 1.60
C PRO A 519 5.53 0.58 0.95
N ARG A 520 4.67 -0.04 1.78
CA ARG A 520 3.51 -0.83 1.32
C ARG A 520 2.40 0.07 0.76
N GLU A 521 2.60 0.62 -0.43
CA GLU A 521 1.66 1.54 -1.09
C GLU A 521 0.31 0.87 -1.43
N LYS A 522 0.30 -0.45 -1.72
CA LYS A 522 -0.93 -1.20 -2.07
C LYS A 522 -1.88 -1.51 -0.89
N ALA A 523 -1.55 -1.11 0.35
CA ALA A 523 -2.36 -1.42 1.53
C ALA A 523 -3.27 -0.27 2.02
N CYS A 524 -3.25 0.90 1.34
CA CYS A 524 -3.99 2.10 1.75
C CYS A 524 -4.87 2.66 0.61
N GLN A 525 -6.05 2.07 0.39
CA GLN A 525 -7.07 2.69 -0.50
C GLN A 525 -8.52 2.21 -0.30
N THR A 526 -8.80 1.39 0.72
CA THR A 526 -10.15 1.05 1.19
C THR A 526 -10.20 1.28 2.70
N GLY A 527 -11.19 2.04 3.17
CA GLY A 527 -11.13 2.71 4.48
C GLY A 527 -11.30 1.82 5.72
N GLU A 528 -10.23 1.78 6.53
CA GLU A 528 -10.11 1.34 7.93
C GLU A 528 -9.82 -0.14 8.28
N CYS A 529 -8.69 -0.31 8.98
CA CYS A 529 -8.46 -1.24 10.09
C CYS A 529 -8.43 -2.78 9.89
N GLU A 530 -7.53 -3.26 9.03
CA GLU A 530 -6.61 -4.33 9.46
C GLU A 530 -5.13 -4.01 9.17
N LEU A 531 -4.84 -2.74 8.89
CA LEU A 531 -3.50 -2.27 8.50
C LEU A 531 -2.51 -2.28 9.66
N ASN A 532 -2.97 -1.98 10.88
CA ASN A 532 -2.10 -1.97 12.05
C ASN A 532 -1.55 -3.39 12.34
N ARG A 533 -2.35 -4.47 12.24
CA ARG A 533 -1.85 -5.87 12.19
C ARG A 533 -0.65 -6.03 11.28
N ILE A 534 -0.88 -5.84 9.99
CA ILE A 534 -0.01 -6.38 8.94
C ILE A 534 1.23 -5.51 8.79
N THR A 535 1.14 -4.22 9.14
CA THR A 535 2.31 -3.35 9.32
C THR A 535 3.08 -3.71 10.60
N GLN A 536 2.43 -3.95 11.73
CA GLN A 536 3.09 -4.25 13.02
C GLN A 536 3.73 -5.66 13.05
N GLN A 537 3.12 -6.65 12.38
CA GLN A 537 3.59 -8.04 12.36
C GLN A 537 4.72 -8.28 11.33
N LEU A 538 4.77 -7.52 10.23
CA LEU A 538 5.91 -7.57 9.30
C LEU A 538 6.97 -6.49 9.56
N GLU A 539 6.65 -5.42 10.32
CA GLU A 539 7.67 -4.64 11.03
C GLU A 539 8.43 -5.49 12.07
N THR A 540 7.85 -6.58 12.60
CA THR A 540 8.54 -7.46 13.57
C THR A 540 9.38 -8.58 12.96
N GLU A 541 9.11 -9.03 11.72
CA GLU A 541 9.88 -10.14 11.10
C GLU A 541 11.14 -9.69 10.33
N VAL A 542 11.18 -8.44 9.85
CA VAL A 542 12.28 -7.94 8.99
C VAL A 542 13.11 -6.82 9.64
N LYS A 543 12.67 -6.22 10.75
CA LYS A 543 13.54 -5.29 11.48
C LYS A 543 14.76 -6.05 12.05
N PRO A 544 16.00 -5.63 11.73
CA PRO A 544 17.18 -6.19 12.38
C PRO A 544 17.09 -5.91 13.89
N SER A 545 17.58 -6.85 14.69
CA SER A 545 17.58 -6.70 16.15
C SER A 545 18.45 -5.49 16.55
N GLU A 546 18.19 -4.90 17.73
CA GLU A 546 19.03 -3.81 18.24
C GLU A 546 20.51 -4.24 18.31
N SER A 547 20.79 -5.49 18.67
CA SER A 547 22.11 -6.13 18.63
C SER A 547 22.80 -6.11 17.26
N GLU A 548 22.04 -6.15 16.16
CA GLU A 548 22.57 -6.15 14.79
C GLU A 548 22.82 -4.76 14.22
N LEU A 549 22.29 -3.70 14.83
CA LEU A 549 22.47 -2.31 14.38
C LEU A 549 23.19 -1.41 15.39
N ASN A 550 23.23 -1.76 16.68
CA ASN A 550 23.69 -0.85 17.72
C ASN A 550 25.13 -0.35 17.51
N TRP A 551 26.00 -1.16 16.90
CA TRP A 551 27.38 -0.83 16.55
C TRP A 551 27.54 0.44 15.71
N ILE A 552 26.50 0.83 14.95
CA ILE A 552 26.50 2.06 14.15
C ILE A 552 26.63 3.28 15.07
N ALA A 553 25.91 3.31 16.19
CA ALA A 553 26.05 4.36 17.20
C ALA A 553 27.24 4.08 18.15
N PRO A 554 27.94 5.12 18.64
CA PRO A 554 29.01 4.95 19.64
C PRO A 554 28.57 4.19 20.90
N SER A 555 27.32 4.37 21.33
CA SER A 555 26.76 3.69 22.51
C SER A 555 26.63 2.17 22.36
N GLY A 556 26.57 1.64 21.13
CA GLY A 556 26.47 0.20 20.88
C GLY A 556 27.82 -0.51 20.73
N ARG A 557 28.94 0.20 20.82
CA ARG A 557 30.30 -0.34 20.62
C ARG A 557 30.95 -0.83 21.92
N THR A 558 30.14 -1.32 22.85
CA THR A 558 30.61 -1.91 24.11
C THR A 558 31.14 -3.33 23.89
N THR A 559 32.00 -3.80 24.79
CA THR A 559 32.51 -5.18 24.78
C THR A 559 31.38 -6.21 24.89
N GLY A 560 30.33 -5.93 25.68
CA GLY A 560 29.15 -6.78 25.76
C GLY A 560 28.41 -6.92 24.43
N ASN A 561 28.26 -5.84 23.66
CA ASN A 561 27.64 -5.88 22.34
C ASN A 561 28.56 -6.54 21.29
N ALA A 562 29.88 -6.42 21.42
CA ALA A 562 30.82 -7.19 20.60
C ALA A 562 30.67 -8.70 20.84
N ALA A 563 30.57 -9.15 22.09
CA ALA A 563 30.32 -10.56 22.42
C ALA A 563 28.96 -11.06 21.90
N LEU A 564 27.91 -10.21 21.88
CA LEU A 564 26.63 -10.55 21.24
C LEU A 564 26.79 -10.71 19.71
N ARG A 565 27.55 -9.83 19.05
CA ARG A 565 27.86 -9.97 17.62
C ARG A 565 28.68 -11.22 17.33
N GLU A 566 29.69 -11.53 18.13
CA GLU A 566 30.47 -12.76 18.04
C GLU A 566 29.57 -14.01 18.16
N THR A 567 28.61 -13.98 19.08
CA THR A 567 27.60 -15.04 19.22
C THR A 567 26.75 -15.22 17.96
N ILE A 568 26.29 -14.12 17.34
CA ILE A 568 25.56 -14.16 16.05
C ILE A 568 26.48 -14.71 14.94
N VAL A 569 27.71 -14.22 14.84
CA VAL A 569 28.70 -14.64 13.84
C VAL A 569 29.12 -16.13 13.98
N ALA A 570 29.04 -16.70 15.18
CA ALA A 570 29.28 -18.13 15.40
C ALA A 570 28.17 -19.01 14.80
N THR A 571 26.92 -18.53 14.75
CA THR A 571 25.81 -19.27 14.10
C THR A 571 25.99 -19.47 12.60
N TRP A 572 26.85 -18.66 11.96
CA TRP A 572 27.08 -18.68 10.52
C TRP A 572 27.99 -19.81 10.03
N ASP A 573 28.63 -20.58 10.92
CA ASP A 573 29.63 -21.59 10.50
C ASP A 573 29.04 -22.72 9.65
N SER A 574 27.75 -23.05 9.82
CA SER A 574 27.02 -23.94 8.91
C SER A 574 26.83 -23.32 7.52
N TRP A 575 26.38 -22.07 7.46
CA TRP A 575 26.17 -21.31 6.22
C TRP A 575 27.48 -21.07 5.45
N LEU A 576 28.59 -20.86 6.15
CA LEU A 576 29.92 -20.75 5.57
C LEU A 576 30.37 -22.04 4.88
N SER A 577 30.08 -23.21 5.48
CA SER A 577 30.34 -24.50 4.83
C SER A 577 29.43 -24.76 3.61
N VAL A 578 28.24 -24.18 3.57
CA VAL A 578 27.39 -24.19 2.37
C VAL A 578 27.99 -23.27 1.30
N GLU A 579 28.29 -22.01 1.64
CA GLU A 579 28.88 -21.01 0.75
C GLU A 579 30.21 -21.49 0.13
N GLU A 580 31.08 -22.12 0.91
CA GLU A 580 32.34 -22.72 0.41
C GLU A 580 32.09 -23.80 -0.65
N LYS A 581 31.07 -24.66 -0.46
CA LYS A 581 30.67 -25.65 -1.47
C LYS A 581 30.11 -24.99 -2.73
N LEU A 582 29.37 -23.89 -2.59
CA LEU A 582 28.83 -23.15 -3.74
C LEU A 582 29.94 -22.47 -4.55
N GLU A 583 30.94 -21.87 -3.88
CA GLU A 583 32.10 -21.28 -4.54
C GLU A 583 33.00 -22.34 -5.19
N ALA A 584 33.17 -23.51 -4.57
CA ALA A 584 33.87 -24.64 -5.17
C ALA A 584 33.15 -25.14 -6.43
N LEU A 585 31.82 -25.28 -6.40
CA LEU A 585 31.01 -25.66 -7.57
C LEU A 585 31.10 -24.60 -8.69
N ARG A 586 30.99 -23.30 -8.35
CA ARG A 586 31.14 -22.18 -9.31
C ARG A 586 32.53 -22.14 -9.96
N SER A 587 33.56 -22.53 -9.21
CA SER A 587 34.94 -22.63 -9.72
C SER A 587 35.12 -23.82 -10.67
N VAL A 588 34.42 -24.94 -10.42
CA VAL A 588 34.47 -26.15 -11.27
C VAL A 588 33.59 -26.00 -12.53
N SER A 589 32.48 -25.26 -12.48
CA SER A 589 31.59 -25.07 -13.64
C SER A 589 32.15 -24.14 -14.73
N GLY A 590 33.31 -23.51 -14.49
CA GLY A 590 33.86 -22.48 -15.39
C GLY A 590 33.13 -21.14 -15.27
N GLU A 591 32.28 -20.95 -14.25
CA GLU A 591 31.67 -19.65 -13.93
C GLU A 591 32.62 -18.70 -13.17
N SER A 592 33.86 -19.13 -12.91
CA SER A 592 34.95 -18.26 -12.49
C SER A 592 35.40 -17.35 -13.63
N LEU A 593 35.67 -16.08 -13.31
CA LEU A 593 36.38 -15.16 -14.18
C LEU A 593 37.71 -15.80 -14.64
N SER A 594 38.03 -15.72 -15.93
CA SER A 594 39.30 -16.27 -16.44
C SER A 594 40.50 -15.52 -15.86
N ASP A 595 41.68 -16.14 -15.83
CA ASP A 595 42.89 -15.49 -15.33
C ASP A 595 43.21 -14.19 -16.09
N GLU A 596 42.88 -14.10 -17.39
CA GLU A 596 43.00 -12.88 -18.19
C GLU A 596 42.01 -11.79 -17.75
N GLN A 597 40.76 -12.16 -17.47
CA GLN A 597 39.76 -11.23 -16.92
C GLN A 597 40.16 -10.75 -15.52
N VAL A 598 40.68 -11.65 -14.68
CA VAL A 598 41.23 -11.32 -13.37
C VAL A 598 42.47 -10.44 -13.48
N ALA A 599 43.33 -10.63 -14.50
CA ALA A 599 44.48 -9.77 -14.76
C ALA A 599 44.06 -8.37 -15.21
N ALA A 600 43.14 -8.24 -16.16
CA ALA A 600 42.59 -6.96 -16.61
C ALA A 600 41.85 -6.20 -15.48
N LEU A 601 41.27 -6.92 -14.52
CA LEU A 601 40.72 -6.37 -13.29
C LEU A 601 41.84 -5.95 -12.32
N LYS A 602 42.91 -6.74 -12.17
CA LYS A 602 44.06 -6.43 -11.29
C LYS A 602 44.90 -5.24 -11.77
N GLU A 603 45.04 -5.00 -13.08
CA GLU A 603 45.66 -3.79 -13.62
C GLU A 603 44.93 -2.49 -13.22
N ARG A 604 43.68 -2.58 -12.73
CA ARG A 604 42.93 -1.45 -12.13
C ARG A 604 43.14 -1.33 -10.61
N ASP A 605 44.25 -1.88 -10.12
CA ASP A 605 44.97 -1.63 -8.86
C ASP A 605 44.26 -1.86 -7.50
N ARG A 606 42.92 -2.02 -7.45
CA ARG A 606 42.17 -2.17 -6.17
C ARG A 606 40.95 -3.10 -6.25
N LEU A 607 41.03 -4.20 -6.98
CA LEU A 607 39.86 -5.07 -7.22
C LEU A 607 39.83 -6.39 -6.41
N ASP A 608 40.84 -6.69 -5.58
CA ASP A 608 40.79 -7.79 -4.62
C ASP A 608 39.57 -7.74 -3.66
N PRO A 609 39.11 -6.55 -3.18
CA PRO A 609 37.87 -6.46 -2.41
C PRO A 609 36.63 -6.88 -3.21
N LEU A 610 36.63 -6.73 -4.54
CA LEU A 610 35.49 -7.06 -5.39
C LEU A 610 35.31 -8.58 -5.55
N GLN A 611 36.41 -9.33 -5.60
CA GLN A 611 36.38 -10.80 -5.61
C GLN A 611 35.71 -11.40 -4.36
N GLN A 612 35.58 -10.61 -3.30
CA GLN A 612 35.09 -11.00 -1.98
C GLN A 612 33.64 -10.51 -1.70
N ILE A 613 33.01 -9.79 -2.66
CA ILE A 613 31.64 -9.27 -2.57
C ILE A 613 30.61 -10.40 -2.54
N GLY A 614 29.50 -10.22 -1.83
CA GLY A 614 28.43 -11.24 -1.74
C GLY A 614 28.71 -12.40 -0.78
N LEU A 615 29.97 -12.61 -0.36
CA LEU A 615 30.36 -13.69 0.54
C LEU A 615 30.12 -13.32 2.03
N LEU A 616 29.53 -14.25 2.77
CA LEU A 616 29.36 -14.23 4.22
C LEU A 616 30.71 -14.33 4.95
N SER A 617 31.68 -15.05 4.38
CA SER A 617 33.06 -15.12 4.93
C SER A 617 33.73 -13.74 5.01
N SER A 618 33.45 -12.87 4.04
CA SER A 618 33.90 -11.48 4.03
C SER A 618 33.21 -10.61 5.09
N VAL A 619 31.92 -10.86 5.35
CA VAL A 619 31.16 -10.20 6.43
C VAL A 619 31.71 -10.61 7.79
N LYS A 620 31.94 -11.91 8.04
CA LYS A 620 32.57 -12.41 9.27
C LYS A 620 33.91 -11.75 9.55
N ARG A 621 34.75 -11.59 8.51
CA ARG A 621 36.03 -10.86 8.57
C ARG A 621 35.86 -9.37 8.91
N MET A 622 34.81 -8.74 8.38
CA MET A 622 34.50 -7.32 8.62
C MET A 622 34.02 -7.06 10.05
N VAL A 623 33.13 -7.90 10.59
CA VAL A 623 32.70 -7.78 11.99
C VAL A 623 33.90 -7.95 12.94
N ALA A 624 34.76 -8.94 12.69
CA ALA A 624 36.01 -9.14 13.44
C ALA A 624 37.07 -8.03 13.22
N GLU A 625 36.90 -7.16 12.22
CA GLU A 625 37.71 -5.94 12.03
C GLU A 625 37.13 -4.75 12.79
N MET A 626 35.81 -4.60 12.78
CA MET A 626 35.07 -3.58 13.52
C MET A 626 35.23 -3.71 15.03
N ASP A 627 35.30 -4.93 15.55
CA ASP A 627 35.40 -5.23 16.98
C ASP A 627 36.85 -5.18 17.52
N ARG A 628 37.85 -4.85 16.69
CA ARG A 628 39.23 -4.61 17.17
C ARG A 628 39.34 -3.26 17.89
N GLU A 629 40.09 -3.26 18.99
CA GLU A 629 40.37 -2.04 19.74
C GLU A 629 40.98 -0.94 18.85
N GLY A 630 40.47 0.28 19.00
CA GLY A 630 40.91 1.45 18.25
C GLY A 630 40.27 1.64 16.86
N ASN A 631 39.52 0.67 16.33
CA ASN A 631 38.85 0.87 15.04
C ASN A 631 37.71 1.90 15.16
N ARG A 632 37.68 2.87 14.23
CA ARG A 632 36.67 3.94 14.19
C ARG A 632 35.62 3.64 13.13
N ILE A 633 34.66 2.80 13.50
CA ILE A 633 33.39 2.63 12.78
C ILE A 633 32.76 4.02 12.55
N PHE A 634 32.43 4.37 11.31
CA PHE A 634 31.67 5.58 10.93
C PHE A 634 32.06 6.86 11.72
N PRO A 635 33.30 7.38 11.56
CA PRO A 635 33.82 8.43 12.42
C PRO A 635 33.13 9.79 12.25
N VAL A 636 32.38 9.99 11.16
CA VAL A 636 31.70 11.25 10.81
C VAL A 636 30.20 11.10 10.53
N LEU A 637 29.59 9.92 10.78
CA LEU A 637 28.17 9.68 10.50
C LEU A 637 27.27 10.49 11.42
N GLN A 638 26.61 11.50 10.85
CA GLN A 638 25.72 12.44 11.55
C GLN A 638 24.23 12.14 11.30
N LYS A 639 23.89 11.53 10.16
CA LYS A 639 22.51 11.29 9.74
C LYS A 639 22.29 9.83 9.31
N LEU A 640 21.30 9.17 9.89
CA LEU A 640 20.89 7.79 9.64
C LEU A 640 19.37 7.73 9.42
N SER A 641 18.92 6.91 8.47
CA SER A 641 17.50 6.58 8.26
C SER A 641 17.33 5.18 7.69
N PHE A 642 16.28 4.48 8.12
CA PHE A 642 15.89 3.15 7.66
C PHE A 642 14.45 3.15 7.10
N GLY A 643 14.13 4.14 6.28
CA GLY A 643 12.84 4.33 5.65
C GLY A 643 12.72 5.73 5.02
N PRO A 644 11.51 6.19 4.64
CA PRO A 644 11.30 7.56 4.15
C PRO A 644 11.41 8.62 5.27
N GLU A 645 11.81 8.24 6.48
CA GLU A 645 12.09 9.19 7.56
C GLU A 645 13.25 10.13 7.20
N LEU A 646 13.06 11.40 7.53
CA LEU A 646 14.07 12.43 7.35
C LEU A 646 15.23 12.15 8.36
N GLY A 647 16.45 11.93 7.85
CA GLY A 647 17.55 11.32 8.61
C GLY A 647 17.94 11.99 9.95
N MET A 648 17.99 11.19 11.01
CA MET A 648 18.24 11.57 12.41
C MET A 648 19.68 11.22 12.85
N SER A 649 20.13 11.62 14.05
CA SER A 649 21.43 11.10 14.56
C SER A 649 21.36 9.57 14.73
N PRO A 650 22.48 8.83 14.60
CA PRO A 650 22.47 7.37 14.73
C PRO A 650 21.81 6.86 16.01
N GLU A 651 22.05 7.50 17.15
CA GLU A 651 21.42 7.13 18.43
C GLU A 651 19.91 7.33 18.41
N LYS A 652 19.40 8.35 17.71
CA LYS A 652 17.98 8.64 17.59
C LYS A 652 17.29 7.72 16.58
N ALA A 653 17.92 7.47 15.44
CA ALA A 653 17.41 6.56 14.40
C ALA A 653 17.36 5.10 14.91
N LEU A 654 18.38 4.67 15.65
CA LEU A 654 18.36 3.36 16.29
C LEU A 654 17.27 3.27 17.36
N ARG A 655 17.12 4.30 18.20
CA ARG A 655 15.99 4.37 19.14
C ARG A 655 14.65 4.38 18.44
N SER A 656 14.41 5.17 17.39
CA SER A 656 13.10 5.17 16.71
C SER A 656 12.79 3.83 16.05
N SER A 657 13.81 3.12 15.54
CA SER A 657 13.64 1.78 14.96
C SER A 657 13.31 0.69 16.00
N THR A 658 13.84 0.78 17.22
CA THR A 658 13.66 -0.23 18.30
C THR A 658 12.54 0.13 19.29
N SER A 659 12.36 1.42 19.60
CA SER A 659 11.44 1.93 20.62
C SER A 659 10.01 2.10 20.12
N ARG A 660 9.45 1.04 19.51
CA ARG A 660 8.06 0.67 19.87
C ARG A 660 8.02 -0.18 21.14
N SER A 661 9.18 -0.62 21.67
CA SER A 661 9.30 -1.27 22.97
C SER A 661 10.12 -0.44 23.96
N LEU A 662 9.55 -0.10 25.12
CA LEU A 662 10.19 0.38 26.35
C LEU A 662 11.14 1.60 26.24
N MET A 663 10.64 2.79 26.59
CA MET A 663 11.48 3.95 26.96
C MET A 663 11.70 4.00 28.48
N PRO A 664 12.95 3.84 29.00
CA PRO A 664 13.27 4.19 30.36
C PRO A 664 13.56 5.69 30.48
N SER A 665 12.89 6.38 31.40
CA SER A 665 13.06 7.81 31.65
C SER A 665 14.40 8.13 32.33
N TRP A 666 15.10 9.17 31.87
CA TRP A 666 16.32 9.68 32.51
C TRP A 666 16.00 10.88 33.41
N PRO A 667 16.54 10.95 34.66
CA PRO A 667 16.14 11.95 35.64
C PRO A 667 16.85 13.30 35.48
N ILE A 668 16.12 14.37 35.78
CA ILE A 668 16.65 15.74 35.90
C ILE A 668 17.07 15.97 37.36
N PHE A 669 18.31 16.42 37.59
CA PHE A 669 18.79 16.80 38.92
C PHE A 669 18.18 18.12 39.42
N SER A 670 17.68 18.13 40.67
CA SER A 670 17.52 19.33 41.50
C SER A 670 17.65 18.96 43.00
N PRO A 671 18.32 19.75 43.87
CA PRO A 671 18.69 19.29 45.21
C PRO A 671 17.99 19.98 46.41
N PHE A 672 18.02 19.26 47.55
CA PHE A 672 17.74 19.67 48.96
C PHE A 672 16.28 19.78 49.48
N GLY A 673 15.95 18.95 50.49
CA GLY A 673 14.77 19.04 51.40
C GLY A 673 15.13 19.79 52.71
N PRO A 674 14.65 19.42 53.94
CA PRO A 674 13.79 18.30 54.41
C PRO A 674 12.50 18.83 55.12
N PHE A 675 11.58 18.12 55.82
CA PHE A 675 11.55 16.89 56.64
C PHE A 675 10.13 16.24 56.63
N GLY A 676 10.00 14.95 56.93
CA GLY A 676 8.73 14.28 57.25
C GLY A 676 8.73 12.78 56.95
N SER A 677 8.51 11.93 57.95
CA SER A 677 8.77 10.47 57.95
C SER A 677 7.48 9.61 58.08
N PRO A 678 7.53 8.26 58.15
CA PRO A 678 7.94 7.35 57.07
C PRO A 678 6.97 6.15 56.88
N LEU A 679 6.61 5.77 55.64
CA LEU A 679 5.96 4.47 55.39
C LEU A 679 6.42 3.79 54.08
N THR A 680 7.03 2.61 54.25
CA THR A 680 6.99 1.39 53.41
C THR A 680 6.88 1.51 51.88
N LEU A 681 7.96 1.10 51.21
CA LEU A 681 8.08 0.90 49.76
C LEU A 681 7.53 -0.45 49.27
N SER A 682 6.88 -0.44 48.10
CA SER A 682 6.91 -1.55 47.13
C SER A 682 6.59 -1.03 45.71
N PRO A 683 7.59 -0.85 44.82
CA PRO A 683 7.37 -0.46 43.43
C PRO A 683 7.39 -1.67 42.46
N PRO A 684 6.86 -1.56 41.22
CA PRO A 684 6.10 -0.44 40.64
C PRO A 684 4.76 -0.83 39.95
N GLU A 685 3.98 0.20 39.63
CA GLU A 685 2.87 0.20 38.66
C GLU A 685 3.39 -0.01 37.23
N ILE A 686 2.62 -0.64 36.32
CA ILE A 686 3.02 -0.76 34.90
C ILE A 686 1.89 -0.77 33.83
N PRO A 687 0.97 0.23 33.78
CA PRO A 687 0.05 0.38 32.64
C PRO A 687 0.74 0.49 31.27
N GLU A 688 1.86 1.21 31.19
CA GLU A 688 2.56 1.50 29.94
C GLU A 688 3.26 0.28 29.35
N LEU A 689 3.70 -0.69 30.18
CA LEU A 689 4.21 -1.96 29.65
C LEU A 689 3.09 -2.78 29.01
N LEU A 690 1.85 -2.63 29.45
CA LEU A 690 0.73 -3.41 28.93
C LEU A 690 0.29 -2.88 27.57
N GLU A 691 0.01 -1.58 27.43
CA GLU A 691 -0.25 -0.95 26.11
C GLU A 691 0.85 -1.27 25.10
N LEU A 692 2.09 -1.29 25.56
CA LEU A 692 3.27 -1.54 24.74
C LEU A 692 3.44 -3.03 24.38
N ILE A 693 3.20 -3.97 25.29
CA ILE A 693 3.11 -5.42 24.99
C ILE A 693 2.01 -5.66 23.95
N PHE A 694 0.86 -4.98 24.08
CA PHE A 694 -0.20 -5.07 23.08
C PHE A 694 0.17 -4.35 21.79
N SER A 695 1.12 -3.41 21.77
CA SER A 695 1.67 -2.81 20.55
C SER A 695 2.68 -3.68 19.79
N PHE A 696 2.95 -4.89 20.25
CA PHE A 696 3.67 -5.93 19.50
C PHE A 696 2.80 -7.11 19.09
N LEU A 697 1.65 -7.24 19.74
CA LEU A 697 0.61 -8.12 19.29
C LEU A 697 -0.19 -7.41 18.21
N ASP A 698 -0.44 -8.14 17.15
CA ASP A 698 -1.28 -7.79 16.02
C ASP A 698 -2.78 -7.86 16.44
N ASP A 699 -3.69 -7.18 15.73
CA ASP A 699 -5.07 -7.00 16.23
C ASP A 699 -5.94 -8.29 16.31
N ILE A 700 -5.76 -9.33 15.47
CA ILE A 700 -6.44 -10.65 15.66
C ILE A 700 -5.96 -11.38 16.91
N THR A 701 -4.65 -11.46 17.18
CA THR A 701 -4.13 -12.06 18.43
C THR A 701 -4.57 -11.26 19.66
N ILE A 702 -4.63 -9.92 19.53
CA ILE A 702 -5.27 -9.08 20.54
C ILE A 702 -6.72 -9.53 20.74
N ASN A 703 -7.54 -9.52 19.68
CA ASN A 703 -8.95 -9.90 19.68
C ASN A 703 -9.22 -11.34 20.17
N ARG A 704 -8.33 -12.30 19.90
CA ARG A 704 -8.52 -13.73 20.23
C ARG A 704 -7.95 -14.14 21.58
N SER A 705 -6.90 -13.47 22.07
CA SER A 705 -6.12 -13.95 23.22
C SER A 705 -5.87 -12.89 24.28
N VAL A 706 -5.68 -11.60 23.91
CA VAL A 706 -5.32 -10.53 24.86
C VAL A 706 -6.56 -9.95 25.55
N VAL A 707 -7.61 -9.61 24.79
CA VAL A 707 -8.84 -9.01 25.38
C VAL A 707 -9.54 -9.93 26.37
N ALA A 708 -9.27 -11.24 26.28
CA ALA A 708 -9.79 -12.27 27.18
C ALA A 708 -9.05 -12.35 28.54
N VAL A 709 -7.88 -11.73 28.69
CA VAL A 709 -7.05 -11.87 29.90
C VAL A 709 -7.62 -11.08 31.08
N CYS A 710 -7.90 -9.78 30.92
CA CYS A 710 -8.54 -8.99 31.98
C CYS A 710 -9.22 -7.70 31.47
N ARG A 711 -10.06 -7.09 32.31
CA ARG A 711 -10.83 -5.87 31.98
C ARG A 711 -9.96 -4.64 31.67
N GLN A 712 -8.82 -4.49 32.34
CA GLN A 712 -7.91 -3.35 32.11
C GLN A 712 -7.26 -3.44 30.73
N TRP A 713 -6.86 -4.64 30.31
CA TRP A 713 -6.25 -4.88 28.99
C TRP A 713 -7.26 -4.69 27.85
N ASN A 714 -8.53 -5.07 28.09
CA ASN A 714 -9.62 -4.72 27.18
C ASN A 714 -9.74 -3.20 27.00
N HIS A 715 -9.89 -2.45 28.11
CA HIS A 715 -10.13 -1.01 28.05
C HIS A 715 -9.01 -0.24 27.32
N LEU A 716 -7.74 -0.59 27.57
CA LEU A 716 -6.57 0.03 26.91
C LEU A 716 -6.56 -0.22 25.38
N ASN A 717 -7.04 -1.37 24.92
CA ASN A 717 -7.07 -1.70 23.49
C ASN A 717 -8.36 -1.27 22.77
N GLN A 718 -9.35 -0.66 23.43
CA GLN A 718 -10.68 -0.41 22.83
C GLN A 718 -10.66 0.35 21.50
N HIS A 719 -9.69 1.25 21.31
CA HIS A 719 -9.51 2.02 20.07
C HIS A 719 -8.84 1.22 18.92
N ARG A 720 -8.37 -0.01 19.20
CA ARG A 720 -7.74 -0.95 18.27
C ARG A 720 -8.57 -2.20 17.99
N LEU A 721 -9.61 -2.46 18.78
CA LEU A 721 -10.52 -3.57 18.54
C LEU A 721 -11.31 -3.26 17.26
N TYR A 722 -10.93 -3.87 16.13
CA TYR A 722 -11.69 -3.74 14.90
C TYR A 722 -13.10 -4.29 15.12
N ARG A 723 -14.08 -3.38 15.11
CA ARG A 723 -15.43 -3.65 15.61
C ARG A 723 -16.39 -3.70 14.44
N ASP A 724 -16.39 -4.85 13.78
CA ASP A 724 -17.40 -5.22 12.78
C ASP A 724 -18.79 -5.22 13.45
N LEU A 725 -19.54 -4.14 13.24
CA LEU A 725 -20.94 -4.07 13.64
C LEU A 725 -21.77 -4.73 12.54
N TRP A 726 -21.87 -6.06 12.61
CA TRP A 726 -22.84 -6.79 11.81
C TRP A 726 -24.23 -6.63 12.45
N TRP A 727 -25.17 -6.08 11.70
CA TRP A 727 -26.57 -6.00 12.11
C TRP A 727 -27.45 -6.61 11.02
N ASP A 728 -28.12 -7.71 11.37
CA ASP A 728 -29.07 -8.39 10.48
C ASP A 728 -30.52 -8.11 10.91
N THR A 729 -31.34 -7.55 10.02
CA THR A 729 -32.78 -7.32 10.27
C THR A 729 -33.56 -8.61 10.55
N ARG A 730 -33.00 -9.80 10.27
CA ARG A 730 -33.56 -11.11 10.63
C ARG A 730 -33.49 -11.41 12.14
N TRP A 731 -32.74 -10.64 12.95
CA TRP A 731 -32.58 -10.86 14.40
C TRP A 731 -33.84 -10.49 15.21
N SER A 732 -34.79 -11.42 15.28
CA SER A 732 -36.15 -11.22 15.81
C SER A 732 -36.30 -11.07 17.34
N LEU A 733 -35.84 -9.96 17.91
CA LEU A 733 -36.43 -9.38 19.12
C LEU A 733 -36.81 -7.92 18.80
N ALA A 734 -37.58 -7.26 19.66
CA ALA A 734 -38.06 -5.89 19.39
C ALA A 734 -37.05 -4.78 19.75
N GLU A 735 -35.97 -5.11 20.45
CA GLU A 735 -34.95 -4.17 20.95
C GLU A 735 -33.63 -4.02 20.12
N PRO A 736 -33.41 -4.60 18.91
CA PRO A 736 -32.06 -4.73 18.34
C PRO A 736 -31.56 -3.49 17.61
N VAL A 737 -32.44 -2.66 17.03
CA VAL A 737 -32.03 -1.42 16.35
C VAL A 737 -31.45 -0.42 17.35
N GLU A 738 -32.13 -0.20 18.48
CA GLU A 738 -31.64 0.74 19.49
C GLU A 738 -30.33 0.25 20.13
N LEU A 739 -30.19 -1.06 20.36
CA LEU A 739 -28.93 -1.66 20.82
C LEU A 739 -27.80 -1.57 19.78
N ALA A 740 -28.09 -1.78 18.49
CA ALA A 740 -27.12 -1.59 17.41
C ALA A 740 -26.73 -0.10 17.28
N VAL A 741 -27.69 0.83 17.41
CA VAL A 741 -27.45 2.28 17.39
C VAL A 741 -26.57 2.73 18.57
N VAL A 742 -26.78 2.15 19.76
CA VAL A 742 -25.93 2.36 20.94
C VAL A 742 -24.54 1.69 20.79
N ALA A 743 -24.38 0.75 19.85
CA ALA A 743 -23.11 0.13 19.49
C ALA A 743 -22.38 0.82 18.32
N ILE A 744 -23.00 1.78 17.62
CA ILE A 744 -22.35 2.61 16.58
C ILE A 744 -21.09 3.34 17.10
N PRO A 745 -21.07 3.93 18.31
CA PRO A 745 -19.87 4.57 18.83
C PRO A 745 -18.72 3.57 18.94
N GLY A 746 -17.69 3.76 18.10
CA GLY A 746 -16.56 2.85 17.96
C GLY A 746 -16.76 1.67 16.99
N ALA A 747 -17.72 1.75 16.05
CA ALA A 747 -17.84 0.81 14.93
C ALA A 747 -17.29 1.45 13.64
N SER A 748 -16.31 0.79 13.02
CA SER A 748 -15.63 1.24 11.80
C SER A 748 -16.24 0.61 10.53
N CYS A 749 -16.49 -0.69 10.56
CA CYS A 749 -17.24 -1.42 9.52
C CYS A 749 -18.65 -1.73 10.02
N VAL A 750 -19.64 -1.30 9.23
CA VAL A 750 -21.06 -1.54 9.48
C VAL A 750 -21.58 -2.42 8.35
N ARG A 751 -21.84 -3.68 8.66
CA ARG A 751 -22.49 -4.61 7.72
C ARG A 751 -23.98 -4.66 8.04
N LEU A 752 -24.81 -4.13 7.15
CA LEU A 752 -26.27 -4.18 7.21
C LEU A 752 -26.76 -5.33 6.32
N SER A 753 -27.13 -6.47 6.92
CA SER A 753 -27.81 -7.54 6.18
C SER A 753 -29.32 -7.52 6.45
N GLY A 754 -30.14 -7.89 5.47
CA GLY A 754 -31.56 -7.95 5.73
C GLY A 754 -32.48 -8.61 4.73
N ALA A 755 -33.56 -9.17 5.26
CA ALA A 755 -34.69 -9.63 4.45
C ALA A 755 -35.53 -8.41 4.05
N ALA A 756 -35.78 -8.23 2.76
CA ALA A 756 -36.34 -7.00 2.18
C ALA A 756 -37.85 -6.74 2.45
N ARG A 757 -38.40 -7.13 3.61
CA ARG A 757 -39.78 -6.74 4.00
C ARG A 757 -39.88 -5.23 4.19
N VAL A 758 -40.97 -4.61 3.73
CA VAL A 758 -41.23 -3.16 3.77
C VAL A 758 -41.00 -2.51 5.16
N GLY A 759 -41.31 -3.23 6.25
CA GLY A 759 -41.05 -2.76 7.62
C GLY A 759 -39.57 -2.65 7.99
N ASN A 760 -38.69 -3.48 7.40
CA ASN A 760 -37.26 -3.51 7.69
C ASN A 760 -36.53 -2.33 7.04
N TRP A 761 -37.01 -1.87 5.87
CA TRP A 761 -36.43 -0.71 5.18
C TRP A 761 -36.59 0.60 5.95
N ARG A 762 -37.71 0.77 6.67
CA ARG A 762 -37.88 1.91 7.60
C ARG A 762 -36.89 1.86 8.77
N GLN A 763 -36.47 0.66 9.18
CA GLN A 763 -35.46 0.48 10.23
C GLN A 763 -34.03 0.74 9.70
N ILE A 764 -33.71 0.29 8.48
CA ILE A 764 -32.45 0.63 7.80
C ILE A 764 -32.36 2.14 7.57
N ALA A 765 -33.40 2.80 7.03
CA ALA A 765 -33.44 4.25 6.85
C ALA A 765 -33.27 5.02 8.18
N TYR A 766 -33.93 4.56 9.25
CA TYR A 766 -33.75 5.13 10.58
C TYR A 766 -32.33 4.93 11.13
N PHE A 767 -31.74 3.75 10.89
CA PHE A 767 -30.36 3.45 11.27
C PHE A 767 -29.38 4.36 10.49
N LEU A 768 -29.54 4.50 9.17
CA LEU A 768 -28.70 5.37 8.32
C LEU A 768 -28.82 6.85 8.70
N GLU A 769 -30.01 7.36 9.02
CA GLU A 769 -30.17 8.72 9.56
C GLU A 769 -29.56 8.86 10.97
N ALA A 770 -29.57 7.81 11.79
CA ALA A 770 -28.86 7.79 13.07
C ALA A 770 -27.33 7.75 12.90
N LEU A 771 -26.79 6.98 11.92
CA LEU A 771 -25.38 7.01 11.54
C LEU A 771 -25.00 8.42 11.09
N LYS A 772 -25.73 8.98 10.12
CA LYS A 772 -25.51 10.32 9.53
C LYS A 772 -25.61 11.44 10.57
N LYS A 773 -26.50 11.32 11.56
CA LYS A 773 -26.58 12.28 12.65
C LYS A 773 -25.42 12.13 13.65
N TYR A 774 -25.08 10.89 14.01
CA TYR A 774 -23.92 10.62 14.86
C TYR A 774 -22.64 11.15 14.21
N ASP A 775 -22.44 10.89 12.92
CA ASP A 775 -21.29 11.31 12.11
C ASP A 775 -21.21 12.82 11.86
N ARG A 776 -22.34 13.53 11.87
CA ARG A 776 -22.38 15.00 11.76
C ARG A 776 -22.19 15.72 13.09
N ASP A 777 -22.82 15.23 14.15
CA ASP A 777 -23.02 15.97 15.40
C ASP A 777 -22.21 15.39 16.59
N GLY A 778 -21.59 14.22 16.44
CA GLY A 778 -20.89 13.47 17.50
C GLY A 778 -21.79 12.98 18.64
N GLN A 779 -23.12 13.16 18.52
CA GLN A 779 -24.10 12.83 19.54
C GLN A 779 -25.22 11.98 18.95
N LEU A 780 -25.47 10.82 19.56
CA LEU A 780 -26.65 10.03 19.27
C LEU A 780 -27.92 10.85 19.59
N PRO A 781 -28.98 10.76 18.76
CA PRO A 781 -30.19 11.55 18.95
C PRO A 781 -30.84 11.31 20.32
N GLN A 782 -30.85 12.33 21.19
CA GLN A 782 -31.54 12.28 22.49
C GLN A 782 -33.08 12.32 22.33
N ARG A 783 -33.66 11.17 21.96
CA ARG A 783 -35.05 10.80 22.26
C ARG A 783 -35.01 9.64 23.26
N SER A 784 -35.09 9.92 24.56
CA SER A 784 -36.30 10.20 25.36
C SER A 784 -36.92 8.92 25.95
N SER A 785 -37.03 8.89 27.29
CA SER A 785 -37.60 7.83 28.15
C SER A 785 -37.03 6.41 28.07
N CYS A 786 -37.16 5.66 26.95
CA CYS A 786 -36.93 4.19 26.94
C CYS A 786 -35.55 3.76 27.48
N LEU A 787 -34.46 4.31 26.93
CA LEU A 787 -33.09 3.97 27.33
C LEU A 787 -32.81 4.23 28.83
N LYS A 788 -33.53 5.18 29.45
CA LYS A 788 -33.43 5.50 30.88
C LYS A 788 -34.28 4.60 31.78
N SER A 789 -35.25 3.87 31.24
CA SER A 789 -35.98 2.80 31.94
C SER A 789 -35.15 1.52 31.94
N TRP A 790 -34.60 1.17 30.78
CA TRP A 790 -33.76 -0.03 30.58
C TRP A 790 -32.54 -0.07 31.52
N LEU A 791 -31.86 1.07 31.71
CA LEU A 791 -30.74 1.18 32.67
C LEU A 791 -31.15 1.05 34.15
N ARG A 792 -32.44 1.17 34.51
CA ARG A 792 -32.92 0.96 35.89
C ARG A 792 -33.32 -0.48 36.18
N GLU A 793 -33.86 -1.19 35.20
CA GLU A 793 -34.52 -2.47 35.43
C GLU A 793 -33.54 -3.66 35.56
N ARG A 794 -32.26 -3.51 35.18
CA ARG A 794 -31.27 -4.61 35.24
C ARG A 794 -30.47 -4.76 36.54
N GLY A 795 -30.67 -3.88 37.52
CA GLY A 795 -30.19 -4.04 38.92
C GLY A 795 -28.68 -3.85 39.16
N GLY A 796 -28.25 -3.26 40.28
CA GLY A 796 -29.04 -2.66 41.36
C GLY A 796 -28.17 -1.89 42.36
N GLY A 797 -28.82 -1.04 43.17
CA GLY A 797 -28.18 -0.18 44.17
C GLY A 797 -27.96 1.25 43.67
N GLU A 798 -28.34 2.25 44.48
CA GLU A 798 -28.07 3.68 44.25
C GLU A 798 -26.60 4.05 44.53
N GLY A 799 -25.67 3.27 44.01
CA GLY A 799 -24.28 3.69 43.88
C GLY A 799 -24.20 4.72 42.75
N THR A 800 -23.64 5.90 43.04
CA THR A 800 -23.51 7.03 42.11
C THR A 800 -23.04 6.56 40.73
N ALA A 801 -23.96 6.56 39.76
CA ALA A 801 -23.67 6.18 38.39
C ALA A 801 -22.74 7.22 37.76
N ASN A 802 -21.44 6.93 37.79
CA ASN A 802 -20.48 7.59 36.91
C ASN A 802 -21.00 7.46 35.48
N GLN A 803 -20.91 8.55 34.71
CA GLN A 803 -21.36 8.58 33.33
C GLN A 803 -20.74 7.40 32.54
N PRO A 804 -21.44 6.80 31.56
CA PRO A 804 -20.80 5.87 30.65
C PRO A 804 -19.57 6.57 30.06
N PRO A 805 -18.41 5.90 30.00
CA PRO A 805 -17.18 6.53 29.53
C PRO A 805 -17.43 7.11 28.14
N LEU A 806 -17.03 8.37 27.96
CA LEU A 806 -17.14 9.08 26.68
C LEU A 806 -16.21 8.39 25.68
N TYR A 807 -16.77 7.50 24.85
CA TYR A 807 -16.07 6.96 23.71
C TYR A 807 -15.72 8.12 22.76
N PRO A 808 -14.47 8.26 22.31
CA PRO A 808 -14.13 9.25 21.30
C PRO A 808 -14.92 8.97 20.02
N HIS A 809 -15.31 10.03 19.32
CA HIS A 809 -16.12 9.91 18.11
C HIS A 809 -15.31 9.24 16.99
N GLN A 810 -15.79 8.10 16.53
CA GLN A 810 -15.26 7.37 15.38
C GLN A 810 -16.29 7.47 14.23
N SER A 811 -15.84 7.75 13.02
CA SER A 811 -16.68 7.79 11.81
C SER A 811 -16.79 6.40 11.20
N ILE A 812 -17.80 6.18 10.36
CA ILE A 812 -18.09 4.90 9.71
C ILE A 812 -17.59 4.98 8.28
N THR A 813 -16.74 4.04 7.86
CA THR A 813 -16.02 4.14 6.59
C THR A 813 -16.40 3.05 5.60
N GLU A 814 -16.71 1.85 6.09
CA GLU A 814 -17.30 0.76 5.30
C GLU A 814 -18.76 0.54 5.69
N LEU A 815 -19.63 0.64 4.68
CA LEU A 815 -21.03 0.26 4.77
C LEU A 815 -21.31 -0.80 3.70
N GLU A 816 -21.52 -2.02 4.16
CA GLU A 816 -21.92 -3.14 3.32
C GLU A 816 -23.41 -3.40 3.52
N ILE A 817 -24.20 -3.16 2.47
CA ILE A 817 -25.64 -3.31 2.43
C ILE A 817 -25.97 -4.56 1.62
N GLN A 818 -26.29 -5.66 2.32
CA GLN A 818 -26.68 -6.94 1.72
C GLN A 818 -28.19 -7.15 1.86
N CYS A 819 -28.92 -7.11 0.76
CA CYS A 819 -30.39 -7.16 0.76
C CYS A 819 -30.89 -8.46 0.16
N ALA A 820 -31.19 -9.42 1.03
CA ALA A 820 -31.76 -10.72 0.66
C ALA A 820 -33.09 -10.55 -0.10
N PRO A 821 -33.45 -11.48 -1.01
CA PRO A 821 -34.52 -11.26 -1.96
C PRO A 821 -35.88 -11.18 -1.23
N LEU A 822 -36.77 -10.28 -1.64
CA LEU A 822 -38.19 -10.53 -1.40
C LEU A 822 -38.55 -11.75 -2.24
N ILE A 823 -38.93 -12.81 -1.54
CA ILE A 823 -39.89 -13.75 -2.09
C ILE A 823 -41.22 -12.98 -2.12
N HIS A 824 -41.71 -12.70 -3.33
CA HIS A 824 -43.07 -12.29 -3.76
C HIS A 824 -43.11 -11.03 -4.66
N HIS A 825 -43.89 -11.13 -5.74
CA HIS A 825 -44.12 -10.10 -6.75
C HIS A 825 -45.19 -9.10 -6.28
N GLU A 826 -44.82 -7.83 -6.10
CA GLU A 826 -45.72 -6.68 -6.22
C GLU A 826 -44.96 -5.53 -6.92
N GLU A 827 -45.08 -5.44 -8.25
CA GLU A 827 -44.30 -4.51 -9.09
C GLU A 827 -44.79 -3.05 -9.05
N GLN A 828 -45.81 -2.72 -8.24
CA GLN A 828 -46.48 -1.40 -8.23
C GLN A 828 -46.13 -0.48 -7.06
N TRP A 829 -45.17 -0.84 -6.19
CA TRP A 829 -44.86 -0.09 -4.96
C TRP A 829 -43.41 0.42 -4.86
N LEU A 830 -42.59 0.22 -5.90
CA LEU A 830 -41.16 0.57 -5.90
C LEU A 830 -40.86 2.03 -6.25
N ASP A 831 -41.77 2.75 -6.91
CA ASP A 831 -41.60 4.18 -7.22
C ASP A 831 -41.75 5.06 -5.97
N ASP A 832 -42.56 4.65 -4.99
CA ASP A 832 -42.87 5.43 -3.77
C ASP A 832 -41.95 5.12 -2.56
N LEU A 833 -41.02 4.16 -2.68
CA LEU A 833 -40.09 3.75 -1.61
C LEU A 833 -38.62 3.79 -2.05
N GLY A 834 -38.26 4.77 -2.88
CA GLY A 834 -36.89 5.03 -3.33
C GLY A 834 -35.92 5.29 -2.16
N LEU A 835 -35.07 4.31 -1.86
CA LEU A 835 -34.09 4.33 -0.76
C LEU A 835 -33.16 5.56 -0.78
N LEU A 836 -32.90 6.16 -1.94
CA LEU A 836 -32.05 7.34 -2.09
C LEU A 836 -32.78 8.68 -1.99
N THR A 837 -34.01 8.70 -1.46
CA THR A 837 -34.50 9.90 -0.76
C THR A 837 -33.90 10.03 0.65
N VAL A 838 -33.28 8.97 1.17
CA VAL A 838 -32.56 8.94 2.46
C VAL A 838 -31.07 9.18 2.19
N ARG A 839 -30.51 10.21 2.81
CA ARG A 839 -29.13 10.61 2.56
C ARG A 839 -28.14 9.70 3.28
N LEU A 840 -27.15 9.23 2.55
CA LEU A 840 -26.07 8.41 3.08
C LEU A 840 -25.10 9.24 3.98
N PRO A 841 -24.33 8.60 4.88
CA PRO A 841 -23.23 9.28 5.57
C PRO A 841 -22.20 9.76 4.55
N PHE A 842 -21.90 11.06 4.56
CA PHE A 842 -20.98 11.70 3.61
C PHE A 842 -19.51 11.24 3.76
N THR A 843 -19.22 10.48 4.82
CA THR A 843 -17.94 9.86 5.17
C THR A 843 -17.75 8.46 4.60
N LEU A 844 -18.76 7.86 3.95
CA LEU A 844 -18.61 6.54 3.34
C LEU A 844 -17.53 6.52 2.26
N THR A 845 -16.66 5.51 2.34
CA THR A 845 -15.58 5.26 1.37
C THR A 845 -15.71 3.90 0.68
N SER A 846 -16.23 2.89 1.39
CA SER A 846 -16.67 1.61 0.82
C SER A 846 -18.17 1.48 0.96
N LEU A 847 -18.87 1.42 -0.18
CA LEU A 847 -20.31 1.15 -0.29
C LEU A 847 -20.49 -0.10 -1.15
N LYS A 848 -20.68 -1.23 -0.48
CA LYS A 848 -20.99 -2.50 -1.13
C LYS A 848 -22.51 -2.68 -1.09
N ILE A 849 -23.14 -2.66 -2.26
CA ILE A 849 -24.58 -2.79 -2.45
C ILE A 849 -24.82 -4.10 -3.20
N ASP A 850 -25.24 -5.14 -2.48
CA ASP A 850 -25.69 -6.40 -3.06
C ASP A 850 -27.22 -6.49 -2.93
N ILE A 851 -27.92 -6.18 -4.02
CA ILE A 851 -29.38 -6.10 -4.11
C ILE A 851 -29.91 -7.27 -4.91
N ARG A 852 -30.68 -8.13 -4.24
CA ARG A 852 -31.25 -9.33 -4.88
C ARG A 852 -32.59 -9.12 -5.60
N GLN A 853 -32.96 -7.87 -5.88
CA GLN A 853 -34.29 -7.40 -6.31
C GLN A 853 -34.22 -6.42 -7.50
N PRO A 854 -35.28 -6.28 -8.33
CA PRO A 854 -35.39 -5.17 -9.24
C PRO A 854 -35.47 -3.88 -8.42
N PHE A 855 -34.59 -2.93 -8.67
CA PHE A 855 -34.48 -1.71 -7.89
C PHE A 855 -33.91 -0.59 -8.76
N THR A 856 -34.39 0.64 -8.57
CA THR A 856 -33.88 1.82 -9.28
C THR A 856 -32.93 2.59 -8.39
N ILE A 857 -31.63 2.54 -8.70
CA ILE A 857 -30.64 3.42 -8.08
C ILE A 857 -30.58 4.70 -8.91
N GLN A 858 -30.97 5.81 -8.30
CA GLN A 858 -30.73 7.14 -8.85
C GLN A 858 -29.27 7.50 -8.59
N MET A 859 -28.44 7.44 -9.64
CA MET A 859 -26.99 7.64 -9.48
C MET A 859 -26.67 9.05 -8.95
N GLU A 860 -27.46 10.05 -9.33
CA GLU A 860 -27.34 11.45 -8.86
C GLU A 860 -27.21 11.58 -7.33
N TYR A 861 -27.97 10.82 -6.53
CA TYR A 861 -27.91 10.95 -5.07
C TYR A 861 -26.70 10.26 -4.43
N ILE A 862 -26.19 9.15 -4.99
CA ILE A 862 -24.92 8.57 -4.54
C ILE A 862 -23.78 9.56 -4.82
N VAL A 863 -23.84 10.24 -5.96
CA VAL A 863 -22.87 11.27 -6.39
C VAL A 863 -22.93 12.51 -5.51
N GLU A 864 -24.12 12.98 -5.13
CA GLU A 864 -24.30 14.16 -4.28
C GLU A 864 -24.01 13.91 -2.79
N ASP A 865 -24.50 12.80 -2.21
CA ASP A 865 -24.37 12.52 -0.77
C ASP A 865 -23.06 11.80 -0.40
N CYS A 866 -22.49 10.98 -1.30
CA CYS A 866 -21.21 10.29 -1.08
C CYS A 866 -20.11 10.75 -2.05
N PRO A 867 -19.72 12.05 -2.07
CA PRO A 867 -18.62 12.53 -2.90
C PRO A 867 -17.25 11.95 -2.49
N LEU A 868 -17.19 11.24 -1.36
CA LEU A 868 -16.01 10.52 -0.84
C LEU A 868 -16.01 9.03 -1.17
N LEU A 869 -16.96 8.53 -1.95
CA LEU A 869 -17.05 7.10 -2.26
C LEU A 869 -15.89 6.64 -3.17
N GLU A 870 -15.15 5.63 -2.73
CA GLU A 870 -13.97 5.10 -3.43
C GLU A 870 -14.18 3.66 -3.93
N THR A 871 -14.98 2.84 -3.24
CA THR A 871 -15.45 1.53 -3.71
C THR A 871 -16.97 1.51 -3.79
N LEU A 872 -17.52 1.43 -4.99
CA LEU A 872 -18.94 1.19 -5.28
C LEU A 872 -19.06 -0.16 -5.96
N PHE A 873 -19.36 -1.17 -5.16
CA PHE A 873 -19.71 -2.48 -5.66
C PHE A 873 -21.24 -2.52 -5.76
N ILE A 874 -21.79 -2.49 -6.98
CA ILE A 874 -23.22 -2.65 -7.24
C ILE A 874 -23.43 -4.02 -7.87
N ARG A 875 -24.07 -4.92 -7.11
CA ARG A 875 -24.49 -6.23 -7.58
C ARG A 875 -26.00 -6.32 -7.58
N GLY A 876 -26.58 -6.43 -8.78
CA GLY A 876 -28.00 -6.72 -8.96
C GLY A 876 -28.18 -8.20 -9.27
N GLU A 877 -29.00 -8.94 -8.50
CA GLU A 877 -29.40 -10.30 -8.93
C GLU A 877 -30.55 -10.27 -9.95
N SER A 878 -31.33 -9.19 -9.97
CA SER A 878 -32.39 -8.95 -10.95
C SER A 878 -32.21 -7.56 -11.59
N LYS A 879 -33.19 -7.05 -12.35
CA LYS A 879 -33.11 -5.77 -13.10
C LYS A 879 -32.85 -4.57 -12.17
N CYS A 880 -31.60 -4.36 -11.77
CA CYS A 880 -31.15 -3.14 -11.12
C CYS A 880 -31.04 -2.06 -12.19
N ARG A 881 -31.94 -1.07 -12.18
CA ARG A 881 -31.93 0.05 -13.11
C ARG A 881 -31.08 1.16 -12.51
N LEU A 882 -30.03 1.56 -13.21
CA LEU A 882 -29.30 2.78 -12.89
C LEU A 882 -29.94 3.90 -13.71
N ASP A 883 -30.68 4.76 -13.03
CA ASP A 883 -31.40 5.88 -13.65
C ASP A 883 -30.84 7.24 -13.18
N GLY A 884 -31.27 8.29 -13.87
CA GLY A 884 -30.74 9.64 -13.74
C GLY A 884 -30.35 10.17 -15.11
N THR A 885 -31.25 10.92 -15.77
CA THR A 885 -30.95 11.53 -17.06
C THR A 885 -30.21 12.86 -16.85
N ARG A 886 -28.90 12.81 -17.12
CA ARG A 886 -27.89 13.88 -16.96
C ARG A 886 -27.40 14.02 -15.53
N VAL A 887 -26.10 14.31 -15.44
CA VAL A 887 -25.43 14.90 -14.28
C VAL A 887 -26.34 15.98 -13.65
N PRO A 888 -26.58 15.96 -12.32
CA PRO A 888 -27.55 16.87 -11.70
C PRO A 888 -27.21 18.33 -12.02
N LEU A 889 -28.24 19.14 -12.30
CA LEU A 889 -28.10 20.49 -12.89
C LEU A 889 -27.22 21.47 -12.08
N ASN A 890 -26.95 21.16 -10.81
CA ASN A 890 -26.14 21.96 -9.88
C ASN A 890 -24.68 21.46 -9.75
N TYR A 891 -24.33 20.38 -10.44
CA TYR A 891 -22.99 19.81 -10.41
C TYR A 891 -22.09 20.58 -11.38
N GLU A 892 -21.28 21.48 -10.82
CA GLU A 892 -20.41 22.37 -11.59
C GLU A 892 -19.46 21.57 -12.52
N PRO A 893 -19.48 21.82 -13.85
CA PRO A 893 -18.64 21.11 -14.81
C PRO A 893 -17.15 21.24 -14.45
N GLY A 894 -16.54 20.14 -14.00
CA GLY A 894 -15.16 20.10 -13.51
C GLY A 894 -14.98 19.39 -12.16
N ARG A 895 -16.06 19.21 -11.37
CA ARG A 895 -16.03 18.31 -10.21
C ARG A 895 -16.03 16.85 -10.67
N SER A 896 -15.24 15.99 -10.04
CA SER A 896 -15.20 14.54 -10.33
C SER A 896 -15.34 13.73 -9.05
N LEU A 897 -15.82 12.49 -9.18
CA LEU A 897 -15.95 11.58 -8.04
C LEU A 897 -14.64 10.87 -7.74
N ARG A 898 -14.57 10.30 -6.54
CA ARG A 898 -13.41 9.53 -6.06
C ARG A 898 -13.47 8.03 -6.36
N LEU A 899 -14.46 7.60 -7.12
CA LEU A 899 -14.73 6.20 -7.34
C LEU A 899 -13.60 5.51 -8.11
N ARG A 900 -13.03 4.44 -7.54
CA ARG A 900 -11.90 3.66 -8.09
C ARG A 900 -12.29 2.23 -8.42
N THR A 901 -13.08 1.60 -7.57
CA THR A 901 -13.63 0.28 -7.83
C THR A 901 -15.11 0.45 -8.16
N LEU A 902 -15.46 0.35 -9.44
CA LEU A 902 -16.84 0.23 -9.92
C LEU A 902 -17.03 -1.16 -10.50
N VAL A 903 -17.59 -2.03 -9.68
CA VAL A 903 -18.03 -3.34 -10.09
C VAL A 903 -19.55 -3.24 -10.23
N ILE A 904 -20.05 -3.12 -11.46
CA ILE A 904 -21.48 -3.16 -11.79
C ILE A 904 -21.76 -4.53 -12.39
N THR A 905 -22.55 -5.33 -11.68
CA THR A 905 -22.93 -6.66 -12.15
C THR A 905 -24.45 -6.75 -12.34
N ASN A 906 -24.85 -7.17 -13.55
CA ASN A 906 -26.23 -7.47 -13.97
C ASN A 906 -27.24 -6.31 -13.75
N ALA A 907 -26.84 -5.11 -14.20
CA ALA A 907 -27.65 -3.89 -14.19
C ALA A 907 -28.15 -3.45 -15.59
N MET A 908 -29.22 -2.67 -15.63
CA MET A 908 -29.65 -1.89 -16.80
C MET A 908 -29.06 -0.48 -16.70
N LEU A 909 -28.27 -0.08 -17.70
CA LEU A 909 -27.62 1.23 -17.78
C LEU A 909 -27.61 1.71 -19.24
N ASP A 910 -28.15 2.90 -19.49
CA ASP A 910 -28.11 3.55 -20.81
C ASP A 910 -26.67 3.89 -21.23
N GLN A 911 -26.35 3.76 -22.51
CA GLN A 911 -24.99 4.00 -23.00
C GLN A 911 -24.53 5.45 -22.75
N ARG A 912 -25.40 6.44 -22.91
CA ARG A 912 -25.03 7.85 -22.68
C ARG A 912 -24.87 8.12 -21.19
N CYS A 913 -25.71 7.51 -20.35
CA CYS A 913 -25.53 7.58 -18.90
C CYS A 913 -24.18 6.96 -18.46
N LEU A 914 -23.75 5.84 -19.06
CA LEU A 914 -22.42 5.29 -18.83
C LEU A 914 -21.31 6.22 -19.37
N GLU A 915 -21.41 6.71 -20.60
CA GLU A 915 -20.43 7.64 -21.21
C GLU A 915 -20.28 8.93 -20.36
N ASP A 916 -21.39 9.52 -19.91
CA ASP A 916 -21.43 10.70 -19.02
C ASP A 916 -20.86 10.37 -17.62
N PHE A 917 -21.22 9.21 -17.04
CA PHE A 917 -20.73 8.81 -15.72
C PHE A 917 -19.21 8.55 -15.75
N LEU A 918 -18.72 7.81 -16.75
CA LEU A 918 -17.29 7.61 -16.99
C LEU A 918 -16.56 8.95 -17.21
N GLY A 919 -17.23 9.93 -17.85
CA GLY A 919 -16.73 11.30 -17.98
C GLY A 919 -16.52 12.04 -16.65
N ILE A 920 -17.30 11.73 -15.60
CA ILE A 920 -17.13 12.28 -14.24
C ILE A 920 -16.35 11.34 -13.28
N ILE A 921 -16.00 10.12 -13.71
CA ILE A 921 -15.16 9.16 -12.98
C ILE A 921 -13.84 8.79 -13.70
N PRO A 922 -13.01 9.77 -14.12
CA PRO A 922 -11.73 9.48 -14.78
C PRO A 922 -10.71 8.73 -13.89
N ASN A 923 -11.00 8.52 -12.61
CA ASN A 923 -10.14 7.87 -11.62
C ASN A 923 -10.43 6.36 -11.42
N LEU A 924 -11.29 5.79 -12.26
CA LEU A 924 -11.76 4.42 -12.15
C LEU A 924 -10.67 3.41 -12.56
N SER A 925 -10.32 2.49 -11.66
CA SER A 925 -9.21 1.52 -11.84
C SER A 925 -9.62 0.05 -11.87
N THR A 926 -10.72 -0.31 -11.21
CA THR A 926 -11.35 -1.63 -11.37
C THR A 926 -12.71 -1.39 -11.98
N LEU A 927 -12.83 -1.70 -13.27
CA LEU A 927 -14.09 -1.61 -14.01
C LEU A 927 -14.51 -3.01 -14.43
N GLN A 928 -15.47 -3.54 -13.70
CA GLN A 928 -16.09 -4.80 -14.05
C GLN A 928 -17.56 -4.52 -14.35
N LEU A 929 -17.88 -4.42 -15.65
CA LEU A 929 -19.21 -4.20 -16.21
C LEU A 929 -19.76 -5.52 -16.71
N ILE A 930 -20.33 -6.29 -15.79
CA ILE A 930 -20.52 -7.73 -15.98
C ILE A 930 -22.01 -8.05 -16.16
N GLY A 931 -22.43 -8.28 -17.41
CA GLY A 931 -23.80 -8.71 -17.74
C GLY A 931 -24.79 -7.55 -17.89
N LEU A 932 -24.37 -6.44 -18.50
CA LEU A 932 -25.24 -5.28 -18.75
C LEU A 932 -26.43 -5.64 -19.66
N VAL A 933 -27.61 -5.09 -19.33
CA VAL A 933 -28.89 -5.38 -20.00
C VAL A 933 -29.42 -4.14 -20.73
N ARG A 934 -29.83 -4.29 -21.99
CA ARG A 934 -30.24 -3.21 -22.89
C ARG A 934 -31.63 -2.68 -22.51
N MET A 935 -31.76 -1.35 -22.46
CA MET A 935 -33.08 -0.71 -22.35
C MET A 935 -33.78 -0.67 -23.72
N ALA A 936 -34.72 -1.59 -23.94
CA ALA A 936 -35.59 -1.60 -25.12
C ALA A 936 -36.80 -0.66 -24.94
N PHE A 937 -36.57 0.66 -24.96
CA PHE A 937 -37.63 1.67 -24.97
C PHE A 937 -37.51 2.57 -26.22
N PHE A 938 -38.56 2.54 -27.06
CA PHE A 938 -38.79 3.35 -28.27
C PHE A 938 -37.87 3.15 -29.50
N ASP A 939 -38.23 2.16 -30.33
CA ASP A 939 -38.20 2.12 -31.82
C ASP A 939 -36.99 2.61 -32.65
N CYS A 940 -35.85 2.93 -32.05
CA CYS A 940 -34.60 3.17 -32.78
C CYS A 940 -33.57 2.05 -32.49
N MET A 941 -33.39 1.17 -33.47
CA MET A 941 -32.48 0.02 -33.43
C MET A 941 -30.99 0.44 -33.49
N LEU A 942 -30.49 1.10 -32.43
CA LEU A 942 -29.07 1.39 -32.25
C LEU A 942 -28.47 0.38 -31.25
N THR A 943 -27.50 -0.40 -31.70
CA THR A 943 -26.72 -1.34 -30.89
C THR A 943 -25.82 -0.60 -29.90
N TYR A 944 -25.41 -1.26 -28.81
CA TYR A 944 -24.44 -0.67 -27.88
C TYR A 944 -23.10 -0.55 -28.61
N GLY A 945 -22.65 0.67 -28.86
CA GLY A 945 -21.53 0.94 -29.76
C GLY A 945 -20.18 0.66 -29.11
N TRP A 946 -19.82 -0.60 -28.86
CA TRP A 946 -18.60 -0.96 -28.10
C TRP A 946 -17.34 -0.33 -28.68
N ARG A 947 -17.20 -0.29 -30.01
CA ARG A 947 -16.05 0.35 -30.69
C ARG A 947 -15.90 1.82 -30.30
N ARG A 948 -17.02 2.54 -30.16
CA ARG A 948 -17.07 3.93 -29.70
C ARG A 948 -16.77 4.03 -28.21
N LEU A 949 -17.36 3.17 -27.35
CA LEU A 949 -17.08 3.21 -25.91
C LEU A 949 -15.59 2.97 -25.62
N VAL A 950 -14.95 2.03 -26.32
CA VAL A 950 -13.51 1.78 -26.23
C VAL A 950 -12.70 2.97 -26.77
N GLN A 951 -13.00 3.46 -27.98
CA GLN A 951 -12.26 4.55 -28.62
C GLN A 951 -12.45 5.94 -27.99
N VAL A 952 -13.52 6.17 -27.24
CA VAL A 952 -13.87 7.49 -26.70
C VAL A 952 -13.76 7.55 -25.18
N HIS A 953 -13.90 6.44 -24.45
CA HIS A 953 -13.87 6.44 -22.97
C HIS A 953 -12.88 5.43 -22.39
N LEU A 954 -12.99 4.13 -22.70
CA LEU A 954 -12.19 3.11 -21.99
C LEU A 954 -10.68 3.20 -22.29
N GLN A 955 -10.27 3.66 -23.48
CA GLN A 955 -8.84 3.89 -23.77
C GLN A 955 -8.19 5.02 -22.95
N TYR A 956 -8.98 5.79 -22.20
CA TYR A 956 -8.52 6.82 -21.25
C TYR A 956 -8.73 6.40 -19.79
N LEU A 957 -9.39 5.26 -19.54
CA LEU A 957 -9.49 4.69 -18.20
C LEU A 957 -8.31 3.78 -17.94
N ASP A 958 -7.68 4.03 -16.81
CA ASP A 958 -6.49 3.34 -16.38
C ASP A 958 -6.96 2.12 -15.55
N LEU A 959 -7.29 1.00 -16.22
CA LEU A 959 -7.96 -0.18 -15.64
C LEU A 959 -7.02 -1.38 -15.36
N THR A 960 -6.86 -1.78 -14.10
CA THR A 960 -6.04 -2.94 -13.69
C THR A 960 -6.78 -4.27 -13.77
N SER A 961 -8.11 -4.21 -13.78
CA SER A 961 -9.01 -5.32 -14.06
C SER A 961 -10.17 -4.72 -14.85
N CYS A 962 -10.18 -5.01 -16.15
CA CYS A 962 -11.24 -4.62 -17.08
C CYS A 962 -11.97 -5.88 -17.52
N HIS A 963 -13.15 -6.12 -16.95
CA HIS A 963 -14.02 -7.19 -17.44
C HIS A 963 -15.33 -6.58 -17.94
N PHE A 964 -15.63 -6.79 -19.22
CA PHE A 964 -16.77 -6.19 -19.90
C PHE A 964 -17.59 -7.26 -20.61
N SER A 965 -18.88 -7.30 -20.32
CA SER A 965 -19.79 -8.28 -20.92
C SER A 965 -21.23 -7.78 -21.00
N ILE A 966 -21.84 -7.98 -22.17
CA ILE A 966 -23.23 -7.60 -22.47
C ILE A 966 -24.11 -8.85 -22.55
N LYS A 967 -25.31 -8.77 -21.98
CA LYS A 967 -26.22 -9.91 -21.86
C LYS A 967 -26.98 -10.23 -23.15
N ASP A 968 -27.48 -9.21 -23.85
CA ASP A 968 -28.55 -9.32 -24.86
C ASP A 968 -28.12 -9.54 -26.32
N GLU A 969 -26.82 -9.63 -26.61
CA GLU A 969 -26.35 -9.97 -27.96
C GLU A 969 -26.32 -11.50 -28.13
N LEU A 970 -27.22 -12.03 -28.99
CA LEU A 970 -27.24 -13.43 -29.44
C LEU A 970 -26.11 -13.76 -30.42
N THR A 971 -25.45 -12.74 -30.97
CA THR A 971 -24.18 -12.85 -31.66
C THR A 971 -23.05 -12.88 -30.63
N PRO A 972 -22.11 -13.86 -30.70
CA PRO A 972 -20.84 -13.73 -29.99
C PRO A 972 -20.17 -12.40 -30.34
N LEU A 973 -19.34 -11.87 -29.43
CA LEU A 973 -18.38 -10.83 -29.80
C LEU A 973 -17.68 -11.27 -31.09
N ASP A 974 -17.57 -10.38 -32.08
CA ASP A 974 -16.73 -10.65 -33.24
C ASP A 974 -15.31 -10.96 -32.74
N ALA A 975 -14.68 -12.04 -33.21
CA ALA A 975 -13.47 -12.61 -32.60
C ALA A 975 -12.36 -11.56 -32.33
N TYR A 976 -12.26 -10.58 -33.25
CA TYR A 976 -11.44 -9.37 -33.15
C TYR A 976 -11.53 -8.61 -31.79
N THR A 977 -12.69 -8.66 -31.15
CA THR A 977 -13.00 -7.96 -29.90
C THR A 977 -12.63 -8.78 -28.67
N GLN A 978 -12.70 -10.12 -28.75
CA GLN A 978 -12.20 -11.01 -27.70
C GLN A 978 -10.67 -11.08 -27.70
N ASP A 979 -10.05 -11.21 -28.87
CA ASP A 979 -8.59 -11.13 -29.00
C ASP A 979 -8.07 -9.83 -28.38
N ARG A 980 -8.72 -8.69 -28.67
CA ARG A 980 -8.37 -7.41 -28.06
C ARG A 980 -8.68 -7.28 -26.57
N ALA A 981 -9.66 -7.99 -26.03
CA ALA A 981 -9.91 -7.99 -24.59
C ALA A 981 -8.79 -8.73 -23.83
N ILE A 982 -8.26 -9.81 -24.41
CA ILE A 982 -7.09 -10.51 -23.89
C ILE A 982 -5.84 -9.63 -24.08
N ASP A 983 -5.63 -9.02 -25.25
CA ASP A 983 -4.51 -8.07 -25.47
C ASP A 983 -4.55 -6.86 -24.52
N MET A 984 -5.73 -6.47 -24.02
CA MET A 984 -5.88 -5.39 -23.05
C MET A 984 -5.45 -5.80 -21.63
N VAL A 985 -5.55 -7.08 -21.25
CA VAL A 985 -5.20 -7.57 -19.91
C VAL A 985 -4.58 -8.99 -19.93
N PRO A 986 -3.51 -9.26 -20.71
CA PRO A 986 -3.06 -10.63 -20.99
C PRO A 986 -2.43 -11.33 -19.79
N ASP A 987 -1.87 -10.55 -18.86
CA ASP A 987 -1.24 -11.02 -17.61
C ASP A 987 -2.21 -11.00 -16.41
N SER A 988 -3.52 -10.84 -16.65
CA SER A 988 -4.53 -11.13 -15.64
C SER A 988 -4.44 -12.62 -15.30
N THR A 989 -4.54 -12.93 -14.01
CA THR A 989 -4.77 -14.32 -13.59
C THR A 989 -6.13 -14.43 -12.88
N GLU A 990 -6.66 -13.32 -12.32
CA GLU A 990 -8.02 -13.20 -11.80
C GLU A 990 -8.99 -12.97 -12.96
N TRP A 991 -9.45 -14.06 -13.58
CA TRP A 991 -10.40 -13.99 -14.69
C TRP A 991 -11.85 -14.08 -14.19
N CYS A 992 -12.60 -13.00 -14.37
CA CYS A 992 -14.07 -13.06 -14.40
C CYS A 992 -14.51 -13.47 -15.81
N LEU A 993 -15.37 -14.48 -15.95
CA LEU A 993 -15.93 -14.90 -17.26
C LEU A 993 -17.39 -15.36 -17.13
N PHE A 994 -18.21 -15.07 -18.15
CA PHE A 994 -19.51 -15.75 -18.32
C PHE A 994 -19.37 -17.10 -19.02
N PRO A 995 -20.16 -18.14 -18.66
CA PRO A 995 -20.13 -19.43 -19.35
C PRO A 995 -20.22 -19.36 -20.89
N LYS A 996 -21.05 -18.45 -21.42
CA LYS A 996 -21.21 -18.22 -22.86
C LYS A 996 -19.98 -17.61 -23.57
N GLU A 997 -19.02 -17.07 -22.81
CA GLU A 997 -17.77 -16.47 -23.33
C GLU A 997 -16.63 -17.49 -23.37
N ILE A 998 -16.78 -18.62 -22.67
CA ILE A 998 -15.82 -19.72 -22.61
C ILE A 998 -15.87 -20.50 -23.93
N ILE A 999 -15.31 -19.92 -24.98
CA ILE A 999 -15.13 -20.54 -26.29
C ILE A 999 -13.78 -21.29 -26.37
N PRO A 1000 -13.61 -22.26 -27.28
CA PRO A 1000 -12.38 -23.04 -27.38
C PRO A 1000 -11.12 -22.21 -27.59
N GLN A 1001 -11.22 -21.09 -28.33
CA GLN A 1001 -10.11 -20.16 -28.57
C GLN A 1001 -9.64 -19.50 -27.27
N LEU A 1002 -10.58 -18.95 -26.47
CA LEU A 1002 -10.28 -18.32 -25.18
C LEU A 1002 -9.63 -19.31 -24.22
N LEU A 1003 -10.17 -20.53 -24.11
CA LEU A 1003 -9.55 -21.55 -23.26
C LEU A 1003 -8.18 -21.98 -23.80
N GLN A 1004 -8.02 -22.18 -25.11
CA GLN A 1004 -6.71 -22.49 -25.69
C GLN A 1004 -5.69 -21.38 -25.45
N GLN A 1005 -6.10 -20.11 -25.47
CA GLN A 1005 -5.30 -18.97 -25.07
C GLN A 1005 -4.94 -19.08 -23.58
N LEU A 1006 -5.91 -19.28 -22.67
CA LEU A 1006 -5.69 -19.45 -21.23
C LEU A 1006 -4.83 -20.68 -20.86
N THR A 1007 -4.83 -21.76 -21.66
CA THR A 1007 -3.92 -22.92 -21.51
C THR A 1007 -2.54 -22.65 -22.10
N ALA A 1008 -2.44 -21.83 -23.14
CA ALA A 1008 -1.16 -21.40 -23.71
C ALA A 1008 -0.46 -20.34 -22.84
N LEU A 1009 -1.18 -19.64 -21.95
CA LEU A 1009 -0.58 -18.85 -20.88
C LEU A 1009 0.18 -19.79 -19.94
N PRO A 1010 1.51 -19.64 -19.78
CA PRO A 1010 2.32 -20.63 -19.09
C PRO A 1010 2.13 -20.56 -17.57
N ASN A 1011 1.15 -21.34 -17.08
CA ASN A 1011 0.92 -21.67 -15.66
C ASN A 1011 0.39 -20.52 -14.77
N VAL A 1012 -0.49 -19.67 -15.30
CA VAL A 1012 -0.95 -18.43 -14.61
C VAL A 1012 -2.46 -18.19 -14.70
N VAL A 1013 -3.29 -19.12 -14.20
CA VAL A 1013 -4.62 -18.76 -13.65
C VAL A 1013 -4.71 -19.45 -12.31
N THR A 1014 -4.38 -18.70 -11.26
CA THR A 1014 -4.48 -19.20 -9.88
C THR A 1014 -5.84 -18.90 -9.27
N SER A 1015 -6.60 -17.92 -9.78
CA SER A 1015 -7.91 -17.52 -9.30
C SER A 1015 -8.91 -17.32 -10.45
N LEU A 1016 -9.86 -18.24 -10.62
CA LEU A 1016 -10.87 -18.14 -11.69
C LEU A 1016 -12.26 -17.84 -11.10
N GLU A 1017 -12.86 -16.69 -11.42
CA GLU A 1017 -14.25 -16.37 -11.06
C GLU A 1017 -15.20 -16.57 -12.25
N LEU A 1018 -16.11 -17.52 -12.12
CA LEU A 1018 -17.06 -17.84 -13.19
C LEU A 1018 -18.44 -17.32 -12.79
N LEU A 1019 -18.85 -16.24 -13.46
CA LEU A 1019 -20.09 -15.52 -13.19
C LEU A 1019 -21.17 -16.01 -14.13
N SER A 1020 -22.25 -16.57 -13.60
CA SER A 1020 -23.40 -16.90 -14.45
C SER A 1020 -24.28 -15.68 -14.68
N PRO A 1021 -24.85 -15.49 -15.88
CA PRO A 1021 -25.85 -14.46 -16.04
C PRO A 1021 -27.04 -14.89 -15.21
N TYR A 1022 -27.50 -14.03 -14.31
CA TYR A 1022 -28.80 -14.22 -13.69
C TYR A 1022 -29.83 -14.14 -14.81
N LEU A 1023 -30.21 -15.28 -15.37
CA LEU A 1023 -31.42 -15.41 -16.16
C LEU A 1023 -32.56 -15.11 -15.18
N LEU A 1024 -32.87 -13.82 -15.09
CA LEU A 1024 -34.22 -13.35 -14.89
C LEU A 1024 -35.13 -14.26 -15.70
N HIS A 1025 -36.24 -14.62 -15.09
CA HIS A 1025 -37.27 -15.46 -15.70
C HIS A 1025 -38.01 -14.71 -16.83
N THR A 1026 -37.28 -14.21 -17.84
CA THR A 1026 -37.75 -14.27 -19.22
C THR A 1026 -37.61 -15.72 -19.65
N GLU A 1027 -38.61 -16.49 -19.25
CA GLU A 1027 -38.94 -17.79 -19.83
C GLU A 1027 -38.81 -17.71 -21.37
N GLN A 1028 -38.40 -18.80 -22.01
CA GLN A 1028 -38.26 -18.98 -23.48
C GLN A 1028 -36.93 -18.57 -24.15
N SER A 1029 -35.90 -18.12 -23.43
CA SER A 1029 -34.53 -18.18 -23.99
C SER A 1029 -33.97 -19.60 -23.89
N HIS A 1030 -34.24 -20.43 -24.91
CA HIS A 1030 -33.52 -21.68 -25.16
C HIS A 1030 -32.08 -21.37 -25.63
N CYS A 1031 -31.25 -20.85 -24.72
CA CYS A 1031 -29.81 -20.78 -24.90
C CYS A 1031 -29.28 -22.22 -25.06
N GLY A 1032 -28.56 -22.47 -26.15
CA GLY A 1032 -28.25 -23.82 -26.61
C GLY A 1032 -27.18 -24.55 -25.79
N PHE A 1033 -27.46 -24.91 -24.53
CA PHE A 1033 -26.56 -25.70 -23.67
C PHE A 1033 -26.14 -27.04 -24.29
N HIS A 1034 -26.91 -27.61 -25.23
CA HIS A 1034 -26.49 -28.77 -26.03
C HIS A 1034 -25.31 -28.51 -27.00
N ARG A 1035 -24.93 -27.24 -27.24
CA ARG A 1035 -23.65 -26.87 -27.89
C ARG A 1035 -22.56 -26.50 -26.87
N GLU A 1036 -22.90 -26.34 -25.59
CA GLU A 1036 -21.95 -25.98 -24.53
C GLU A 1036 -21.32 -27.20 -23.83
N SER A 1037 -21.68 -28.44 -24.18
CA SER A 1037 -20.92 -29.63 -23.70
C SER A 1037 -19.46 -29.60 -24.14
N VAL A 1038 -19.15 -28.95 -25.27
CA VAL A 1038 -17.78 -28.71 -25.72
C VAL A 1038 -17.08 -27.69 -24.80
N THR A 1039 -17.72 -26.55 -24.51
CA THR A 1039 -17.24 -25.54 -23.56
C THR A 1039 -17.02 -26.12 -22.15
N ALA A 1040 -17.94 -26.97 -21.69
CA ALA A 1040 -17.88 -27.67 -20.42
C ALA A 1040 -16.65 -28.57 -20.31
N ASN A 1041 -16.48 -29.47 -21.28
CA ASN A 1041 -15.37 -30.41 -21.31
C ASN A 1041 -14.03 -29.69 -21.47
N LEU A 1042 -13.98 -28.59 -22.23
CA LEU A 1042 -12.76 -27.78 -22.37
C LEU A 1042 -12.41 -27.03 -21.08
N LEU A 1043 -13.40 -26.52 -20.34
CA LEU A 1043 -13.13 -25.92 -19.04
C LEU A 1043 -12.69 -27.00 -18.04
N HIS A 1044 -13.33 -28.16 -18.02
CA HIS A 1044 -12.89 -29.28 -17.18
C HIS A 1044 -11.45 -29.70 -17.54
N ASP A 1045 -11.16 -29.88 -18.84
CA ASP A 1045 -9.81 -30.17 -19.35
C ASP A 1045 -8.82 -29.10 -18.85
N TYR A 1046 -9.19 -27.81 -18.89
CA TYR A 1046 -8.37 -26.72 -18.36
C TYR A 1046 -8.13 -26.81 -16.85
N LEU A 1047 -9.18 -27.02 -16.06
CA LEU A 1047 -9.09 -27.13 -14.59
C LEU A 1047 -8.18 -28.29 -14.18
N CYS A 1048 -8.27 -29.44 -14.86
CA CYS A 1048 -7.42 -30.61 -14.62
C CYS A 1048 -6.00 -30.48 -15.18
N GLN A 1049 -5.80 -29.71 -16.26
CA GLN A 1049 -4.49 -29.43 -16.87
C GLN A 1049 -3.79 -28.20 -16.28
N SER A 1050 -4.44 -27.47 -15.36
CA SER A 1050 -3.88 -26.34 -14.63
C SER A 1050 -3.48 -26.75 -13.20
N PRO A 1051 -2.26 -27.30 -13.00
CA PRO A 1051 -1.74 -27.62 -11.66
C PRO A 1051 -1.40 -26.37 -10.81
N HIS A 1052 -1.92 -25.20 -11.20
CA HIS A 1052 -1.67 -23.91 -10.60
C HIS A 1052 -2.95 -23.16 -10.20
N LEU A 1053 -4.14 -23.70 -10.55
CA LEU A 1053 -5.38 -23.16 -10.04
C LEU A 1053 -5.49 -23.47 -8.54
N ILE A 1054 -5.41 -22.42 -7.72
CA ILE A 1054 -5.40 -22.51 -6.26
C ILE A 1054 -6.74 -22.02 -5.69
N HIS A 1055 -7.38 -21.06 -6.34
CA HIS A 1055 -8.64 -20.45 -5.99
C HIS A 1055 -9.63 -20.60 -7.17
N LEU A 1056 -10.85 -21.07 -6.91
CA LEU A 1056 -11.90 -21.16 -7.94
C LEU A 1056 -13.21 -20.64 -7.36
N LYS A 1057 -13.75 -19.57 -7.94
CA LYS A 1057 -14.94 -18.84 -7.50
C LYS A 1057 -16.06 -18.97 -8.53
N ALA A 1058 -16.57 -20.18 -8.71
CA ALA A 1058 -17.68 -20.45 -9.62
C ALA A 1058 -19.03 -20.06 -8.99
N ILE A 1059 -19.33 -18.77 -9.00
CA ILE A 1059 -20.55 -18.22 -8.42
C ILE A 1059 -21.67 -18.15 -9.48
N ARG A 1060 -22.69 -19.01 -9.29
CA ARG A 1060 -23.91 -19.21 -10.10
C ARG A 1060 -23.70 -20.06 -11.35
N SER A 1061 -22.45 -20.39 -11.62
CA SER A 1061 -22.06 -21.06 -12.85
C SER A 1061 -22.44 -22.55 -12.82
N PRO A 1062 -22.95 -23.12 -13.92
CA PRO A 1062 -23.24 -24.56 -14.00
C PRO A 1062 -21.98 -25.45 -13.94
N VAL A 1063 -20.79 -24.85 -13.81
CA VAL A 1063 -19.45 -25.48 -13.69
C VAL A 1063 -19.41 -26.71 -12.80
N PHE A 1064 -20.20 -26.76 -11.73
CA PHE A 1064 -20.29 -27.97 -10.91
C PHE A 1064 -20.74 -29.21 -11.70
N PHE A 1065 -21.71 -29.09 -12.62
CA PHE A 1065 -22.12 -30.18 -13.52
C PHE A 1065 -21.13 -30.42 -14.67
N LEU A 1066 -20.33 -29.40 -15.01
CA LEU A 1066 -19.31 -29.50 -16.04
C LEU A 1066 -18.07 -30.24 -15.51
N LEU A 1067 -17.79 -30.14 -14.21
CA LEU A 1067 -16.80 -30.94 -13.47
C LEU A 1067 -17.22 -32.41 -13.29
N LEU A 1068 -18.53 -32.70 -13.32
CA LEU A 1068 -19.05 -34.06 -13.12
C LEU A 1068 -19.11 -34.93 -14.40
N SER A 1069 -18.59 -34.48 -15.55
CA SER A 1069 -18.47 -35.35 -16.73
C SER A 1069 -17.38 -36.40 -16.49
N ALA A 1070 -17.78 -37.63 -16.14
CA ALA A 1070 -16.90 -38.67 -15.61
C ALA A 1070 -15.83 -39.23 -16.58
N ASP A 1071 -15.91 -38.91 -17.88
CA ASP A 1071 -15.07 -39.51 -18.92
C ASP A 1071 -13.58 -39.09 -18.83
N ARG A 1072 -13.27 -38.04 -18.05
CA ARG A 1072 -11.91 -37.58 -17.76
C ARG A 1072 -11.87 -37.02 -16.34
N CYS A 1073 -10.94 -37.44 -15.52
CA CYS A 1073 -10.71 -36.83 -14.21
C CYS A 1073 -9.22 -36.77 -13.88
N GLY A 1074 -8.67 -35.56 -13.85
CA GLY A 1074 -7.40 -35.27 -13.19
C GLY A 1074 -7.66 -34.64 -11.83
N CYS A 1075 -6.85 -34.96 -10.84
CA CYS A 1075 -6.91 -34.26 -9.55
C CYS A 1075 -6.39 -32.82 -9.75
N VAL A 1076 -7.13 -31.83 -9.26
CA VAL A 1076 -6.67 -30.44 -9.13
C VAL A 1076 -5.87 -30.35 -7.83
N GLU A 1077 -4.71 -31.00 -7.80
CA GLU A 1077 -3.85 -31.21 -6.62
C GLU A 1077 -3.35 -29.91 -5.96
N ALA A 1078 -3.59 -28.76 -6.58
CA ALA A 1078 -3.20 -27.44 -6.09
C ALA A 1078 -4.35 -26.61 -5.51
N LEU A 1079 -5.62 -27.00 -5.68
CA LEU A 1079 -6.76 -26.16 -5.29
C LEU A 1079 -6.87 -26.06 -3.76
N ARG A 1080 -6.65 -24.86 -3.21
CA ARG A 1080 -6.71 -24.53 -1.77
C ARG A 1080 -7.93 -23.73 -1.38
N THR A 1081 -8.53 -22.95 -2.28
CA THR A 1081 -9.80 -22.27 -2.04
C THR A 1081 -10.81 -22.61 -3.12
N LEU A 1082 -12.02 -22.95 -2.72
CA LEU A 1082 -13.10 -23.27 -3.63
C LEU A 1082 -14.37 -22.60 -3.14
N HIS A 1083 -14.86 -21.63 -3.91
CA HIS A 1083 -16.13 -20.96 -3.70
C HIS A 1083 -17.09 -21.39 -4.81
N LEU A 1084 -18.00 -22.31 -4.49
CA LEU A 1084 -19.04 -22.80 -5.38
C LEU A 1084 -20.39 -22.22 -4.97
N GLU A 1085 -21.14 -21.65 -5.91
CA GLU A 1085 -22.57 -21.44 -5.70
C GLU A 1085 -23.37 -22.46 -6.53
N ILE A 1086 -24.03 -23.39 -5.85
CA ILE A 1086 -24.73 -24.53 -6.44
C ILE A 1086 -26.24 -24.23 -6.51
N HIS A 1087 -26.81 -24.33 -7.71
CA HIS A 1087 -28.22 -24.05 -7.95
C HIS A 1087 -29.09 -25.32 -7.88
N GLY A 1088 -30.08 -25.30 -6.98
CA GLY A 1088 -30.89 -26.49 -6.66
C GLY A 1088 -31.86 -27.01 -7.73
N ARG A 1089 -31.92 -26.44 -8.95
CA ARG A 1089 -32.83 -26.95 -10.01
C ARG A 1089 -32.44 -28.33 -10.54
N THR A 1090 -31.19 -28.73 -10.37
CA THR A 1090 -30.60 -29.95 -10.91
C THR A 1090 -30.31 -31.00 -9.83
N LEU A 1091 -30.77 -30.76 -8.59
CA LEU A 1091 -30.53 -31.63 -7.42
C LEU A 1091 -31.83 -32.33 -6.98
N GLU A 1092 -32.47 -33.08 -7.87
CA GLU A 1092 -33.77 -33.75 -7.56
C GLU A 1092 -33.68 -34.85 -6.49
N ASN A 1093 -32.47 -35.26 -6.10
CA ASN A 1093 -32.25 -36.16 -4.96
C ASN A 1093 -31.13 -35.62 -4.04
N ASN A 1094 -31.51 -35.06 -2.90
CA ASN A 1094 -30.62 -34.23 -2.08
C ASN A 1094 -29.35 -34.96 -1.60
N THR A 1095 -29.54 -36.12 -0.97
CA THR A 1095 -28.47 -36.86 -0.28
C THR A 1095 -27.48 -37.45 -1.27
N VAL A 1096 -27.95 -38.02 -2.37
CA VAL A 1096 -27.09 -38.54 -3.46
C VAL A 1096 -26.25 -37.40 -4.05
N ASN A 1097 -26.87 -36.29 -4.47
CA ASN A 1097 -26.12 -35.22 -5.09
C ASN A 1097 -25.17 -34.52 -4.10
N SER A 1098 -25.53 -34.41 -2.82
CA SER A 1098 -24.61 -33.91 -1.78
C SER A 1098 -23.41 -34.84 -1.59
N ARG A 1099 -23.63 -36.17 -1.60
CA ARG A 1099 -22.55 -37.17 -1.59
C ARG A 1099 -21.65 -37.03 -2.82
N ILE A 1100 -22.21 -36.74 -3.99
CA ILE A 1100 -21.47 -36.47 -5.22
C ILE A 1100 -20.63 -35.18 -5.05
N VAL A 1101 -21.23 -34.06 -4.62
CA VAL A 1101 -20.53 -32.77 -4.37
C VAL A 1101 -19.36 -32.95 -3.41
N PHE A 1102 -19.63 -33.44 -2.20
CA PHE A 1102 -18.60 -33.54 -1.16
C PHE A 1102 -17.57 -34.63 -1.49
N GLY A 1103 -17.99 -35.75 -2.08
CA GLY A 1103 -17.09 -36.81 -2.53
C GLY A 1103 -16.14 -36.34 -3.63
N TYR A 1104 -16.67 -35.70 -4.68
CA TYR A 1104 -15.88 -35.16 -5.78
C TYR A 1104 -14.88 -34.10 -5.29
N ILE A 1105 -15.31 -33.11 -4.51
CA ILE A 1105 -14.40 -32.10 -3.94
C ILE A 1105 -13.31 -32.77 -3.07
N SER A 1106 -13.68 -33.79 -2.27
CA SER A 1106 -12.75 -34.49 -1.38
C SER A 1106 -11.67 -35.29 -2.11
N ILE A 1107 -11.94 -35.73 -3.35
CA ILE A 1107 -11.04 -36.55 -4.17
C ILE A 1107 -10.25 -35.68 -5.15
N VAL A 1108 -10.92 -34.75 -5.84
CA VAL A 1108 -10.33 -33.93 -6.90
C VAL A 1108 -9.56 -32.73 -6.35
N CYS A 1109 -9.90 -32.21 -5.17
CA CYS A 1109 -9.24 -31.06 -4.55
C CYS A 1109 -8.57 -31.44 -3.22
N PRO A 1110 -7.72 -32.48 -3.13
CA PRO A 1110 -7.35 -33.13 -1.86
C PRO A 1110 -6.60 -32.23 -0.86
N VAL A 1111 -6.03 -31.11 -1.32
CA VAL A 1111 -5.29 -30.14 -0.49
C VAL A 1111 -6.12 -28.92 -0.06
N LEU A 1112 -7.43 -28.92 -0.29
CA LEU A 1112 -8.29 -27.77 -0.06
C LEU A 1112 -8.19 -27.25 1.39
N GLU A 1113 -8.01 -25.94 1.54
CA GLU A 1113 -7.81 -25.24 2.82
C GLU A 1113 -9.01 -24.37 3.24
N ASP A 1114 -9.73 -23.81 2.27
CA ASP A 1114 -10.93 -23.00 2.48
C ASP A 1114 -12.03 -23.37 1.48
N LEU A 1115 -13.19 -23.76 1.98
CA LEU A 1115 -14.33 -24.20 1.16
C LEU A 1115 -15.54 -23.34 1.49
N VAL A 1116 -15.98 -22.56 0.51
CA VAL A 1116 -17.22 -21.79 0.57
C VAL A 1116 -18.23 -22.47 -0.37
N ILE A 1117 -19.31 -23.02 0.17
CA ILE A 1117 -20.40 -23.56 -0.66
C ILE A 1117 -21.67 -22.77 -0.36
N VAL A 1118 -22.16 -22.08 -1.39
CA VAL A 1118 -23.41 -21.33 -1.38
C VAL A 1118 -24.47 -22.18 -2.05
N ALA A 1119 -25.31 -22.85 -1.27
CA ALA A 1119 -26.45 -23.61 -1.77
C ALA A 1119 -27.61 -22.66 -2.12
N ASN A 1120 -27.49 -21.91 -3.21
CA ASN A 1120 -28.57 -21.02 -3.66
C ASN A 1120 -29.66 -21.81 -4.38
N CYS A 1121 -30.56 -22.35 -3.57
CA CYS A 1121 -31.83 -22.92 -3.99
C CYS A 1121 -32.73 -21.83 -4.61
N THR A 1122 -32.51 -21.51 -5.89
CA THR A 1122 -33.52 -20.83 -6.68
C THR A 1122 -34.81 -21.64 -6.60
N LYS A 1123 -35.93 -20.98 -6.32
CA LYS A 1123 -37.23 -21.66 -6.30
C LYS A 1123 -37.55 -22.12 -7.72
N SER A 1124 -37.26 -23.37 -8.04
CA SER A 1124 -37.84 -24.03 -9.21
C SER A 1124 -39.35 -23.96 -9.03
N TYR A 1125 -40.02 -23.13 -9.82
CA TYR A 1125 -41.46 -22.99 -9.76
C TYR A 1125 -42.08 -24.14 -10.57
N ASN A 1126 -42.00 -25.35 -10.01
CA ASN A 1126 -42.60 -26.52 -10.62
C ASN A 1126 -44.12 -26.38 -10.52
N ALA A 1127 -44.77 -26.14 -11.66
CA ALA A 1127 -46.14 -25.61 -11.72
C ALA A 1127 -47.19 -26.53 -11.07
N GLU A 1128 -46.90 -27.82 -10.99
CA GLU A 1128 -47.85 -28.86 -10.58
C GLU A 1128 -47.90 -29.10 -9.06
N THR A 1129 -46.80 -28.90 -8.32
CA THR A 1129 -46.73 -29.30 -6.89
C THR A 1129 -46.96 -28.16 -5.89
N ARG A 1130 -46.96 -26.89 -6.33
CA ARG A 1130 -47.17 -25.65 -5.51
C ARG A 1130 -46.26 -25.46 -4.29
N HIS A 1131 -45.38 -26.41 -3.98
CA HIS A 1131 -44.44 -26.34 -2.88
C HIS A 1131 -43.05 -26.01 -3.42
N SER A 1132 -42.54 -24.83 -3.10
CA SER A 1132 -41.16 -24.48 -3.45
C SER A 1132 -40.19 -25.26 -2.54
N HIS A 1133 -39.92 -26.51 -2.88
CA HIS A 1133 -38.82 -27.28 -2.32
C HIS A 1133 -37.52 -26.71 -2.88
N SER A 1134 -37.01 -25.70 -2.19
CA SER A 1134 -35.57 -25.54 -2.09
C SER A 1134 -35.01 -26.85 -1.52
N VAL A 1135 -34.16 -27.53 -2.29
CA VAL A 1135 -33.40 -28.69 -1.84
C VAL A 1135 -32.01 -28.16 -1.41
N PRO A 1136 -31.81 -27.79 -0.14
CA PRO A 1136 -30.51 -27.33 0.36
C PRO A 1136 -29.57 -28.53 0.41
N LEU A 1137 -28.25 -28.32 0.25
CA LEU A 1137 -27.29 -29.42 0.37
C LEU A 1137 -27.49 -30.17 1.70
N SER A 1138 -27.60 -31.49 1.62
CA SER A 1138 -27.78 -32.35 2.79
C SER A 1138 -26.49 -32.35 3.62
N LEU A 1139 -26.52 -31.64 4.74
CA LEU A 1139 -25.42 -31.60 5.71
C LEU A 1139 -25.42 -32.82 6.66
N HIS A 1140 -26.34 -33.77 6.45
CA HIS A 1140 -26.41 -35.02 7.20
C HIS A 1140 -25.26 -35.95 6.86
N LEU A 1141 -25.02 -36.94 7.73
CA LEU A 1141 -24.00 -37.96 7.52
C LEU A 1141 -24.21 -38.74 6.20
N ASP A 1142 -25.45 -39.13 5.88
CA ASP A 1142 -25.86 -39.76 4.61
C ASP A 1142 -25.89 -38.79 3.42
N GLY A 1143 -25.81 -37.48 3.69
CA GLY A 1143 -25.52 -36.45 2.69
C GLY A 1143 -24.05 -36.37 2.30
N GLY A 1144 -23.15 -37.10 2.96
CA GLY A 1144 -21.73 -37.20 2.60
C GLY A 1144 -20.87 -36.03 3.04
N LEU A 1145 -21.35 -35.13 3.90
CA LEU A 1145 -20.52 -34.01 4.40
C LEU A 1145 -19.24 -34.51 5.09
N CYS A 1146 -19.31 -35.67 5.73
CA CYS A 1146 -18.14 -36.34 6.30
C CYS A 1146 -17.14 -36.87 5.28
N LEU A 1147 -17.32 -36.71 3.96
CA LEU A 1147 -16.30 -37.01 2.95
C LEU A 1147 -15.26 -35.89 2.85
N LEU A 1148 -15.63 -34.64 3.16
CA LEU A 1148 -14.71 -33.49 3.24
C LEU A 1148 -13.59 -33.66 4.29
N THR A 1149 -13.72 -34.65 5.18
CA THR A 1149 -12.70 -35.13 6.11
C THR A 1149 -11.39 -35.55 5.43
N ARG A 1150 -11.45 -36.04 4.18
CA ARG A 1150 -10.28 -36.40 3.36
C ARG A 1150 -9.43 -35.19 3.01
N LEU A 1151 -10.02 -33.99 3.05
CA LEU A 1151 -9.31 -32.71 2.89
C LEU A 1151 -8.51 -32.42 4.17
N ARG A 1152 -7.40 -33.13 4.37
CA ARG A 1152 -6.54 -33.03 5.58
C ARG A 1152 -5.98 -31.63 5.82
N SER A 1153 -6.14 -30.73 4.85
CA SER A 1153 -5.73 -29.32 4.90
C SER A 1153 -6.86 -28.33 5.18
N LEU A 1154 -8.15 -28.73 5.26
CA LEU A 1154 -9.30 -27.81 5.31
C LEU A 1154 -9.42 -27.06 6.64
N LYS A 1155 -8.85 -25.85 6.70
CA LYS A 1155 -8.83 -24.95 7.85
C LYS A 1155 -10.13 -24.14 8.01
N SER A 1156 -10.86 -23.92 6.92
CA SER A 1156 -12.05 -23.08 6.88
C SER A 1156 -13.15 -23.75 6.05
N LEU A 1157 -14.37 -23.77 6.58
CA LEU A 1157 -15.55 -24.29 5.90
C LEU A 1157 -16.72 -23.33 6.16
N THR A 1158 -17.22 -22.71 5.09
CA THR A 1158 -18.34 -21.79 5.11
C THR A 1158 -19.47 -22.36 4.25
N LEU A 1159 -20.58 -22.71 4.89
CA LEU A 1159 -21.75 -23.27 4.21
C LEU A 1159 -22.89 -22.25 4.31
N ILE A 1160 -23.26 -21.67 3.18
CA ILE A 1160 -24.31 -20.64 3.08
C ILE A 1160 -25.52 -21.26 2.41
N ASP A 1161 -26.61 -21.43 3.15
CA ASP A 1161 -27.89 -21.85 2.59
C ASP A 1161 -28.64 -20.62 2.05
N GLY A 1162 -28.99 -20.63 0.77
CA GLY A 1162 -29.73 -19.53 0.13
C GLY A 1162 -31.18 -19.39 0.61
N THR A 1163 -31.68 -20.32 1.43
CA THR A 1163 -33.07 -20.32 1.88
C THR A 1163 -33.31 -19.31 3.01
N THR A 1164 -34.06 -18.25 2.69
CA THR A 1164 -34.43 -17.21 3.68
C THR A 1164 -35.48 -17.66 4.71
N LYS A 1165 -35.89 -18.93 4.67
CA LYS A 1165 -36.82 -19.52 5.65
C LYS A 1165 -36.08 -19.86 6.92
N ARG A 1166 -36.35 -19.08 7.97
CA ARG A 1166 -35.86 -19.29 9.33
C ARG A 1166 -36.56 -20.45 10.06
N GLU A 1167 -36.85 -21.53 9.33
CA GLU A 1167 -37.03 -22.84 9.93
C GLU A 1167 -35.70 -23.14 10.64
N LYS A 1168 -35.77 -23.53 11.92
CA LYS A 1168 -34.57 -23.75 12.73
C LYS A 1168 -33.69 -24.72 11.96
N LEU A 1169 -32.42 -24.36 11.72
CA LEU A 1169 -31.39 -25.32 11.35
C LEU A 1169 -31.48 -26.41 12.42
N ASP A 1170 -32.04 -27.57 12.05
CA ASP A 1170 -32.65 -28.42 13.06
C ASP A 1170 -31.56 -28.90 14.02
N ARG A 1171 -31.90 -29.10 15.30
CA ARG A 1171 -30.89 -29.50 16.29
C ARG A 1171 -30.23 -30.84 15.93
N SER A 1172 -30.89 -31.63 15.08
CA SER A 1172 -30.41 -32.82 14.39
C SER A 1172 -29.33 -32.57 13.33
N ASN A 1173 -29.33 -31.42 12.63
CA ASN A 1173 -28.25 -31.08 11.66
C ASN A 1173 -26.96 -30.70 12.40
N ILE A 1174 -27.09 -30.11 13.60
CA ILE A 1174 -25.95 -29.71 14.42
C ILE A 1174 -25.23 -30.93 15.02
N SER A 1175 -25.92 -32.06 15.28
CA SER A 1175 -25.24 -33.28 15.76
C SER A 1175 -24.28 -33.88 14.73
N ASP A 1176 -24.65 -33.85 13.44
CA ASP A 1176 -23.84 -34.45 12.37
C ASP A 1176 -22.60 -33.59 12.09
N LEU A 1177 -22.73 -32.25 12.15
CA LEU A 1177 -21.62 -31.30 12.13
C LEU A 1177 -20.68 -31.48 13.34
N ASN A 1178 -21.24 -31.70 14.54
CA ASN A 1178 -20.45 -31.96 15.74
C ASN A 1178 -19.56 -33.20 15.59
N TRP A 1179 -19.98 -34.22 14.84
CA TRP A 1179 -19.17 -35.43 14.61
C TRP A 1179 -17.91 -35.19 13.77
N ILE A 1180 -17.85 -34.11 12.99
CA ILE A 1180 -16.70 -33.74 12.16
C ILE A 1180 -15.68 -32.91 12.98
N VAL A 1181 -16.13 -32.05 13.89
CA VAL A 1181 -15.20 -31.29 14.75
C VAL A 1181 -14.59 -32.17 15.84
N PRO A 1182 -13.35 -31.92 16.30
CA PRO A 1182 -12.69 -32.73 17.32
C PRO A 1182 -13.49 -32.89 18.63
N SER A 1183 -14.28 -31.89 19.00
CA SER A 1183 -15.10 -31.89 20.22
C SER A 1183 -16.27 -32.89 20.22
N GLY A 1184 -16.72 -33.36 19.06
CA GLY A 1184 -17.76 -34.40 18.93
C GLY A 1184 -17.25 -35.76 18.49
N ARG A 1185 -15.96 -36.06 18.69
CA ARG A 1185 -15.39 -37.42 18.58
C ARG A 1185 -15.29 -38.11 19.95
N THR A 1186 -16.35 -38.02 20.75
CA THR A 1186 -16.45 -38.82 21.99
C THR A 1186 -16.79 -40.27 21.66
N PRO A 1187 -16.50 -41.25 22.55
CA PRO A 1187 -16.96 -42.64 22.38
C PRO A 1187 -18.49 -42.75 22.27
N VAL A 1188 -19.24 -41.85 22.91
CA VAL A 1188 -20.70 -41.74 22.79
C VAL A 1188 -21.08 -41.32 21.37
N SER A 1189 -20.40 -40.32 20.80
CA SER A 1189 -20.62 -39.84 19.44
C SER A 1189 -20.23 -40.89 18.38
N ALA A 1190 -19.16 -41.66 18.60
CA ALA A 1190 -18.80 -42.80 17.75
C ALA A 1190 -19.88 -43.89 17.80
N SER A 1191 -20.38 -44.25 18.99
CA SER A 1191 -21.51 -45.17 19.13
C SER A 1191 -22.76 -44.68 18.38
N MET A 1192 -23.10 -43.38 18.49
CA MET A 1192 -24.22 -42.78 17.76
C MET A 1192 -24.01 -42.83 16.23
N ARG A 1193 -22.79 -42.57 15.73
CA ARG A 1193 -22.45 -42.74 14.30
C ARG A 1193 -22.65 -44.18 13.85
N ARG A 1194 -22.11 -45.16 14.58
CA ARG A 1194 -22.27 -46.59 14.26
C ARG A 1194 -23.73 -47.01 14.22
N THR A 1195 -24.53 -46.58 15.20
CA THR A 1195 -25.99 -46.82 15.21
C THR A 1195 -26.70 -46.18 14.01
N LYS A 1196 -26.31 -44.97 13.59
CA LYS A 1196 -26.84 -44.32 12.38
C LYS A 1196 -26.44 -45.09 11.12
N VAL A 1197 -25.17 -45.48 10.99
CA VAL A 1197 -24.66 -46.27 9.84
C VAL A 1197 -25.29 -47.66 9.75
N SER A 1198 -25.61 -48.32 10.87
CA SER A 1198 -26.34 -49.61 10.82
C SER A 1198 -27.77 -49.48 10.29
N THR A 1199 -28.38 -48.27 10.31
CA THR A 1199 -29.70 -48.07 9.67
C THR A 1199 -29.63 -48.01 8.14
N TRP A 1200 -28.42 -47.99 7.56
CA TRP A 1200 -28.21 -47.88 6.11
C TRP A 1200 -28.08 -49.21 5.38
N GLU A 1201 -28.13 -50.35 6.08
CA GLU A 1201 -27.87 -51.68 5.47
C GLU A 1201 -28.79 -51.97 4.28
N SER A 1202 -30.10 -51.72 4.40
CA SER A 1202 -31.05 -51.87 3.29
C SER A 1202 -30.87 -50.83 2.17
N TRP A 1203 -30.34 -49.64 2.48
CA TRP A 1203 -30.04 -48.61 1.48
C TRP A 1203 -28.78 -48.96 0.69
N LEU A 1204 -27.78 -49.53 1.34
CA LEU A 1204 -26.55 -50.05 0.72
C LEU A 1204 -26.86 -51.21 -0.22
N GLU A 1205 -27.62 -52.21 0.23
CA GLU A 1205 -28.08 -53.32 -0.63
C GLU A 1205 -28.85 -52.83 -1.86
N THR A 1206 -29.65 -51.76 -1.69
CA THR A 1206 -30.41 -51.14 -2.79
C THR A 1206 -29.49 -50.40 -3.77
N GLU A 1207 -28.52 -49.61 -3.28
CA GLU A 1207 -27.55 -48.92 -4.15
C GLU A 1207 -26.65 -49.92 -4.89
N GLU A 1208 -26.09 -50.93 -4.21
CA GLU A 1208 -25.28 -52.01 -4.81
C GLU A 1208 -26.06 -52.81 -5.86
N SER A 1209 -27.35 -53.08 -5.61
CA SER A 1209 -28.24 -53.69 -6.61
C SER A 1209 -28.48 -52.79 -7.83
N MET A 1210 -28.63 -51.47 -7.63
CA MET A 1210 -28.80 -50.51 -8.72
C MET A 1210 -27.52 -50.38 -9.55
N GLU A 1211 -26.33 -50.36 -8.94
CA GLU A 1211 -25.06 -50.36 -9.66
C GLU A 1211 -24.81 -51.65 -10.44
N THR A 1212 -25.15 -52.80 -9.85
CA THR A 1212 -25.08 -54.09 -10.54
C THR A 1212 -25.99 -54.10 -11.78
N LEU A 1213 -27.18 -53.50 -11.68
CA LEU A 1213 -28.09 -53.35 -12.82
C LEU A 1213 -27.62 -52.31 -13.86
N GLN A 1214 -26.94 -51.24 -13.43
CA GLN A 1214 -26.39 -50.22 -14.34
C GLN A 1214 -25.15 -50.72 -15.10
N SER A 1215 -24.24 -51.42 -14.43
CA SER A 1215 -23.06 -52.02 -15.07
C SER A 1215 -23.46 -53.04 -16.15
N MET A 1216 -24.43 -53.92 -15.86
CA MET A 1216 -25.02 -54.84 -16.84
C MET A 1216 -25.71 -54.15 -18.04
N SER A 1217 -26.02 -52.84 -17.95
CA SER A 1217 -26.69 -52.07 -19.00
C SER A 1217 -25.71 -51.34 -19.94
N LEU A 1218 -24.46 -51.10 -19.52
CA LEU A 1218 -23.45 -50.38 -20.31
C LEU A 1218 -22.49 -51.27 -21.11
N ASP A 1219 -22.44 -52.57 -20.81
CA ASP A 1219 -21.51 -53.52 -21.47
C ASP A 1219 -21.69 -53.60 -22.99
N ASP A 1220 -22.90 -53.43 -23.51
CA ASP A 1220 -23.18 -53.50 -24.96
C ASP A 1220 -22.73 -52.25 -25.76
N VAL A 1221 -22.34 -51.15 -25.12
CA VAL A 1221 -22.07 -49.86 -25.80
C VAL A 1221 -20.60 -49.42 -25.76
N ASN A 1222 -19.85 -49.74 -24.71
CA ASN A 1222 -18.53 -49.11 -24.45
C ASN A 1222 -17.27 -50.01 -24.57
N GLN A 1223 -17.41 -51.29 -24.94
CA GLN A 1223 -16.33 -52.30 -24.83
C GLN A 1223 -15.09 -52.12 -25.75
N LEU A 1224 -14.96 -51.05 -26.54
CA LEU A 1224 -13.80 -50.85 -27.44
C LEU A 1224 -13.01 -49.54 -27.27
N ALA A 1225 -13.32 -48.70 -26.28
CA ALA A 1225 -12.55 -47.46 -26.03
C ALA A 1225 -12.13 -47.21 -24.57
N ALA A 1226 -12.88 -47.67 -23.58
CA ALA A 1226 -12.67 -47.27 -22.17
C ALA A 1226 -11.66 -48.12 -21.36
N ALA A 1227 -11.41 -49.37 -21.78
CA ALA A 1227 -10.75 -50.39 -20.96
C ALA A 1227 -9.27 -50.13 -20.61
N ALA A 1228 -8.61 -49.13 -21.23
CA ALA A 1228 -7.23 -48.76 -20.94
C ALA A 1228 -7.09 -47.53 -20.02
N PHE A 1229 -8.16 -46.76 -19.79
CA PHE A 1229 -8.10 -45.47 -19.07
C PHE A 1229 -8.70 -45.53 -17.66
N LEU A 1230 -9.64 -46.45 -17.41
CA LEU A 1230 -10.39 -46.51 -16.15
C LEU A 1230 -9.64 -47.06 -14.93
N LYS A 1231 -8.46 -47.68 -15.12
CA LYS A 1231 -7.77 -48.44 -14.06
C LYS A 1231 -7.07 -47.58 -12.99
N ASP A 1232 -6.87 -46.28 -13.26
CA ASP A 1232 -6.34 -45.31 -12.30
C ASP A 1232 -7.45 -44.42 -11.71
N CYS A 1233 -8.72 -44.69 -12.02
CA CYS A 1233 -9.90 -43.89 -11.63
C CYS A 1233 -10.82 -44.60 -10.61
N ASP A 1234 -10.41 -45.73 -10.02
CA ASP A 1234 -11.20 -46.52 -9.06
C ASP A 1234 -11.90 -45.69 -7.95
N PRO A 1235 -11.30 -44.65 -7.32
CA PRO A 1235 -11.97 -43.86 -6.28
C PRO A 1235 -13.21 -43.08 -6.74
N LEU A 1236 -13.33 -42.84 -8.05
CA LEU A 1236 -14.44 -42.07 -8.64
C LEU A 1236 -15.67 -42.93 -8.89
N GLN A 1237 -15.50 -44.25 -9.09
CA GLN A 1237 -16.60 -45.18 -9.28
C GLN A 1237 -17.53 -45.23 -8.05
N GLU A 1238 -16.99 -44.95 -6.85
CA GLU A 1238 -17.77 -44.92 -5.60
C GLU A 1238 -18.34 -43.53 -5.24
N ILE A 1239 -18.19 -42.50 -6.08
CA ILE A 1239 -18.71 -41.17 -5.80
C ILE A 1239 -20.25 -41.18 -5.82
N GLY A 1240 -20.86 -40.61 -4.79
CA GLY A 1240 -22.31 -40.58 -4.63
C GLY A 1240 -22.86 -41.77 -3.84
N LEU A 1241 -22.11 -42.86 -3.67
CA LEU A 1241 -22.55 -44.06 -2.95
C LEU A 1241 -22.47 -43.92 -1.43
N LEU A 1242 -23.35 -44.64 -0.74
CA LEU A 1242 -23.42 -44.69 0.71
C LEU A 1242 -22.31 -45.58 1.29
N SER A 1243 -21.75 -46.46 0.46
CA SER A 1243 -20.59 -47.31 0.77
C SER A 1243 -19.33 -46.47 1.05
N SER A 1244 -19.06 -45.44 0.23
CA SER A 1244 -17.94 -44.50 0.41
C SER A 1244 -18.08 -43.70 1.72
N VAL A 1245 -19.31 -43.30 2.07
CA VAL A 1245 -19.64 -42.64 3.34
C VAL A 1245 -19.45 -43.59 4.52
N LYS A 1246 -19.97 -44.83 4.44
CA LYS A 1246 -19.81 -45.87 5.48
C LYS A 1246 -18.34 -46.20 5.74
N ARG A 1247 -17.51 -46.27 4.69
CA ARG A 1247 -16.05 -46.47 4.78
C ARG A 1247 -15.39 -45.31 5.52
N MET A 1248 -15.69 -44.07 5.16
CA MET A 1248 -15.16 -42.89 5.85
C MET A 1248 -15.57 -42.81 7.32
N VAL A 1249 -16.81 -43.18 7.66
CA VAL A 1249 -17.24 -43.22 9.06
C VAL A 1249 -16.50 -44.30 9.85
N ALA A 1250 -16.15 -45.44 9.23
CA ALA A 1250 -15.29 -46.44 9.85
C ALA A 1250 -13.87 -45.90 10.09
N GLU A 1251 -13.25 -45.27 9.08
CA GLU A 1251 -11.94 -44.62 9.19
C GLU A 1251 -11.90 -43.57 10.33
N MET A 1252 -12.96 -42.76 10.48
CA MET A 1252 -13.13 -41.80 11.58
C MET A 1252 -13.27 -42.41 12.98
N ASP A 1253 -13.64 -43.69 13.06
CA ASP A 1253 -13.98 -44.41 14.29
C ASP A 1253 -12.89 -45.40 14.75
N GLU A 1254 -11.81 -45.57 13.98
CA GLU A 1254 -10.66 -46.41 14.31
C GLU A 1254 -9.74 -45.73 15.35
N GLU A 1255 -9.53 -46.41 16.48
CA GLU A 1255 -8.71 -45.91 17.59
C GLU A 1255 -7.24 -45.78 17.18
N GLY A 1256 -6.77 -44.53 17.10
CA GLY A 1256 -5.42 -44.17 16.64
C GLY A 1256 -5.44 -43.12 15.53
N ASN A 1257 -6.53 -43.02 14.77
CA ASN A 1257 -6.63 -42.13 13.61
C ASN A 1257 -7.13 -40.72 13.94
N ASN A 1258 -6.73 -40.17 15.10
CA ASN A 1258 -7.11 -38.82 15.53
C ASN A 1258 -6.68 -37.73 14.52
N ASN A 1259 -5.64 -38.00 13.72
CA ASN A 1259 -5.04 -37.12 12.73
C ASN A 1259 -5.72 -37.11 11.34
N ILE A 1260 -6.82 -37.84 11.09
CA ILE A 1260 -7.46 -37.81 9.76
C ILE A 1260 -8.00 -36.40 9.44
N LEU A 1261 -8.63 -35.73 10.42
CA LEU A 1261 -9.40 -34.52 10.12
C LEU A 1261 -8.57 -33.24 10.31
N PRO A 1262 -8.75 -32.24 9.44
CA PRO A 1262 -8.11 -30.94 9.56
C PRO A 1262 -8.61 -30.16 10.78
N VAL A 1263 -7.78 -29.25 11.27
CA VAL A 1263 -8.15 -28.34 12.36
C VAL A 1263 -8.99 -27.19 11.80
N LEU A 1264 -10.31 -27.38 11.73
CA LEU A 1264 -11.24 -26.33 11.33
C LEU A 1264 -11.20 -25.15 12.34
N HIS A 1265 -10.62 -24.03 11.90
CA HIS A 1265 -10.40 -22.82 12.71
C HIS A 1265 -11.55 -21.79 12.57
N LYS A 1266 -12.39 -21.92 11.56
CA LYS A 1266 -13.57 -21.08 11.30
C LYS A 1266 -14.71 -21.95 10.74
N LEU A 1267 -15.89 -21.84 11.35
CA LEU A 1267 -17.15 -22.48 10.93
C LEU A 1267 -18.31 -21.46 11.06
N PRO A 1268 -18.34 -20.41 10.21
CA PRO A 1268 -19.47 -19.48 10.16
C PRO A 1268 -20.65 -20.13 9.43
N PHE A 1269 -21.84 -20.04 10.04
CA PHE A 1269 -23.13 -20.39 9.44
C PHE A 1269 -23.99 -19.12 9.33
N GLY A 1270 -24.55 -18.81 8.16
CA GLY A 1270 -25.24 -17.55 7.83
C GLY A 1270 -26.69 -17.69 7.34
#